data_AF-A0A7R8AIM3-F1
#
_entry.id   AF-A0A7R8AIM3-F1
#
_cell.length_a   1.000
_cell.length_b   1.000
_cell.length_c   1.000
_cell.angle_alpha   90.00
_cell.angle_beta   90.00
_cell.angle_gamma   90.00
#
_symmetry.space_group_name_H-M   'P 1'
#
loop_
_entity.id
_entity.type
_entity.pdbx_description
1 polymer ?
#
loop_
_entity_poly.entity_id
_entity_poly.type
_entity_poly.pdbx_seq_one_letter_code
_entity_poly.pdbx_strand_id
1 'polypeptide(L)'
;MGLLTHLSVLSQVTLLAAAASSHSSVRVTDPYLATQWNACPSACESTNPYNWDFYSDIRILKSCNDPMLLNMVASNPTGPTDSNRRQPLYACSTANVDKLAISKFEAASSPSASARRYSTKSAQMETAWRGEETSQDSSQSHVEAAARLVQSHLDAPASQNVTISMGYSNGVVFGAFIGSNMERIKDKGIIESFLAKVRQGALNNKSSVMMQVCGSDRTAAYTLGVVAETDADPARALGAVREALATWNTGECVSGYSGTSTSKISVGEAEEANEDDVPHPLSNSTSAHNHAHRRSHGKGLLFGKHHRRAGTCRTIQAKADESCSELATRCGISPADFTKYNPSTALCSAGQYVCCTAGTRPDFSPKPNDDGTCASYTVQNNDWCSTIASAKSITVKDIEAWNKKTWGWTGCDNIQAGANICVSKGDPPMPSVMKNAVCGPQKAGTKRPDNWDDIESLNPCPLNVCCDIWGQCGTTDEFCTRTKSTTGAPGTAKDDTNGCISNCGTDIVYDDSGFGDHPVLVGYYEAFQNTRPCLNMDVTAINNTVEWGGQLGSHSSTFSQAWDHIHFAFANITESFEVDVSSVQDEFDDFKKFSSPGKKPKVLSFGGWSFSTDLDSYAIFRKGVTDEQRSLFASNVAKFADDNGLDGLDFDWEYPSAPDIPGIPKGDPDDGARYLQFLKEVRDKLSSDKTLSIAAPASFWYLKGFPIAKISSVVDYIVYMTYDLHGQWDWDNSWSDNGCDGSACLRSHVNYTEIENSLSMITKAGVPNSKIVAGLASYGRSFEMVDPTCHGPECKFTGPDSGAMSGECTQTPGYIANAEISEWLQDKDQNITTYFDEVSRSTISYSANGTWVAYTDHKERNNRITEWWYNRTVLGTSLWAMDLTEFVAELPDGTVLPPTTIPNCDQVFTSLDDVEAAADSIQPECMNLYLIQALRSNLTSSVSEYKDVLKTDYDEKFGWYQDAVREQFPASLRAFLEANSSNYFECTSYTMEPWSQEPAGKNESSSCPSNPRGTGYAAFYWTATDKKGFVADLEEATGISADQLSWGTVDDSLCVNNPDHSQGPPTECDGSKNYGMPHLLPDFPVSNPKEIISARLPNITTFEDQSSTVSMLASSNLYLGDTIDVVDGASLLVFMVSSSITSMKSVEEIGEEYHKEKVEEAILLFVSAFLLLIPGLGEIVDSVELTSLAITLRAIGAAGDAGFGIYSVVSAKDAGAGEIFLALLGGLGILDVFQAPALFGKAAKARRAMEAGDIAKLGNEVKGGMGQIDKLKQSCR
;
A
#
# COMPACT_ATOMS: atom_id res chain seq x y z
N MET A 1 5.31 -55.59 -43.76
CA MET A 1 6.62 -55.00 -44.14
C MET A 1 6.35 -53.51 -44.20
N GLY A 2 6.83 -52.65 -43.30
CA GLY A 2 8.19 -52.56 -42.71
C GLY A 2 9.08 -51.79 -43.69
N LEU A 3 9.83 -50.74 -43.34
CA LEU A 3 10.24 -50.16 -42.05
C LEU A 3 10.67 -48.68 -42.30
N LEU A 4 10.78 -47.83 -41.26
CA LEU A 4 11.53 -46.53 -41.25
C LEU A 4 10.96 -45.41 -42.16
N THR A 5 11.01 -44.10 -41.86
CA THR A 5 11.36 -43.28 -40.67
C THR A 5 10.19 -42.30 -40.40
N HIS A 6 10.15 -41.35 -39.45
CA HIS A 6 11.02 -40.87 -38.36
C HIS A 6 10.16 -40.67 -37.09
N LEU A 7 10.78 -40.61 -35.90
CA LEU A 7 10.11 -40.23 -34.64
C LEU A 7 11.17 -39.73 -33.63
N SER A 8 11.29 -38.41 -33.44
CA SER A 8 12.01 -37.80 -32.31
C SER A 8 11.92 -36.27 -32.34
N VAL A 9 11.83 -35.65 -31.15
CA VAL A 9 11.78 -34.22 -30.81
C VAL A 9 10.36 -33.64 -30.68
N LEU A 10 9.72 -34.02 -29.58
CA LEU A 10 8.57 -33.31 -28.99
C LEU A 10 8.66 -33.45 -27.46
N SER A 11 9.71 -32.84 -26.90
CA SER A 11 9.96 -32.73 -25.46
C SER A 11 10.98 -31.62 -25.22
N GLN A 12 10.57 -30.36 -25.46
CA GLN A 12 11.32 -29.13 -25.14
C GLN A 12 10.51 -27.83 -25.39
N VAL A 13 9.26 -27.75 -24.91
CA VAL A 13 8.54 -26.46 -24.75
C VAL A 13 7.75 -26.46 -23.44
N THR A 14 8.47 -26.58 -22.33
CA THR A 14 7.97 -26.38 -20.95
C THR A 14 9.05 -25.62 -20.15
N LEU A 15 9.42 -24.44 -20.66
CA LEU A 15 10.41 -23.56 -20.02
C LEU A 15 10.36 -22.15 -20.66
N LEU A 16 9.25 -21.43 -20.46
CA LEU A 16 9.11 -19.97 -20.64
C LEU A 16 7.72 -19.46 -20.13
N ALA A 17 7.31 -19.96 -18.97
CA ALA A 17 6.11 -19.50 -18.25
C ALA A 17 6.33 -19.55 -16.71
N ALA A 18 7.58 -19.30 -16.29
CA ALA A 18 8.01 -19.25 -14.89
C ALA A 18 8.69 -17.91 -14.61
N ALA A 19 7.95 -16.83 -14.88
CA ALA A 19 8.28 -15.45 -14.52
C ALA A 19 7.01 -14.69 -14.08
N ALA A 20 6.05 -15.42 -13.51
CA ALA A 20 5.01 -14.84 -12.66
C ALA A 20 5.54 -14.86 -11.22
N SER A 21 5.42 -13.72 -10.55
CA SER A 21 5.89 -13.44 -9.19
C SER A 21 5.63 -14.57 -8.19
N SER A 22 6.70 -15.29 -7.81
CA SER A 22 6.72 -16.05 -6.57
C SER A 22 6.83 -15.06 -5.40
N HIS A 23 5.70 -14.52 -4.95
CA HIS A 23 5.61 -13.84 -3.65
C HIS A 23 5.74 -14.89 -2.54
N SER A 24 6.96 -15.37 -2.31
CA SER A 24 7.29 -16.08 -1.07
C SER A 24 7.47 -15.05 0.04
N SER A 25 6.35 -14.55 0.57
CA SER A 25 6.30 -14.03 1.93
C SER A 25 6.49 -15.22 2.88
N VAL A 26 7.69 -15.38 3.48
CA VAL A 26 7.80 -16.27 4.65
C VAL A 26 7.08 -15.57 5.79
N ARG A 27 5.97 -16.16 6.20
CA ARG A 27 5.01 -15.56 7.13
C ARG A 27 5.40 -15.77 8.57
N VAL A 28 4.71 -15.03 9.42
CA VAL A 28 4.68 -15.20 10.86
C VAL A 28 3.90 -16.47 11.21
N THR A 29 4.54 -17.62 10.99
CA THR A 29 4.16 -18.89 11.63
C THR A 29 5.01 -19.16 12.88
N ASP A 30 6.07 -18.37 13.07
CA ASP A 30 6.91 -18.32 14.26
C ASP A 30 6.36 -17.27 15.25
N PRO A 31 5.88 -17.65 16.46
CA PRO A 31 5.39 -16.75 17.51
C PRO A 31 6.50 -15.95 18.22
N TYR A 32 7.65 -15.80 17.56
CA TYR A 32 8.70 -14.85 17.90
C TYR A 32 8.88 -13.76 16.84
N LEU A 33 8.13 -13.83 15.73
CA LEU A 33 8.13 -12.84 14.65
C LEU A 33 6.84 -12.00 14.59
N ALA A 34 5.76 -12.30 15.32
CA ALA A 34 4.49 -11.55 15.20
C ALA A 34 4.58 -10.13 15.76
N THR A 35 5.52 -9.91 16.67
CA THR A 35 5.97 -8.58 17.09
C THR A 35 6.56 -7.72 15.96
N GLN A 36 6.95 -8.28 14.81
CA GLN A 36 7.70 -7.59 13.76
C GLN A 36 6.84 -7.30 12.51
N TRP A 37 6.19 -6.14 12.54
CA TRP A 37 5.23 -5.61 11.54
C TRP A 37 5.69 -5.48 10.08
N ASN A 38 6.96 -5.71 9.75
CA ASN A 38 7.47 -5.59 8.38
C ASN A 38 8.47 -6.71 8.07
N ALA A 39 8.14 -7.54 7.08
CA ALA A 39 8.94 -8.68 6.62
C ALA A 39 10.32 -8.28 6.07
N CYS A 40 10.43 -7.09 5.47
CA CYS A 40 11.69 -6.41 5.13
C CYS A 40 11.78 -5.09 5.91
N PRO A 41 12.99 -4.69 6.36
CA PRO A 41 13.16 -3.41 7.04
C PRO A 41 13.09 -2.24 6.06
N SER A 42 13.09 -1.03 6.60
CA SER A 42 13.24 0.20 5.84
C SER A 42 14.49 0.19 4.95
N ALA A 43 14.45 1.00 3.89
CA ALA A 43 15.59 1.24 3.02
C ALA A 43 16.85 1.70 3.79
N CYS A 44 18.03 1.31 3.29
CA CYS A 44 19.32 1.74 3.83
C CYS A 44 19.62 3.23 3.59
N GLU A 45 19.05 4.10 4.42
CA GLU A 45 19.16 5.57 4.29
C GLU A 45 20.18 6.20 5.26
N SER A 46 20.63 5.49 6.29
CA SER A 46 21.65 5.99 7.23
C SER A 46 22.93 5.15 7.15
N THR A 47 24.08 5.82 7.25
CA THR A 47 25.39 5.14 7.44
C THR A 47 25.65 4.77 8.90
N ASN A 48 24.85 5.25 9.85
CA ASN A 48 24.91 4.80 11.24
C ASN A 48 23.95 3.61 11.41
N PRO A 49 24.45 2.40 11.66
CA PRO A 49 23.59 1.22 11.69
C PRO A 49 22.65 1.17 12.90
N TYR A 50 22.90 1.94 13.96
CA TYR A 50 21.98 2.09 15.08
C TYR A 50 20.74 2.94 14.75
N ASN A 51 20.69 3.55 13.55
CA ASN A 51 19.51 4.21 12.99
C ASN A 51 18.73 3.32 12.01
N TRP A 52 19.14 2.07 11.80
CA TRP A 52 18.37 1.09 11.02
C TRP A 52 17.22 0.52 11.85
N ASP A 53 16.36 -0.28 11.22
CA ASP A 53 15.26 -0.93 11.96
C ASP A 53 15.82 -2.05 12.82
N PHE A 54 15.27 -2.22 14.02
CA PHE A 54 15.70 -3.24 14.96
C PHE A 54 14.75 -4.44 14.91
N TYR A 55 15.35 -5.63 14.93
CA TYR A 55 14.63 -6.89 14.98
C TYR A 55 15.09 -7.71 16.18
N SER A 56 14.13 -8.34 16.86
CA SER A 56 14.35 -9.14 18.08
C SER A 56 14.97 -10.52 17.82
N ASP A 57 14.96 -10.98 16.56
CA ASP A 57 15.42 -12.30 16.13
C ASP A 57 15.91 -12.29 14.67
N ILE A 58 16.91 -13.12 14.36
CA ILE A 58 17.49 -13.31 13.03
C ILE A 58 16.64 -14.15 12.06
N ARG A 59 15.61 -14.84 12.53
CA ARG A 59 14.72 -15.63 11.65
C ARG A 59 13.92 -14.77 10.68
N ILE A 60 13.70 -13.49 10.99
CA ILE A 60 13.14 -12.48 10.08
C ILE A 60 13.95 -12.33 8.78
N LEU A 61 15.23 -12.73 8.77
CA LEU A 61 16.02 -12.74 7.53
C LEU A 61 15.38 -13.62 6.45
N LYS A 62 14.61 -14.66 6.83
CA LYS A 62 13.88 -15.49 5.86
C LYS A 62 12.65 -14.81 5.25
N SER A 63 12.05 -13.82 5.91
CA SER A 63 10.85 -13.13 5.40
C SER A 63 11.17 -12.01 4.41
N CYS A 64 12.42 -11.53 4.38
CA CYS A 64 12.81 -10.51 3.44
C CYS A 64 13.45 -11.09 2.17
N ASN A 65 12.80 -10.83 1.02
CA ASN A 65 13.34 -11.18 -0.30
C ASN A 65 14.41 -10.17 -0.79
N ASP A 66 14.44 -8.96 -0.23
CA ASP A 66 15.47 -7.95 -0.55
C ASP A 66 16.81 -8.28 0.13
N PRO A 67 17.96 -7.97 -0.51
CA PRO A 67 19.25 -7.93 0.16
C PRO A 67 19.29 -6.93 1.33
N MET A 68 19.92 -7.34 2.44
CA MET A 68 19.93 -6.60 3.71
C MET A 68 21.37 -6.31 4.20
N LEU A 69 21.60 -5.14 4.80
CA LEU A 69 22.75 -4.90 5.69
C LEU A 69 22.39 -5.32 7.11
N LEU A 70 23.34 -5.95 7.81
CA LEU A 70 23.16 -6.45 9.18
C LEU A 70 24.18 -5.82 10.15
N ASN A 71 23.73 -5.51 11.36
CA ASN A 71 24.57 -4.94 12.41
C ASN A 71 24.27 -5.54 13.79
N MET A 72 25.28 -6.16 14.39
CA MET A 72 25.27 -6.82 15.70
C MET A 72 26.70 -7.06 16.21
N VAL A 73 26.86 -7.53 17.46
CA VAL A 73 28.19 -7.89 18.01
C VAL A 73 28.74 -9.15 17.32
N ALA A 74 29.90 -9.02 16.69
CA ALA A 74 30.52 -10.12 15.93
C ALA A 74 31.09 -11.23 16.83
N SER A 75 31.61 -10.88 18.00
CA SER A 75 32.53 -11.72 18.76
C SER A 75 31.92 -12.42 19.98
N ASN A 76 31.09 -13.45 19.75
CA ASN A 76 30.80 -14.47 20.77
C ASN A 76 31.14 -15.88 20.27
N PRO A 77 32.41 -16.34 20.43
CA PRO A 77 32.85 -17.68 20.00
C PRO A 77 32.31 -18.83 20.86
N THR A 78 31.43 -18.55 21.84
CA THR A 78 30.81 -19.52 22.74
C THR A 78 29.28 -19.38 22.83
N GLY A 79 28.68 -18.50 22.02
CA GLY A 79 27.24 -18.28 21.89
C GLY A 79 26.71 -18.98 20.63
N PRO A 80 25.42 -19.35 20.58
CA PRO A 80 25.12 -20.71 20.19
C PRO A 80 25.12 -20.98 18.69
N THR A 81 25.53 -22.20 18.35
CA THR A 81 25.07 -22.92 17.16
C THR A 81 23.62 -23.42 17.28
N ASP A 82 22.96 -23.15 18.42
CA ASP A 82 21.55 -23.41 18.65
C ASP A 82 20.70 -22.36 17.92
N SER A 83 20.07 -22.80 16.83
CA SER A 83 19.16 -22.02 15.98
C SER A 83 17.94 -21.48 16.71
N ASN A 84 17.62 -21.99 17.91
CA ASN A 84 16.44 -21.60 18.66
C ASN A 84 16.67 -20.35 19.53
N ARG A 85 17.94 -20.00 19.83
CA ARG A 85 18.23 -18.87 20.73
C ARG A 85 18.21 -17.54 19.99
N ARG A 86 17.34 -16.64 20.45
CA ARG A 86 17.14 -15.29 19.91
C ARG A 86 18.44 -14.48 19.76
N GLN A 87 18.62 -13.86 18.60
CA GLN A 87 19.75 -12.97 18.30
C GLN A 87 19.21 -11.65 17.76
N PRO A 88 19.11 -10.58 18.57
CA PRO A 88 18.64 -9.30 18.09
C PRO A 88 19.67 -8.61 17.20
N LEU A 89 19.18 -7.83 16.22
CA LEU A 89 20.00 -7.16 15.22
C LEU A 89 19.39 -5.84 14.75
N TYR A 90 20.22 -4.97 14.20
CA TYR A 90 19.79 -3.85 13.37
C TYR A 90 19.94 -4.23 11.89
N ALA A 91 18.95 -3.90 11.06
CA ALA A 91 18.97 -4.18 9.63
C ALA A 91 18.25 -3.12 8.78
N CYS A 92 18.71 -2.97 7.54
CA CYS A 92 18.06 -2.19 6.48
C CYS A 92 18.16 -2.96 5.16
N SER A 93 17.26 -2.72 4.20
CA SER A 93 17.21 -3.47 2.93
C SER A 93 17.27 -2.58 1.69
N THR A 94 17.28 -3.21 0.52
CA THR A 94 17.10 -2.53 -0.78
C THR A 94 16.71 -3.50 -1.91
N ALA A 95 15.55 -3.28 -2.52
CA ALA A 95 15.14 -3.95 -3.76
C ALA A 95 16.04 -3.64 -4.98
N ASN A 96 16.97 -2.67 -4.89
CA ASN A 96 17.86 -2.32 -5.99
C ASN A 96 19.29 -2.04 -5.50
N VAL A 97 20.12 -3.08 -5.55
CA VAL A 97 21.54 -3.03 -5.15
C VAL A 97 22.36 -2.11 -6.05
N ASP A 98 22.01 -2.00 -7.34
CA ASP A 98 22.74 -1.15 -8.29
C ASP A 98 22.48 0.36 -8.08
N LYS A 99 21.27 0.76 -7.66
CA LYS A 99 20.96 2.16 -7.30
C LYS A 99 21.69 2.66 -6.05
N LEU A 100 22.19 1.76 -5.20
CA LEU A 100 23.00 2.08 -4.03
C LEU A 100 24.45 2.46 -4.39
N ALA A 101 24.88 2.25 -5.63
CA ALA A 101 26.10 2.86 -6.13
C ALA A 101 25.93 4.40 -6.17
N ILE A 102 26.58 5.06 -5.21
CA ILE A 102 26.92 6.50 -5.18
C ILE A 102 25.79 7.47 -4.73
N SER A 103 24.49 7.14 -4.88
CA SER A 103 23.44 8.20 -4.86
C SER A 103 22.75 8.56 -3.52
N LYS A 104 22.71 7.71 -2.49
CA LYS A 104 21.87 7.95 -1.27
C LYS A 104 22.61 8.27 0.03
N PHE A 105 23.89 7.92 0.18
CA PHE A 105 24.67 8.30 1.37
C PHE A 105 25.24 9.71 1.21
N GLU A 106 24.38 10.72 1.21
CA GLU A 106 24.78 12.11 1.04
C GLU A 106 25.79 12.56 2.12
N ALA A 107 26.77 13.35 1.69
CA ALA A 107 27.89 13.75 2.51
C ALA A 107 27.50 14.79 3.57
N ALA A 108 27.19 14.32 4.79
CA ALA A 108 27.38 15.15 5.96
C ALA A 108 28.84 15.64 6.00
N SER A 109 29.03 16.95 6.16
CA SER A 109 30.34 17.61 6.07
C SER A 109 31.29 17.16 7.19
N SER A 110 32.08 16.13 6.90
CA SER A 110 33.02 15.57 7.86
C SER A 110 34.13 16.58 8.19
N PRO A 111 34.46 16.82 9.48
CA PRO A 111 35.58 17.68 9.85
C PRO A 111 36.90 17.07 9.39
N SER A 112 37.91 17.92 9.16
CA SER A 112 39.22 17.51 8.65
C SER A 112 39.90 16.43 9.49
N ALA A 113 39.76 15.18 9.08
CA ALA A 113 40.55 14.07 9.59
C ALA A 113 41.97 14.17 9.01
N SER A 114 42.97 14.08 9.88
CA SER A 114 44.38 14.06 9.47
C SER A 114 44.64 12.84 8.58
N ALA A 115 44.96 13.07 7.30
CA ALA A 115 45.24 12.00 6.35
C ALA A 115 46.45 11.16 6.82
N ARG A 116 46.19 9.93 7.27
CA ARG A 116 47.24 8.92 7.48
C ARG A 116 47.90 8.63 6.13
N ARG A 117 49.23 8.51 6.11
CA ARG A 117 49.94 8.02 4.92
C ARG A 117 49.84 6.50 4.89
N TYR A 118 49.59 5.98 3.70
CA TYR A 118 49.52 4.54 3.42
C TYR A 118 50.60 4.19 2.40
N SER A 119 51.22 3.03 2.59
CA SER A 119 52.22 2.45 1.71
C SER A 119 51.69 1.14 1.11
N THR A 120 51.88 0.93 -0.18
CA THR A 120 51.48 -0.31 -0.84
C THR A 120 52.48 -1.43 -0.51
N LYS A 121 52.05 -2.43 0.24
CA LYS A 121 52.85 -3.63 0.55
C LYS A 121 52.31 -4.85 -0.21
N SER A 122 53.18 -5.82 -0.49
CA SER A 122 52.76 -7.12 -1.02
C SER A 122 52.47 -8.07 0.14
N ALA A 123 51.24 -8.56 0.22
CA ALA A 123 50.79 -9.51 1.23
C ALA A 123 50.43 -10.85 0.60
N GLN A 124 50.49 -11.93 1.40
CA GLN A 124 49.90 -13.21 1.01
C GLN A 124 48.41 -13.18 1.35
N MET A 125 47.59 -13.48 0.35
CA MET A 125 46.16 -13.69 0.51
C MET A 125 45.86 -15.17 0.36
N GLU A 126 45.26 -15.75 1.39
CA GLU A 126 44.66 -17.07 1.35
C GLU A 126 43.23 -16.98 0.83
N THR A 127 42.85 -17.90 -0.05
CA THR A 127 41.46 -18.17 -0.44
C THR A 127 41.15 -19.61 -0.05
N ALA A 128 40.09 -19.84 0.72
CA ALA A 128 39.73 -21.17 1.23
C ALA A 128 38.24 -21.46 1.05
N TRP A 129 37.88 -22.76 0.97
CA TRP A 129 36.48 -23.21 0.77
C TRP A 129 36.13 -24.52 1.51
N ARG A 130 34.85 -24.64 1.91
CA ARG A 130 34.25 -25.88 2.46
C ARG A 130 33.42 -26.58 1.39
N GLY A 131 33.46 -27.91 1.40
CA GLY A 131 33.03 -28.77 0.28
C GLY A 131 31.90 -29.72 0.61
N GLU A 132 30.90 -29.29 1.36
CA GLU A 132 29.68 -30.06 1.61
C GLU A 132 28.64 -29.79 0.50
N GLU A 133 27.91 -30.83 0.08
CA GLU A 133 26.84 -30.71 -0.92
C GLU A 133 25.63 -30.00 -0.30
N THR A 134 25.45 -28.71 -0.61
CA THR A 134 24.27 -27.95 -0.21
C THR A 134 23.08 -28.30 -1.10
N SER A 135 21.91 -28.56 -0.51
CA SER A 135 20.66 -28.83 -1.23
C SER A 135 19.99 -27.58 -1.81
N GLN A 136 20.50 -26.39 -1.50
CA GLN A 136 20.09 -25.13 -2.13
C GLN A 136 20.97 -24.81 -3.33
N ASP A 137 20.31 -24.41 -4.42
CA ASP A 137 20.94 -23.83 -5.60
C ASP A 137 21.37 -22.40 -5.28
N SER A 138 22.56 -22.25 -4.72
CA SER A 138 23.09 -20.97 -4.23
C SER A 138 23.41 -20.05 -5.42
N SER A 139 22.39 -19.36 -5.93
CA SER A 139 22.54 -18.53 -7.12
C SER A 139 23.60 -17.46 -6.86
N GLN A 140 24.60 -17.40 -7.74
CA GLN A 140 25.74 -16.49 -7.66
C GLN A 140 25.31 -15.04 -7.36
N SER A 141 24.16 -14.64 -7.89
CA SER A 141 23.48 -13.37 -7.65
C SER A 141 23.26 -13.01 -6.18
N HIS A 142 22.90 -13.93 -5.29
CA HIS A 142 22.67 -13.59 -3.87
C HIS A 142 23.96 -13.25 -3.13
N VAL A 143 25.04 -13.97 -3.46
CA VAL A 143 26.40 -13.67 -2.97
C VAL A 143 26.87 -12.32 -3.50
N GLU A 144 26.67 -12.07 -4.80
CA GLU A 144 27.01 -10.77 -5.39
C GLU A 144 26.20 -9.64 -4.76
N ALA A 145 24.91 -9.83 -4.50
CA ALA A 145 24.03 -8.85 -3.88
C ALA A 145 24.48 -8.49 -2.44
N ALA A 146 24.66 -9.49 -1.58
CA ALA A 146 25.09 -9.28 -0.19
C ALA A 146 26.49 -8.63 -0.11
N ALA A 147 27.43 -9.08 -0.96
CA ALA A 147 28.79 -8.53 -1.00
C ALA A 147 28.85 -7.10 -1.55
N ARG A 148 28.09 -6.77 -2.60
CA ARG A 148 27.98 -5.40 -3.13
C ARG A 148 27.33 -4.45 -2.14
N LEU A 149 26.33 -4.92 -1.41
CA LEU A 149 25.66 -4.14 -0.38
C LEU A 149 26.62 -3.82 0.79
N VAL A 150 27.40 -4.80 1.24
CA VAL A 150 28.48 -4.57 2.23
C VAL A 150 29.57 -3.64 1.69
N GLN A 151 29.93 -3.76 0.42
CA GLN A 151 30.87 -2.84 -0.23
C GLN A 151 30.36 -1.39 -0.21
N SER A 152 29.10 -1.14 -0.60
CA SER A 152 28.54 0.23 -0.62
C SER A 152 28.49 0.87 0.77
N HIS A 153 28.26 0.08 1.83
CA HIS A 153 28.33 0.53 3.21
C HIS A 153 29.76 0.91 3.64
N LEU A 154 30.77 0.13 3.24
CA LEU A 154 32.18 0.37 3.59
C LEU A 154 32.82 1.50 2.78
N ASP A 155 32.39 1.70 1.53
CA ASP A 155 32.85 2.78 0.63
C ASP A 155 32.25 4.16 1.02
N ALA A 156 31.19 4.20 1.83
CA ALA A 156 30.54 5.44 2.24
C ALA A 156 31.47 6.34 3.09
N PRO A 157 31.57 7.66 2.83
CA PRO A 157 32.53 8.54 3.50
C PRO A 157 32.40 8.62 5.04
N ALA A 158 31.20 8.40 5.58
CA ALA A 158 30.95 8.36 7.02
C ALA A 158 31.42 7.04 7.68
N SER A 159 31.63 5.97 6.90
CA SER A 159 31.96 4.62 7.36
C SER A 159 33.47 4.36 7.50
N GLN A 160 34.32 5.39 7.42
CA GLN A 160 35.80 5.24 7.44
C GLN A 160 36.36 4.51 8.67
N ASN A 161 35.61 4.46 9.78
CA ASN A 161 35.99 3.74 11.01
C ASN A 161 35.31 2.37 11.19
N VAL A 162 34.45 1.93 10.24
CA VAL A 162 33.69 0.68 10.34
C VAL A 162 34.61 -0.52 10.06
N THR A 163 35.06 -1.22 11.10
CA THR A 163 35.96 -2.39 10.96
C THR A 163 35.24 -3.65 10.52
N ILE A 164 33.94 -3.78 10.81
CA ILE A 164 33.12 -4.96 10.52
C ILE A 164 31.84 -4.51 9.82
N SER A 165 31.50 -5.16 8.71
CA SER A 165 30.20 -5.01 8.03
C SER A 165 29.69 -6.37 7.57
N MET A 166 28.37 -6.59 7.69
CA MET A 166 27.70 -7.83 7.33
C MET A 166 26.50 -7.54 6.42
N GLY A 167 26.16 -8.49 5.56
CA GLY A 167 24.98 -8.43 4.72
C GLY A 167 24.40 -9.81 4.46
N TYR A 168 23.14 -9.85 4.06
CA TYR A 168 22.38 -11.08 3.83
C TYR A 168 21.59 -10.99 2.51
N SER A 169 21.44 -12.13 1.84
CA SER A 169 20.45 -12.31 0.76
C SER A 169 20.13 -13.80 0.63
N ASN A 170 18.86 -14.18 0.81
CA ASN A 170 18.30 -15.51 0.54
C ASN A 170 19.20 -16.70 0.93
N GLY A 171 19.45 -16.86 2.24
CA GLY A 171 20.28 -17.93 2.80
C GLY A 171 21.81 -17.69 2.76
N VAL A 172 22.27 -16.66 2.04
CA VAL A 172 23.69 -16.26 2.02
C VAL A 172 23.94 -15.16 3.05
N VAL A 173 24.95 -15.33 3.90
CA VAL A 173 25.51 -14.26 4.75
C VAL A 173 26.91 -13.92 4.26
N PHE A 174 27.16 -12.63 4.00
CA PHE A 174 28.47 -12.10 3.66
C PHE A 174 29.01 -11.23 4.80
N GLY A 175 30.26 -11.47 5.22
CA GLY A 175 30.95 -10.67 6.23
C GLY A 175 32.27 -10.13 5.70
N ALA A 176 32.59 -8.88 6.07
CA ALA A 176 33.86 -8.24 5.78
C ALA A 176 34.49 -7.66 7.05
N PHE A 177 35.79 -7.89 7.23
CA PHE A 177 36.64 -7.31 8.27
C PHE A 177 37.76 -6.49 7.63
N ILE A 178 37.86 -5.21 7.99
CA ILE A 178 38.92 -4.29 7.53
C ILE A 178 39.59 -3.66 8.76
N GLY A 179 40.82 -4.08 9.04
CA GLY A 179 41.65 -3.56 10.12
C GLY A 179 41.85 -2.04 10.06
N SER A 180 42.00 -1.42 11.23
CA SER A 180 42.05 0.05 11.39
C SER A 180 43.26 0.76 10.74
N ASN A 181 44.27 0.01 10.29
CA ASN A 181 45.45 0.51 9.56
C ASN A 181 45.47 0.08 8.08
N MET A 182 44.40 -0.54 7.55
CA MET A 182 44.27 -0.85 6.13
C MET A 182 43.70 0.35 5.35
N GLU A 183 44.21 0.61 4.14
CA GLU A 183 43.71 1.68 3.26
C GLU A 183 42.35 1.30 2.66
N ARG A 184 41.37 2.20 2.73
CA ARG A 184 39.98 1.95 2.30
C ARG A 184 39.60 2.54 0.94
N ILE A 185 40.27 3.60 0.50
CA ILE A 185 39.70 4.56 -0.47
C ILE A 185 40.24 4.39 -1.91
N LYS A 186 41.34 3.67 -2.13
CA LYS A 186 42.04 3.69 -3.43
C LYS A 186 41.78 2.53 -4.38
N ASP A 187 41.65 1.31 -3.86
CA ASP A 187 41.49 0.11 -4.67
C ASP A 187 40.35 -0.72 -4.13
N LYS A 188 39.53 -1.29 -5.03
CA LYS A 188 38.43 -2.20 -4.71
C LYS A 188 38.99 -3.59 -4.29
N GLY A 189 39.80 -3.60 -3.24
CA GLY A 189 40.96 -4.50 -3.12
C GLY A 189 40.67 -5.97 -2.82
N ILE A 190 39.69 -6.27 -1.96
CA ILE A 190 39.36 -7.65 -1.58
C ILE A 190 37.95 -8.09 -1.97
N ILE A 191 36.94 -7.20 -1.89
CA ILE A 191 35.55 -7.58 -2.23
C ILE A 191 35.39 -7.82 -3.74
N GLU A 192 35.91 -6.97 -4.63
CA GLU A 192 35.86 -7.26 -6.08
C GLU A 192 36.77 -8.45 -6.46
N SER A 193 37.90 -8.64 -5.76
CA SER A 193 38.75 -9.83 -5.92
C SER A 193 37.99 -11.12 -5.56
N PHE A 194 37.17 -11.06 -4.52
CA PHE A 194 36.24 -12.12 -4.12
C PHE A 194 35.11 -12.32 -5.14
N LEU A 195 34.42 -11.25 -5.56
CA LEU A 195 33.40 -11.30 -6.60
C LEU A 195 33.94 -11.87 -7.92
N ALA A 196 35.19 -11.54 -8.29
CA ALA A 196 35.85 -12.11 -9.45
C ALA A 196 36.13 -13.62 -9.31
N LYS A 197 36.40 -14.11 -8.10
CA LYS A 197 36.52 -15.55 -7.81
C LYS A 197 35.16 -16.25 -7.84
N VAL A 198 34.13 -15.64 -7.27
CA VAL A 198 32.74 -16.11 -7.33
C VAL A 198 32.29 -16.27 -8.79
N ARG A 199 32.51 -15.26 -9.64
CA ARG A 199 32.27 -15.31 -11.11
C ARG A 199 33.12 -16.34 -11.87
N GLN A 200 34.21 -16.81 -11.29
CA GLN A 200 35.05 -17.90 -11.83
C GLN A 200 34.58 -19.29 -11.34
N GLY A 201 33.44 -19.38 -10.66
CA GLY A 201 32.87 -20.63 -10.15
C GLY A 201 33.46 -21.10 -8.82
N ALA A 202 34.08 -20.22 -8.03
CA ALA A 202 34.66 -20.59 -6.73
C ALA A 202 33.63 -21.10 -5.71
N LEU A 203 32.35 -20.79 -5.89
CA LEU A 203 31.23 -21.25 -5.05
C LEU A 203 30.48 -22.47 -5.61
N ASN A 204 30.87 -23.00 -6.78
CA ASN A 204 30.17 -24.13 -7.40
C ASN A 204 30.19 -25.36 -6.46
N ASN A 205 29.03 -25.69 -5.89
CA ASN A 205 28.82 -26.72 -4.89
C ASN A 205 29.72 -26.52 -3.65
N LYS A 206 29.70 -25.33 -3.03
CA LYS A 206 30.44 -24.97 -1.81
C LYS A 206 29.55 -24.22 -0.82
N SER A 207 29.52 -24.67 0.43
CA SER A 207 28.80 -24.00 1.52
C SER A 207 29.49 -22.72 2.01
N SER A 208 30.82 -22.65 1.91
CA SER A 208 31.63 -21.54 2.43
C SER A 208 32.78 -21.20 1.49
N VAL A 209 33.01 -19.91 1.25
CA VAL A 209 34.24 -19.39 0.62
C VAL A 209 34.71 -18.16 1.38
N MET A 210 36.02 -18.10 1.67
CA MET A 210 36.66 -16.98 2.34
C MET A 210 37.91 -16.51 1.62
N MET A 211 38.28 -15.25 1.85
CA MET A 211 39.57 -14.68 1.46
C MET A 211 40.13 -13.86 2.62
N GLN A 212 41.36 -14.15 3.04
CA GLN A 212 41.98 -13.51 4.21
C GLN A 212 43.45 -13.13 4.00
N VAL A 213 43.86 -12.06 4.68
CA VAL A 213 45.23 -11.58 4.85
C VAL A 213 45.45 -11.38 6.35
N CYS A 214 46.18 -12.32 6.93
CA CYS A 214 46.43 -12.48 8.37
C CYS A 214 47.76 -13.25 8.55
N GLY A 215 48.30 -13.34 9.76
CA GLY A 215 49.57 -14.04 9.99
C GLY A 215 50.20 -13.72 11.33
N SER A 216 51.23 -14.48 11.73
CA SER A 216 51.94 -14.30 13.01
C SER A 216 52.79 -13.03 13.10
N ASP A 217 52.94 -12.31 11.98
CA ASP A 217 53.56 -10.99 11.84
C ASP A 217 52.55 -9.85 11.67
N ARG A 218 51.24 -10.13 11.79
CA ARG A 218 50.14 -9.16 11.64
C ARG A 218 49.30 -9.11 12.91
N THR A 219 48.61 -7.99 13.08
CA THR A 219 47.65 -7.76 14.18
C THR A 219 46.30 -7.35 13.61
N ALA A 220 45.24 -7.26 14.42
CA ALA A 220 43.89 -6.96 13.95
C ALA A 220 43.82 -5.66 13.11
N ALA A 221 44.59 -4.62 13.43
CA ALA A 221 44.71 -3.40 12.62
C ALA A 221 45.21 -3.63 11.19
N TYR A 222 45.99 -4.68 10.94
CA TYR A 222 46.55 -5.05 9.63
C TYR A 222 45.90 -6.33 9.04
N THR A 223 44.87 -6.87 9.68
CA THR A 223 44.09 -8.00 9.15
C THR A 223 43.02 -7.51 8.17
N LEU A 224 42.81 -8.25 7.09
CA LEU A 224 41.79 -8.00 6.08
C LEU A 224 41.14 -9.34 5.70
N GLY A 225 39.82 -9.42 5.77
CA GLY A 225 39.10 -10.67 5.53
C GLY A 225 37.71 -10.47 4.95
N VAL A 226 37.28 -11.39 4.09
CA VAL A 226 35.91 -11.52 3.61
C VAL A 226 35.49 -12.99 3.60
N VAL A 227 34.22 -13.26 3.89
CA VAL A 227 33.65 -14.61 3.90
C VAL A 227 32.20 -14.56 3.42
N ALA A 228 31.80 -15.55 2.61
CA ALA A 228 30.40 -15.87 2.36
C ALA A 228 30.12 -17.29 2.88
N GLU A 229 29.05 -17.43 3.66
CA GLU A 229 28.49 -18.72 4.07
C GLU A 229 27.06 -18.83 3.53
N THR A 230 26.68 -20.01 3.04
CA THR A 230 25.35 -20.32 2.52
C THR A 230 24.73 -21.46 3.34
N ASP A 231 23.59 -21.20 3.97
CA ASP A 231 22.79 -22.22 4.66
C ASP A 231 21.28 -21.87 4.58
N ALA A 232 20.43 -22.89 4.49
CA ALA A 232 18.97 -22.75 4.58
C ALA A 232 18.50 -22.24 5.96
N ASP A 233 19.38 -22.25 6.96
CA ASP A 233 19.22 -21.60 8.25
C ASP A 233 20.20 -20.41 8.41
N PRO A 234 19.72 -19.16 8.33
CA PRO A 234 20.52 -17.97 8.54
C PRO A 234 21.28 -17.97 9.87
N ALA A 235 20.80 -18.66 10.91
CA ALA A 235 21.51 -18.75 12.19
C ALA A 235 22.86 -19.46 12.06
N ARG A 236 22.93 -20.52 11.24
CA ARG A 236 24.17 -21.25 10.98
C ARG A 236 25.12 -20.48 10.08
N ALA A 237 24.60 -19.91 8.99
CA ALA A 237 25.39 -19.06 8.08
C ALA A 237 26.01 -17.85 8.81
N LEU A 238 25.19 -17.16 9.61
CA LEU A 238 25.61 -16.02 10.41
C LEU A 238 26.56 -16.43 11.53
N GLY A 239 26.38 -17.60 12.16
CA GLY A 239 27.30 -18.15 13.15
C GLY A 239 28.73 -18.32 12.61
N ALA A 240 28.87 -18.96 11.45
CA ALA A 240 30.17 -19.16 10.80
C ALA A 240 30.83 -17.83 10.39
N VAL A 241 30.05 -16.88 9.83
CA VAL A 241 30.55 -15.55 9.47
C VAL A 241 31.00 -14.77 10.72
N ARG A 242 30.25 -14.84 11.82
CA ARG A 242 30.60 -14.20 13.10
C ARG A 242 31.86 -14.81 13.72
N GLU A 243 32.02 -16.13 13.66
CA GLU A 243 33.26 -16.82 14.08
C GLU A 243 34.47 -16.27 13.31
N ALA A 244 34.39 -16.18 11.98
CA ALA A 244 35.46 -15.63 11.16
C ALA A 244 35.80 -14.17 11.49
N LEU A 245 34.78 -13.31 11.63
CA LEU A 245 34.93 -11.91 12.03
C LEU A 245 35.55 -11.78 13.43
N ALA A 246 35.19 -12.66 14.37
CA ALA A 246 35.74 -12.69 15.72
C ALA A 246 37.23 -13.08 15.73
N THR A 247 37.63 -14.08 14.94
CA THR A 247 39.03 -14.50 14.78
C THR A 247 39.88 -13.39 14.14
N TRP A 248 39.39 -12.72 13.09
CA TRP A 248 40.13 -11.59 12.51
C TRP A 248 40.27 -10.40 13.48
N ASN A 249 39.30 -10.21 14.37
CA ASN A 249 39.35 -9.20 15.44
C ASN A 249 40.36 -9.52 16.56
N THR A 250 40.90 -10.75 16.66
CA THR A 250 42.08 -11.07 17.50
C THR A 250 43.41 -10.92 16.75
N GLY A 251 43.36 -10.72 15.43
CA GLY A 251 44.53 -10.74 14.52
C GLY A 251 44.89 -12.13 13.99
N GLU A 252 44.17 -13.18 14.40
CA GLU A 252 44.43 -14.56 14.00
C GLU A 252 43.87 -14.87 12.60
N CYS A 253 44.34 -15.98 12.00
CA CYS A 253 43.77 -16.53 10.77
C CYS A 253 42.69 -17.56 11.08
N VAL A 254 41.59 -17.52 10.33
CA VAL A 254 40.55 -18.54 10.38
C VAL A 254 41.08 -19.83 9.73
N SER A 255 40.65 -20.99 10.23
CA SER A 255 41.09 -22.31 9.76
C SER A 255 39.93 -23.30 9.66
N GLY A 256 40.19 -24.57 9.36
CA GLY A 256 39.12 -25.59 9.24
C GLY A 256 38.36 -25.56 7.91
N TYR A 257 39.07 -25.30 6.81
CA TYR A 257 38.55 -25.33 5.45
C TYR A 257 39.14 -26.52 4.67
N SER A 258 38.34 -27.14 3.80
CA SER A 258 38.71 -28.39 3.11
C SER A 258 39.63 -28.21 1.89
N GLY A 259 39.68 -27.01 1.33
CA GLY A 259 40.63 -26.63 0.28
C GLY A 259 41.10 -25.20 0.49
N THR A 260 42.38 -24.96 0.20
CA THR A 260 43.04 -23.66 0.34
C THR A 260 43.91 -23.38 -0.88
N SER A 261 44.05 -22.10 -1.23
CA SER A 261 44.98 -21.62 -2.25
C SER A 261 45.54 -20.27 -1.85
N THR A 262 46.83 -20.03 -2.12
CA THR A 262 47.50 -18.78 -1.77
C THR A 262 47.88 -17.98 -3.01
N SER A 263 47.75 -16.66 -2.92
CA SER A 263 48.14 -15.72 -3.96
C SER A 263 48.82 -14.49 -3.34
N LYS A 264 49.53 -13.70 -4.15
CA LYS A 264 50.07 -12.41 -3.71
C LYS A 264 49.15 -11.30 -4.18
N ILE A 265 48.80 -10.41 -3.26
CA ILE A 265 48.08 -9.17 -3.57
C ILE A 265 48.88 -7.95 -3.12
N SER A 266 48.47 -6.78 -3.60
CA SER A 266 48.89 -5.48 -3.10
C SER A 266 47.84 -4.96 -2.12
N VAL A 267 48.27 -4.52 -0.94
CA VAL A 267 47.41 -3.89 0.07
C VAL A 267 48.01 -2.54 0.49
N GLY A 268 47.16 -1.54 0.71
CA GLY A 268 47.57 -0.31 1.36
C GLY A 268 47.60 -0.50 2.87
N GLU A 269 48.75 -0.33 3.49
CA GLU A 269 48.94 -0.38 4.95
C GLU A 269 49.47 0.96 5.45
N ALA A 270 48.92 1.44 6.57
CA ALA A 270 49.36 2.69 7.17
C ALA A 270 50.87 2.63 7.47
N GLU A 271 51.58 3.71 7.16
CA GLU A 271 53.02 3.81 7.45
C GLU A 271 53.24 3.79 8.97
N GLU A 272 54.08 2.88 9.44
CA GLU A 272 54.61 2.94 10.80
C GLU A 272 55.39 4.25 10.98
N ALA A 273 55.20 4.92 12.11
CA ALA A 273 55.90 6.14 12.42
C ALA A 273 57.39 5.85 12.69
N ASN A 274 58.22 5.93 11.65
CA ASN A 274 59.68 5.78 11.74
C ASN A 274 60.29 6.74 12.76
N GLU A 275 61.31 6.27 13.48
CA GLU A 275 61.92 6.98 14.63
C GLU A 275 62.61 8.33 14.28
N ASP A 276 62.80 8.64 13.00
CA ASP A 276 63.56 9.82 12.55
C ASP A 276 62.70 11.04 12.16
N ASP A 277 61.37 10.91 11.98
CA ASP A 277 60.51 12.02 11.52
C ASP A 277 59.71 12.66 12.68
N VAL A 278 60.44 13.33 13.58
CA VAL A 278 59.85 14.24 14.58
C VAL A 278 59.78 15.65 13.98
N PRO A 279 58.58 16.20 13.68
CA PRO A 279 58.46 17.57 13.21
C PRO A 279 58.89 18.54 14.31
N HIS A 280 60.00 19.24 14.11
CA HIS A 280 60.31 20.43 14.91
C HIS A 280 59.15 21.43 14.77
N PRO A 281 58.55 21.93 15.88
CA PRO A 281 57.48 22.90 15.79
C PRO A 281 57.99 24.21 15.17
N LEU A 282 57.59 24.47 13.92
CA LEU A 282 57.73 25.79 13.32
C LEU A 282 56.78 26.74 14.05
N SER A 283 57.36 27.60 14.88
CA SER A 283 56.63 28.64 15.59
C SER A 283 56.08 29.67 14.60
N ASN A 284 54.76 29.71 14.43
CA ASN A 284 54.10 30.86 13.80
C ASN A 284 53.57 31.79 14.89
N SER A 285 54.32 32.86 15.16
CA SER A 285 53.93 33.91 16.08
C SER A 285 53.14 35.01 15.37
N THR A 286 51.90 35.23 15.79
CA THR A 286 51.14 36.45 15.48
C THR A 286 50.65 37.11 16.76
N SER A 287 51.48 37.97 17.34
CA SER A 287 51.09 39.05 18.26
C SER A 287 52.21 40.07 18.32
N ALA A 288 51.88 41.34 18.09
CA ALA A 288 52.86 42.38 17.76
C ALA A 288 53.39 43.18 18.95
N HIS A 289 54.50 43.88 18.69
CA HIS A 289 55.03 45.05 19.38
C HIS A 289 55.75 44.90 20.74
N ASN A 290 57.09 44.95 20.63
CA ASN A 290 57.96 45.95 21.27
C ASN A 290 57.76 46.26 22.76
N HIS A 291 58.75 45.90 23.57
CA HIS A 291 59.70 46.89 24.12
C HIS A 291 61.04 46.22 24.50
N ALA A 292 62.14 46.97 24.44
CA ALA A 292 63.50 46.44 24.42
C ALA A 292 64.26 46.60 25.75
N HIS A 293 65.32 45.76 25.89
CA HIS A 293 66.37 45.79 26.92
C HIS A 293 65.95 45.28 28.34
N ARG A 294 66.81 44.61 29.12
CA ARG A 294 68.29 44.50 29.08
C ARG A 294 68.78 43.15 29.69
N ARG A 295 69.99 42.72 29.33
CA ARG A 295 70.66 41.49 29.82
C ARG A 295 70.95 41.51 31.33
N SER A 296 70.96 40.33 31.96
CA SER A 296 71.96 39.98 32.99
C SER A 296 72.21 38.46 33.05
N HIS A 297 73.46 38.06 33.28
CA HIS A 297 73.87 36.65 33.43
C HIS A 297 73.76 36.19 34.89
N GLY A 298 73.50 34.90 35.11
CA GLY A 298 73.49 34.29 36.45
C GLY A 298 73.67 32.78 36.41
N LYS A 299 74.93 32.35 36.45
CA LYS A 299 75.39 30.96 36.57
C LYS A 299 74.72 30.20 37.74
N GLY A 300 74.19 29.01 37.40
CA GLY A 300 74.29 27.72 38.10
C GLY A 300 74.19 27.63 39.62
N LEU A 301 73.33 26.72 40.09
CA LEU A 301 73.55 25.95 41.33
C LEU A 301 72.93 24.56 41.22
N LEU A 302 73.53 23.62 41.95
CA LEU A 302 73.36 22.17 41.83
C LEU A 302 72.21 21.62 42.70
N PHE A 303 71.62 20.51 42.23
CA PHE A 303 70.90 19.48 43.00
C PHE A 303 70.08 19.89 44.23
N GLY A 304 68.77 20.13 44.03
CA GLY A 304 67.75 19.96 45.05
C GLY A 304 66.98 18.65 44.86
N LYS A 305 67.20 17.64 45.71
CA LYS A 305 66.36 16.43 45.76
C LYS A 305 64.95 16.80 46.25
N HIS A 306 63.98 16.89 45.36
CA HIS A 306 62.58 16.86 45.78
C HIS A 306 62.08 15.42 45.93
N HIS A 307 61.88 15.01 47.18
CA HIS A 307 61.07 13.85 47.51
C HIS A 307 59.65 14.02 46.93
N ARG A 308 59.31 13.24 45.90
CA ARG A 308 57.91 12.85 45.67
C ARG A 308 57.65 11.55 46.43
N ARG A 309 57.03 11.65 47.61
CA ARG A 309 56.34 10.52 48.24
C ARG A 309 54.86 10.63 47.85
N ALA A 310 54.41 9.75 46.95
CA ALA A 310 53.19 8.95 47.11
C ALA A 310 52.86 8.20 45.80
N GLY A 311 52.72 6.87 45.89
CA GLY A 311 51.94 6.09 44.94
C GLY A 311 52.52 5.92 43.54
N THR A 312 52.25 6.88 42.65
CA THR A 312 51.89 6.53 41.26
C THR A 312 53.01 6.50 40.24
N CYS A 313 52.90 5.58 39.28
CA CYS A 313 53.80 5.43 38.15
C CYS A 313 53.51 6.45 37.03
N ARG A 314 54.50 6.75 36.18
CA ARG A 314 54.24 7.34 34.85
C ARG A 314 53.57 6.28 33.99
N THR A 315 52.42 6.58 33.41
CA THR A 315 51.71 5.65 32.53
C THR A 315 51.75 6.04 31.06
N ILE A 316 51.61 5.04 30.20
CA ILE A 316 51.11 5.21 28.82
C ILE A 316 49.87 4.33 28.64
N GLN A 317 49.00 4.71 27.71
CA GLN A 317 47.88 3.89 27.28
C GLN A 317 48.31 3.03 26.09
N ALA A 318 48.06 1.73 26.14
CA ALA A 318 48.20 0.82 25.01
C ALA A 318 47.35 1.32 23.85
N LYS A 319 47.95 1.48 22.68
CA LYS A 319 47.21 1.70 21.43
C LYS A 319 46.45 0.42 21.07
N ALA A 320 45.54 0.52 20.10
CA ALA A 320 45.05 -0.69 19.45
C ALA A 320 46.25 -1.49 18.92
N ASP A 321 46.24 -2.79 19.19
CA ASP A 321 47.16 -3.77 18.59
C ASP A 321 48.66 -3.58 18.87
N GLU A 322 49.01 -2.96 19.99
CA GLU A 322 50.39 -2.74 20.42
C GLU A 322 50.88 -3.86 21.37
N SER A 323 51.93 -4.59 20.98
CA SER A 323 52.51 -5.66 21.78
C SER A 323 53.17 -5.16 23.07
N CYS A 324 53.35 -6.05 24.05
CA CYS A 324 54.09 -5.70 25.27
C CYS A 324 55.54 -5.28 25.02
N SER A 325 56.16 -5.78 23.94
CA SER A 325 57.46 -5.34 23.46
C SER A 325 57.46 -3.88 23.03
N GLU A 326 56.49 -3.49 22.20
CA GLU A 326 56.36 -2.12 21.70
C GLU A 326 55.96 -1.15 22.83
N LEU A 327 55.09 -1.59 23.74
CA LEU A 327 54.77 -0.85 24.97
C LEU A 327 55.98 -0.64 25.88
N ALA A 328 56.84 -1.65 26.05
CA ALA A 328 58.09 -1.51 26.80
C ALA A 328 59.04 -0.51 26.13
N THR A 329 59.20 -0.59 24.80
CA THR A 329 59.99 0.34 23.98
C THR A 329 59.45 1.77 24.06
N ARG A 330 58.14 1.98 23.93
CA ARG A 330 57.49 3.29 24.05
C ARG A 330 57.47 3.81 25.49
N CYS A 331 57.53 2.92 26.48
CA CYS A 331 57.86 3.28 27.85
C CYS A 331 59.34 3.68 28.04
N GLY A 332 60.24 3.33 27.12
CA GLY A 332 61.68 3.57 27.23
C GLY A 332 62.36 2.71 28.30
N ILE A 333 61.87 1.48 28.51
CA ILE A 333 62.37 0.57 29.55
C ILE A 333 62.57 -0.85 29.00
N SER A 334 63.36 -1.66 29.70
CA SER A 334 63.55 -3.06 29.31
C SER A 334 62.24 -3.87 29.45
N PRO A 335 62.01 -4.93 28.65
CA PRO A 335 60.86 -5.83 28.86
C PRO A 335 60.82 -6.43 30.28
N ALA A 336 61.98 -6.68 30.88
CA ALA A 336 62.07 -7.16 32.26
C ALA A 336 61.58 -6.12 33.29
N ASP A 337 61.91 -4.83 33.10
CA ASP A 337 61.40 -3.74 33.94
C ASP A 337 59.91 -3.47 33.66
N PHE A 338 59.46 -3.60 32.41
CA PHE A 338 58.05 -3.45 32.05
C PHE A 338 57.17 -4.50 32.74
N THR A 339 57.53 -5.78 32.67
CA THR A 339 56.84 -6.88 33.39
C THR A 339 56.96 -6.74 34.91
N LYS A 340 58.05 -6.17 35.41
CA LYS A 340 58.23 -5.89 36.84
C LYS A 340 57.36 -4.74 37.35
N TYR A 341 57.14 -3.70 36.55
CA TYR A 341 56.24 -2.58 36.89
C TYR A 341 54.77 -2.94 36.65
N ASN A 342 54.51 -3.93 35.80
CA ASN A 342 53.18 -4.43 35.48
C ASN A 342 53.12 -5.95 35.69
N PRO A 343 52.91 -6.45 36.93
CA PRO A 343 52.95 -7.88 37.23
C PRO A 343 51.64 -8.64 36.88
N SER A 344 50.79 -8.10 35.99
CA SER A 344 49.52 -8.72 35.59
C SER A 344 49.75 -9.79 34.50
N THR A 345 48.99 -10.88 34.54
CA THR A 345 48.98 -11.89 33.46
C THR A 345 48.13 -11.50 32.26
N ALA A 346 47.21 -10.53 32.42
CA ALA A 346 46.46 -9.90 31.34
C ALA A 346 47.00 -8.49 31.11
N LEU A 347 47.78 -8.33 30.05
CA LEU A 347 48.57 -7.13 29.77
C LEU A 347 48.53 -6.78 28.28
N CYS A 348 48.73 -5.49 27.99
CA CYS A 348 48.90 -4.97 26.64
C CYS A 348 47.65 -5.07 25.76
N SER A 349 46.47 -5.18 26.40
CA SER A 349 45.18 -5.03 25.73
C SER A 349 44.97 -3.60 25.26
N ALA A 350 44.36 -3.41 24.09
CA ALA A 350 44.03 -2.09 23.55
C ALA A 350 43.33 -1.19 24.58
N GLY A 351 43.76 0.07 24.70
CA GLY A 351 43.21 1.04 25.64
C GLY A 351 43.64 0.86 27.10
N GLN A 352 44.35 -0.21 27.47
CA GLN A 352 44.82 -0.44 28.83
C GLN A 352 45.94 0.54 29.23
N TYR A 353 45.85 1.17 30.40
CA TYR A 353 46.95 1.95 30.96
C TYR A 353 47.99 1.04 31.63
N VAL A 354 49.28 1.22 31.29
CA VAL A 354 50.43 0.48 31.82
C VAL A 354 51.48 1.42 32.42
N CYS A 355 52.21 0.96 33.43
CA CYS A 355 53.26 1.69 34.12
C CYS A 355 54.62 1.60 33.40
N CYS A 356 55.21 2.76 33.09
CA CYS A 356 56.57 2.91 32.57
C CYS A 356 57.63 3.18 33.66
N THR A 357 57.22 3.28 34.92
CA THR A 357 58.12 3.45 36.09
C THR A 357 57.57 2.66 37.27
N ALA A 358 58.41 2.35 38.26
CA ALA A 358 57.93 1.80 39.53
C ALA A 358 56.90 2.73 40.20
N GLY A 359 55.80 2.15 40.67
CA GLY A 359 54.69 2.85 41.33
C GLY A 359 53.36 2.11 41.13
N THR A 360 52.30 2.58 41.79
CA THR A 360 50.93 2.10 41.55
C THR A 360 50.33 2.79 40.31
N ARG A 361 49.44 2.13 39.56
CA ARG A 361 48.75 2.80 38.46
C ARG A 361 47.79 3.88 39.02
N PRO A 362 47.71 5.09 38.41
CA PRO A 362 46.62 6.02 38.70
C PRO A 362 45.25 5.39 38.44
N ASP A 363 44.23 5.89 39.12
CA ASP A 363 42.84 5.47 38.88
C ASP A 363 42.28 6.22 37.66
N PHE A 364 42.09 5.50 36.56
CA PHE A 364 41.47 5.97 35.32
C PHE A 364 40.01 5.51 35.17
N SER A 365 39.40 4.93 36.22
CA SER A 365 38.00 4.49 36.14
C SER A 365 37.05 5.69 35.98
N PRO A 366 36.06 5.61 35.07
CA PRO A 366 35.01 6.62 34.95
C PRO A 366 34.34 6.90 36.30
N LYS A 367 33.91 8.14 36.50
CA LYS A 367 33.21 8.58 37.71
C LYS A 367 31.72 8.81 37.38
N PRO A 368 30.82 8.68 38.37
CA PRO A 368 29.44 9.11 38.20
C PRO A 368 29.38 10.58 37.75
N ASN A 369 28.35 10.94 37.00
CA ASN A 369 28.07 12.33 36.65
C ASN A 369 27.54 13.10 37.88
N ASP A 370 27.62 14.43 37.84
CA ASP A 370 27.21 15.30 38.94
C ASP A 370 25.69 15.23 39.24
N ASP A 371 24.88 14.73 38.30
CA ASP A 371 23.44 14.50 38.44
C ASP A 371 23.09 13.15 39.12
N GLY A 372 24.09 12.35 39.50
CA GLY A 372 23.92 11.03 40.10
C GLY A 372 23.80 9.86 39.12
N THR A 373 23.70 10.12 37.81
CA THR A 373 23.76 9.08 36.79
C THR A 373 25.17 8.49 36.68
N CYS A 374 25.28 7.24 36.23
CA CYS A 374 26.56 6.64 35.94
C CYS A 374 27.18 7.26 34.67
N ALA A 375 28.50 7.39 34.61
CA ALA A 375 29.18 7.51 33.31
C ALA A 375 28.81 6.31 32.46
N SER A 376 28.21 6.60 31.30
CA SER A 376 27.66 5.63 30.37
C SER A 376 28.64 5.29 29.25
N TYR A 377 28.36 4.19 28.56
CA TYR A 377 29.09 3.74 27.38
C TYR A 377 28.14 3.01 26.43
N THR A 378 28.16 3.39 25.16
CA THR A 378 27.40 2.70 24.10
C THR A 378 28.26 1.58 23.51
N VAL A 379 27.78 0.35 23.58
CA VAL A 379 28.50 -0.85 23.12
C VAL A 379 28.66 -0.84 21.58
N GLN A 380 29.87 -1.12 21.10
CA GLN A 380 30.23 -1.22 19.69
C GLN A 380 30.27 -2.68 19.20
N ASN A 381 30.29 -2.90 17.88
CA ASN A 381 30.22 -4.26 17.29
C ASN A 381 31.40 -5.19 17.64
N ASN A 382 32.53 -4.62 18.04
CA ASN A 382 33.76 -5.31 18.42
C ASN A 382 34.03 -5.30 19.94
N ASP A 383 33.06 -4.84 20.74
CA ASP A 383 33.18 -4.81 22.19
C ASP A 383 32.81 -6.13 22.87
N TRP A 384 33.43 -6.35 24.03
CA TRP A 384 33.03 -7.32 25.03
C TRP A 384 33.20 -6.71 26.42
N CYS A 385 32.53 -7.25 27.44
CA CYS A 385 32.73 -6.76 28.80
C CYS A 385 34.20 -6.75 29.25
N SER A 386 35.03 -7.69 28.81
CA SER A 386 36.46 -7.73 29.17
C SER A 386 37.28 -6.63 28.49
N THR A 387 36.98 -6.29 27.23
CA THR A 387 37.65 -5.22 26.48
C THR A 387 37.21 -3.85 27.01
N ILE A 388 35.90 -3.65 27.21
CA ILE A 388 35.34 -2.46 27.86
C ILE A 388 35.95 -2.29 29.25
N ALA A 389 35.95 -3.32 30.10
CA ALA A 389 36.49 -3.24 31.45
C ALA A 389 37.99 -2.85 31.44
N SER A 390 38.77 -3.44 30.55
CA SER A 390 40.20 -3.15 30.39
C SER A 390 40.45 -1.71 29.93
N ALA A 391 39.72 -1.25 28.92
CA ALA A 391 39.82 0.11 28.38
C ALA A 391 39.33 1.19 29.38
N LYS A 392 38.33 0.88 30.21
CA LYS A 392 37.81 1.77 31.27
C LYS A 392 38.52 1.57 32.62
N SER A 393 39.54 0.73 32.73
CA SER A 393 40.26 0.44 33.98
C SER A 393 39.39 -0.03 35.16
N ILE A 394 38.34 -0.81 34.86
CA ILE A 394 37.40 -1.45 35.82
C ILE A 394 37.47 -2.99 35.66
N THR A 395 36.62 -3.75 36.35
CA THR A 395 36.49 -5.21 36.16
C THR A 395 35.15 -5.58 35.52
N VAL A 396 35.07 -6.78 34.92
CA VAL A 396 33.80 -7.34 34.42
C VAL A 396 32.75 -7.44 35.54
N LYS A 397 33.18 -7.74 36.78
CA LYS A 397 32.29 -7.78 37.95
C LYS A 397 31.71 -6.42 38.32
N ASP A 398 32.42 -5.33 38.01
CA ASP A 398 31.91 -3.97 38.23
C ASP A 398 30.81 -3.65 37.21
N ILE A 399 31.02 -3.99 35.93
CA ILE A 399 29.99 -3.84 34.87
C ILE A 399 28.73 -4.62 35.24
N GLU A 400 28.85 -5.89 35.63
CA GLU A 400 27.73 -6.73 36.09
C GLU A 400 27.04 -6.17 37.34
N ALA A 401 27.79 -5.58 38.26
CA ALA A 401 27.22 -5.02 39.49
C ALA A 401 26.44 -3.72 39.23
N TRP A 402 26.91 -2.88 38.30
CA TRP A 402 26.34 -1.55 38.03
C TRP A 402 25.16 -1.59 37.06
N ASN A 403 25.05 -2.61 36.20
CA ASN A 403 24.01 -2.68 35.17
C ASN A 403 22.72 -3.42 35.55
N LYS A 404 22.56 -3.85 36.81
CA LYS A 404 21.36 -4.59 37.27
C LYS A 404 20.03 -3.83 37.14
N LYS A 405 20.06 -2.50 37.02
CA LYS A 405 18.90 -1.64 36.74
C LYS A 405 18.90 -1.07 35.32
N THR A 406 19.92 -1.36 34.51
CA THR A 406 20.04 -0.86 33.13
C THR A 406 19.06 -1.59 32.24
N TRP A 407 18.36 -0.83 31.39
CA TRP A 407 17.41 -1.38 30.42
C TRP A 407 18.09 -2.37 29.47
N GLY A 408 17.48 -3.53 29.25
CA GLY A 408 17.99 -4.56 28.33
C GLY A 408 19.24 -5.31 28.82
N TRP A 409 19.67 -5.15 30.09
CA TRP A 409 20.89 -5.80 30.56
C TRP A 409 20.72 -7.32 30.80
N THR A 410 21.19 -8.12 29.85
CA THR A 410 21.16 -9.61 29.88
C THR A 410 22.48 -10.25 30.34
N GLY A 411 23.40 -9.44 30.90
CA GLY A 411 24.71 -9.90 31.37
C GLY A 411 25.78 -9.88 30.30
N CYS A 412 27.04 -10.02 30.73
CA CYS A 412 28.21 -9.89 29.88
C CYS A 412 28.34 -10.97 28.81
N ASP A 413 27.72 -12.14 29.00
CA ASP A 413 27.73 -13.24 28.02
C ASP A 413 26.84 -12.97 26.79
N ASN A 414 25.97 -11.94 26.85
CA ASN A 414 24.98 -11.62 25.81
C ASN A 414 24.90 -10.10 25.54
N ILE A 415 26.01 -9.38 25.67
CA ILE A 415 26.07 -7.93 25.49
C ILE A 415 25.62 -7.51 24.08
N GLN A 416 24.73 -6.53 23.99
CA GLN A 416 24.11 -6.09 22.74
C GLN A 416 24.78 -4.83 22.17
N ALA A 417 25.02 -4.78 20.86
CA ALA A 417 25.53 -3.59 20.18
C ALA A 417 24.50 -2.45 20.26
N GLY A 418 24.95 -1.21 20.42
CA GLY A 418 24.08 -0.05 20.59
C GLY A 418 23.48 0.12 21.99
N ALA A 419 23.60 -0.86 22.89
CA ALA A 419 23.12 -0.73 24.26
C ALA A 419 23.93 0.30 25.06
N ASN A 420 23.24 1.12 25.86
CA ASN A 420 23.86 2.09 26.77
C ASN A 420 24.04 1.46 28.15
N ILE A 421 25.29 1.23 28.56
CA ILE A 421 25.62 0.58 29.83
C ILE A 421 26.37 1.51 30.79
N CYS A 422 26.27 1.25 32.09
CA CYS A 422 27.09 1.88 33.11
C CYS A 422 28.52 1.33 33.11
N VAL A 423 29.49 2.24 33.08
CA VAL A 423 30.93 1.96 33.32
C VAL A 423 31.45 2.67 34.58
N SER A 424 30.54 3.09 35.46
CA SER A 424 30.77 3.55 36.83
C SER A 424 29.51 3.28 37.68
N LYS A 425 29.56 3.59 38.98
CA LYS A 425 28.36 3.62 39.85
C LYS A 425 27.45 4.79 39.46
N GLY A 426 26.18 4.73 39.85
CA GLY A 426 25.19 5.77 39.63
C GLY A 426 23.91 5.18 39.06
N ASP A 427 22.92 6.02 38.80
CA ASP A 427 21.68 5.59 38.15
C ASP A 427 21.90 5.28 36.67
N PRO A 428 21.17 4.33 36.07
CA PRO A 428 21.41 3.91 34.68
C PRO A 428 21.09 5.02 33.65
N PRO A 429 21.73 4.98 32.47
CA PRO A 429 21.38 5.89 31.37
C PRO A 429 20.05 5.48 30.73
N MET A 430 19.40 6.42 30.03
CA MET A 430 18.30 6.04 29.14
C MET A 430 18.79 5.06 28.06
N PRO A 431 17.98 4.06 27.68
CA PRO A 431 18.33 3.18 26.57
C PRO A 431 18.42 3.95 25.25
N SER A 432 19.12 3.37 24.29
CA SER A 432 19.21 3.92 22.93
C SER A 432 17.84 3.88 22.25
N VAL A 433 17.53 4.94 21.49
CA VAL A 433 16.31 5.01 20.68
C VAL A 433 16.30 3.87 19.68
N MET A 434 15.14 3.23 19.54
CA MET A 434 14.88 2.20 18.54
C MET A 434 13.92 2.79 17.50
N LYS A 435 14.34 2.81 16.22
CA LYS A 435 13.63 3.53 15.14
C LYS A 435 12.17 3.07 14.97
N ASN A 436 11.94 1.76 15.09
CA ASN A 436 10.65 1.10 14.94
C ASN A 436 9.95 0.77 16.26
N ALA A 437 10.36 1.34 17.40
CA ALA A 437 9.63 1.17 18.67
C ALA A 437 8.35 2.04 18.71
N VAL A 438 7.21 1.39 18.89
CA VAL A 438 5.86 1.99 19.00
C VAL A 438 5.54 2.37 20.45
N CYS A 439 6.08 1.64 21.43
CA CYS A 439 5.86 1.83 22.86
C CYS A 439 7.17 1.71 23.67
N GLY A 440 7.08 1.85 25.00
CA GLY A 440 8.21 1.66 25.90
C GLY A 440 9.25 2.80 25.89
N PRO A 441 10.35 2.67 26.66
CA PRO A 441 11.31 3.74 26.86
C PRO A 441 12.25 4.00 25.66
N GLN A 442 12.28 3.09 24.68
CA GLN A 442 13.11 3.20 23.48
C GLN A 442 12.42 3.94 22.32
N LYS A 443 11.14 4.28 22.46
CA LYS A 443 10.41 5.11 21.51
C LYS A 443 11.11 6.46 21.31
N ALA A 444 11.17 6.94 20.07
CA ALA A 444 11.77 8.23 19.74
C ALA A 444 11.10 9.39 20.53
N GLY A 445 11.91 10.31 21.06
CA GLY A 445 11.45 11.47 21.84
C GLY A 445 11.17 11.20 23.33
N THR A 446 11.36 9.98 23.82
CA THR A 446 11.16 9.64 25.24
C THR A 446 12.07 10.43 26.18
N LYS A 447 11.52 10.88 27.30
CA LYS A 447 12.26 11.58 28.38
C LYS A 447 12.55 10.62 29.53
N ARG A 448 13.62 10.91 30.28
CA ARG A 448 13.94 10.20 31.53
C ARG A 448 12.78 10.40 32.54
N PRO A 449 12.31 9.34 33.23
CA PRO A 449 11.32 9.48 34.29
C PRO A 449 11.96 10.02 35.58
N ASP A 450 11.19 10.72 36.41
CA ASP A 450 11.65 11.22 37.71
C ASP A 450 11.99 10.08 38.68
N ASN A 451 11.25 8.97 38.61
CA ASN A 451 11.53 7.72 39.28
C ASN A 451 11.94 6.65 38.27
N TRP A 452 13.14 6.06 38.42
CA TRP A 452 13.65 5.06 37.48
C TRP A 452 12.81 3.79 37.43
N ASP A 453 12.13 3.44 38.52
CA ASP A 453 11.30 2.21 38.56
C ASP A 453 10.04 2.33 37.66
N ASP A 454 9.68 3.54 37.20
CA ASP A 454 8.54 3.79 36.29
C ASP A 454 8.91 3.59 34.80
N ILE A 455 10.16 3.28 34.47
CA ILE A 455 10.67 3.20 33.08
C ILE A 455 9.89 2.23 32.18
N GLU A 456 9.38 1.12 32.74
CA GLU A 456 8.57 0.13 32.01
C GLU A 456 7.19 0.67 31.59
N SER A 457 6.71 1.77 32.19
CA SER A 457 5.38 2.37 31.92
C SER A 457 5.39 3.51 30.88
N LEU A 458 6.57 3.89 30.38
CA LEU A 458 6.71 5.01 29.44
C LEU A 458 6.16 4.66 28.06
N ASN A 459 5.39 5.59 27.48
CA ASN A 459 4.76 5.47 26.15
C ASN A 459 3.90 4.20 26.00
N PRO A 460 2.71 4.15 26.63
CA PRO A 460 1.79 3.02 26.46
C PRO A 460 1.36 2.85 24.99
N CYS A 461 0.95 1.64 24.65
CA CYS A 461 0.41 1.32 23.34
C CYS A 461 -0.93 2.02 23.05
N PRO A 462 -1.31 2.19 21.77
CA PRO A 462 -2.69 2.47 21.38
C PRO A 462 -3.65 1.45 22.02
N LEU A 463 -4.86 1.89 22.37
CA LEU A 463 -5.85 1.08 23.11
C LEU A 463 -5.33 0.47 24.43
N ASN A 464 -4.23 1.01 24.98
CA ASN A 464 -3.51 0.43 26.12
C ASN A 464 -3.18 -1.06 25.99
N VAL A 465 -3.03 -1.61 24.77
CA VAL A 465 -2.67 -3.04 24.64
C VAL A 465 -1.27 -3.33 25.21
N CYS A 466 -0.88 -4.60 25.27
CA CYS A 466 0.38 -5.01 25.85
C CYS A 466 1.56 -4.43 25.06
N CYS A 467 2.57 -3.94 25.79
CA CYS A 467 3.86 -3.53 25.23
C CYS A 467 4.92 -4.57 25.61
N ASP A 468 5.62 -5.11 24.62
CA ASP A 468 6.72 -6.06 24.83
C ASP A 468 8.05 -5.37 25.19
N ILE A 469 9.13 -6.13 25.44
CA ILE A 469 10.45 -5.50 25.74
C ILE A 469 11.10 -4.82 24.53
N TRP A 470 10.63 -5.12 23.32
CA TRP A 470 11.14 -4.61 22.03
C TRP A 470 10.38 -3.37 21.55
N GLY A 471 9.47 -2.85 22.36
CA GLY A 471 8.68 -1.66 22.07
C GLY A 471 7.58 -1.88 21.05
N GLN A 472 7.08 -3.11 20.90
CA GLN A 472 6.00 -3.50 19.99
C GLN A 472 4.69 -3.70 20.75
N CYS A 473 3.57 -3.45 20.07
CA CYS A 473 2.22 -3.45 20.64
C CYS A 473 1.38 -4.60 20.09
N GLY A 474 0.67 -5.32 20.96
CA GLY A 474 -0.26 -6.37 20.55
C GLY A 474 -1.11 -6.90 21.70
N THR A 475 -2.04 -7.78 21.38
CA THR A 475 -3.08 -8.29 22.31
C THR A 475 -2.85 -9.73 22.76
N THR A 476 -2.07 -10.52 22.02
CA THR A 476 -1.85 -11.95 22.31
C THR A 476 -0.79 -12.19 23.38
N ASP A 477 -0.72 -13.42 23.90
CA ASP A 477 0.29 -13.87 24.88
C ASP A 477 1.74 -13.58 24.45
N GLU A 478 2.02 -13.50 23.14
CA GLU A 478 3.34 -13.11 22.62
C GLU A 478 3.79 -11.74 23.17
N PHE A 479 2.88 -10.77 23.22
CA PHE A 479 3.11 -9.40 23.71
C PHE A 479 2.78 -9.24 25.19
N CYS A 480 1.86 -10.06 25.70
CA CYS A 480 1.25 -9.89 27.01
C CYS A 480 1.91 -10.69 28.14
N THR A 481 2.72 -11.72 27.84
CA THR A 481 3.31 -12.59 28.87
C THR A 481 4.45 -11.90 29.61
N ARG A 482 4.27 -11.58 30.91
CA ARG A 482 5.33 -10.98 31.72
C ARG A 482 6.36 -12.00 32.18
N THR A 483 7.54 -11.96 31.58
CA THR A 483 8.73 -12.73 31.99
C THR A 483 9.90 -11.80 32.33
N LYS A 484 10.99 -12.35 32.90
CA LYS A 484 12.26 -11.63 33.15
C LYS A 484 13.45 -12.53 32.87
N SER A 485 14.56 -11.94 32.45
CA SER A 485 15.83 -12.66 32.27
C SER A 485 16.45 -13.06 33.62
N THR A 486 17.50 -13.87 33.57
CA THR A 486 18.27 -14.30 34.75
C THR A 486 18.93 -13.14 35.53
N THR A 487 19.14 -11.97 34.91
CA THR A 487 19.66 -10.78 35.59
C THR A 487 18.58 -10.04 36.39
N GLY A 488 17.31 -10.19 36.01
CA GLY A 488 16.17 -9.46 36.55
C GLY A 488 16.07 -7.98 36.15
N ALA A 489 16.93 -7.50 35.23
CA ALA A 489 16.97 -6.12 34.77
C ALA A 489 15.69 -5.71 33.99
N PRO A 490 15.27 -4.43 34.01
CA PRO A 490 14.10 -3.97 33.28
C PRO A 490 14.30 -4.07 31.77
N GLY A 491 13.21 -4.24 31.02
CA GLY A 491 13.30 -4.44 29.56
C GLY A 491 14.03 -5.72 29.16
N THR A 492 13.93 -6.78 29.97
CA THR A 492 14.46 -8.11 29.65
C THR A 492 13.39 -9.18 29.84
N ALA A 493 13.42 -10.20 29.01
CA ALA A 493 12.53 -11.36 29.06
C ALA A 493 13.30 -12.63 29.44
N LYS A 494 12.57 -13.69 29.82
CA LYS A 494 13.11 -15.04 29.83
C LYS A 494 13.48 -15.43 28.39
N ASP A 495 14.52 -16.24 28.22
CA ASP A 495 14.79 -16.91 26.95
C ASP A 495 13.48 -17.51 26.38
N ASP A 496 13.32 -17.41 25.07
CA ASP A 496 12.17 -17.86 24.28
C ASP A 496 10.84 -17.12 24.53
N THR A 497 10.86 -15.87 25.05
CA THR A 497 9.67 -15.01 25.17
C THR A 497 9.99 -13.56 24.78
N ASN A 498 9.02 -12.79 24.26
CA ASN A 498 9.19 -11.34 24.07
C ASN A 498 9.06 -10.56 25.40
N GLY A 499 8.47 -11.18 26.43
CA GLY A 499 8.20 -10.50 27.70
C GLY A 499 7.13 -9.41 27.56
N CYS A 500 6.84 -8.74 28.66
CA CYS A 500 5.89 -7.62 28.68
C CYS A 500 6.30 -6.60 29.74
N ILE A 501 6.26 -5.32 29.37
CA ILE A 501 6.66 -4.20 30.22
C ILE A 501 5.46 -3.40 30.73
N SER A 502 4.38 -3.27 29.94
CA SER A 502 3.16 -2.55 30.35
C SER A 502 1.88 -3.21 29.86
N ASN A 503 0.82 -3.09 30.68
CA ASN A 503 -0.53 -3.64 30.51
C ASN A 503 -0.65 -5.15 30.19
N CYS A 504 0.26 -5.93 30.76
CA CYS A 504 0.41 -7.38 30.58
C CYS A 504 -0.83 -8.23 30.94
N GLY A 505 -0.77 -9.51 30.59
CA GLY A 505 -1.85 -10.49 30.70
C GLY A 505 -2.85 -10.39 29.53
N THR A 506 -3.65 -11.43 29.34
CA THR A 506 -4.69 -11.52 28.29
C THR A 506 -6.11 -11.50 28.88
N ASP A 507 -6.24 -11.43 30.20
CA ASP A 507 -7.52 -11.40 30.91
C ASP A 507 -8.40 -10.19 30.54
N ILE A 508 -9.71 -10.43 30.40
CA ILE A 508 -10.74 -9.38 30.31
C ILE A 508 -10.73 -8.56 31.59
N VAL A 509 -10.70 -7.23 31.46
CA VAL A 509 -10.84 -6.34 32.62
C VAL A 509 -12.33 -6.23 32.96
N TYR A 510 -12.68 -6.69 34.17
CA TYR A 510 -14.01 -6.57 34.74
C TYR A 510 -14.11 -5.34 35.63
N ASP A 511 -15.20 -4.59 35.53
CA ASP A 511 -15.59 -3.54 36.47
C ASP A 511 -16.91 -3.85 37.19
N ASP A 512 -17.19 -3.11 38.27
CA ASP A 512 -18.42 -3.26 39.07
C ASP A 512 -19.63 -2.50 38.48
N SER A 513 -19.63 -2.16 37.18
CA SER A 513 -20.58 -1.19 36.61
C SER A 513 -21.97 -1.75 36.28
N GLY A 514 -23.02 -0.99 36.58
CA GLY A 514 -24.13 -0.71 35.65
C GLY A 514 -25.12 -1.79 35.18
N PHE A 515 -24.87 -3.09 35.34
CA PHE A 515 -25.75 -4.14 34.76
C PHE A 515 -27.19 -4.10 35.30
N GLY A 516 -28.16 -4.30 34.39
CA GLY A 516 -29.59 -4.40 34.71
C GLY A 516 -30.03 -5.76 35.25
N ASP A 517 -31.31 -6.09 35.10
CA ASP A 517 -31.88 -7.40 35.47
C ASP A 517 -31.84 -8.43 34.32
N HIS A 518 -31.56 -7.99 33.09
CA HIS A 518 -31.48 -8.79 31.86
C HIS A 518 -30.42 -8.25 30.89
N PRO A 519 -29.87 -9.06 29.97
CA PRO A 519 -28.90 -8.61 28.96
C PRO A 519 -29.57 -7.76 27.88
N VAL A 520 -28.93 -6.68 27.43
CA VAL A 520 -29.46 -5.85 26.34
C VAL A 520 -29.40 -6.59 25.00
N LEU A 521 -30.54 -6.76 24.32
CA LEU A 521 -30.61 -7.44 23.03
C LEU A 521 -30.86 -6.44 21.90
N VAL A 522 -29.87 -6.33 21.00
CA VAL A 522 -29.91 -5.49 19.80
C VAL A 522 -30.08 -6.37 18.56
N GLY A 523 -31.00 -6.06 17.67
CA GLY A 523 -31.15 -6.77 16.41
C GLY A 523 -31.00 -5.84 15.21
N TYR A 524 -30.11 -6.16 14.27
CA TYR A 524 -30.01 -5.45 13.00
C TYR A 524 -30.97 -6.08 11.98
N TYR A 525 -31.78 -5.25 11.34
CA TYR A 525 -32.69 -5.61 10.25
C TYR A 525 -32.16 -4.98 8.97
N GLU A 526 -31.81 -5.82 7.99
CA GLU A 526 -31.33 -5.36 6.67
C GLU A 526 -32.50 -4.72 5.90
N ALA A 527 -32.50 -3.40 5.79
CA ALA A 527 -33.51 -2.62 5.08
C ALA A 527 -33.55 -2.95 3.57
N PHE A 528 -32.46 -3.50 3.04
CA PHE A 528 -32.31 -4.01 1.69
C PHE A 528 -32.60 -5.52 1.55
N GLN A 529 -33.19 -6.18 2.58
CA GLN A 529 -33.55 -7.60 2.53
C GLN A 529 -34.38 -7.97 1.29
N ASN A 530 -35.18 -7.02 0.78
CA ASN A 530 -36.04 -7.17 -0.39
C ASN A 530 -35.27 -7.28 -1.72
N THR A 531 -33.98 -6.92 -1.77
CA THR A 531 -33.14 -7.05 -2.98
C THR A 531 -32.64 -8.48 -3.18
N ARG A 532 -32.85 -9.37 -2.20
CA ARG A 532 -32.55 -10.80 -2.32
C ARG A 532 -33.67 -11.51 -3.11
N PRO A 533 -33.37 -12.56 -3.88
CA PRO A 533 -34.39 -13.34 -4.60
C PRO A 533 -35.28 -14.17 -3.67
N CYS A 534 -34.81 -14.43 -2.43
CA CYS A 534 -35.48 -15.19 -1.40
C CYS A 534 -34.92 -14.82 -0.01
N LEU A 535 -35.44 -15.44 1.06
CA LEU A 535 -35.15 -15.06 2.46
C LEU A 535 -35.59 -13.61 2.78
N ASN A 536 -36.67 -13.15 2.14
CA ASN A 536 -37.20 -11.80 2.34
C ASN A 536 -38.05 -11.79 3.62
N MET A 537 -37.70 -10.94 4.58
CA MET A 537 -38.39 -10.80 5.86
C MET A 537 -39.05 -9.42 5.93
N ASP A 538 -40.38 -9.37 5.99
CA ASP A 538 -41.09 -8.14 6.32
C ASP A 538 -40.77 -7.72 7.77
N VAL A 539 -40.60 -6.43 8.03
CA VAL A 539 -40.26 -5.90 9.37
C VAL A 539 -41.31 -6.23 10.45
N THR A 540 -42.57 -6.44 10.07
CA THR A 540 -43.65 -6.91 10.96
C THR A 540 -43.58 -8.41 11.25
N ALA A 541 -42.84 -9.16 10.44
CA ALA A 541 -42.57 -10.59 10.62
C ALA A 541 -41.49 -10.87 11.67
N ILE A 542 -40.72 -9.86 12.09
CA ILE A 542 -39.69 -9.97 13.12
C ILE A 542 -40.25 -10.65 14.37
N ASN A 543 -39.63 -11.78 14.77
CA ASN A 543 -39.98 -12.46 15.99
C ASN A 543 -39.77 -11.51 17.19
N ASN A 544 -40.84 -11.31 17.95
CA ASN A 544 -40.86 -10.34 19.02
C ASN A 544 -40.07 -10.76 20.26
N THR A 545 -39.68 -12.04 20.37
CA THR A 545 -38.91 -12.57 21.49
C THR A 545 -37.69 -13.35 21.03
N VAL A 546 -36.57 -13.14 21.72
CA VAL A 546 -35.37 -13.98 21.67
C VAL A 546 -35.44 -14.97 22.82
N GLU A 547 -35.25 -16.25 22.50
CA GLU A 547 -34.98 -17.26 23.54
C GLU A 547 -33.48 -17.31 23.83
N TRP A 548 -33.12 -17.22 25.11
CA TRP A 548 -31.76 -17.40 25.61
C TRP A 548 -31.76 -18.25 26.88
N GLY A 549 -30.59 -18.60 27.42
CA GLY A 549 -30.47 -19.60 28.46
C GLY A 549 -30.12 -20.98 27.91
N GLY A 550 -29.76 -21.88 28.82
CA GLY A 550 -29.20 -23.19 28.50
C GLY A 550 -28.80 -23.93 29.77
N GLN A 551 -27.92 -24.93 29.64
CA GLN A 551 -27.36 -25.65 30.80
C GLN A 551 -26.03 -25.01 31.24
N LEU A 552 -26.08 -24.09 32.19
CA LEU A 552 -24.90 -23.49 32.81
C LEU A 552 -24.52 -24.30 34.06
N GLY A 553 -23.65 -25.30 33.88
CA GLY A 553 -23.26 -26.23 34.92
C GLY A 553 -24.42 -27.08 35.44
N SER A 554 -24.90 -26.78 36.65
CA SER A 554 -26.05 -27.47 37.28
C SER A 554 -27.39 -26.70 37.16
N HIS A 555 -27.37 -25.48 36.61
CA HIS A 555 -28.57 -24.69 36.37
C HIS A 555 -29.03 -24.87 34.92
N SER A 556 -30.33 -25.11 34.75
CA SER A 556 -31.00 -25.14 33.46
C SER A 556 -32.22 -24.24 33.54
N SER A 557 -32.26 -23.23 32.67
CA SER A 557 -33.33 -22.23 32.58
C SER A 557 -33.32 -21.62 31.19
N THR A 558 -34.47 -21.68 30.51
CA THR A 558 -34.71 -20.94 29.27
C THR A 558 -35.48 -19.67 29.62
N PHE A 559 -35.02 -18.54 29.10
CA PHE A 559 -35.64 -17.23 29.20
C PHE A 559 -36.14 -16.82 27.82
N SER A 560 -37.26 -16.11 27.78
CA SER A 560 -37.80 -15.49 26.58
C SER A 560 -37.93 -14.00 26.85
N GLN A 561 -37.26 -13.18 26.05
CA GLN A 561 -37.11 -11.74 26.25
C GLN A 561 -37.37 -11.00 24.94
N ALA A 562 -38.03 -9.84 25.02
CA ALA A 562 -38.21 -8.98 23.86
C ALA A 562 -36.93 -8.18 23.53
N TRP A 563 -36.58 -8.04 22.25
CA TRP A 563 -35.51 -7.14 21.79
C TRP A 563 -35.59 -5.76 22.46
N ASP A 564 -34.46 -5.27 22.99
CA ASP A 564 -34.36 -3.93 23.62
C ASP A 564 -34.14 -2.84 22.56
N HIS A 565 -33.45 -3.14 21.45
CA HIS A 565 -33.28 -2.23 20.31
C HIS A 565 -33.44 -2.99 19.00
N ILE A 566 -34.06 -2.35 18.00
CA ILE A 566 -34.03 -2.82 16.60
C ILE A 566 -33.38 -1.71 15.77
N HIS A 567 -32.30 -2.07 15.08
CA HIS A 567 -31.48 -1.22 14.23
C HIS A 567 -31.91 -1.41 12.78
N PHE A 568 -32.46 -0.36 12.16
CA PHE A 568 -32.76 -0.33 10.74
C PHE A 568 -31.46 -0.05 9.96
N ALA A 569 -31.02 -1.00 9.13
CA ALA A 569 -29.69 -1.03 8.52
C ALA A 569 -29.79 -1.10 6.99
N PHE A 570 -29.56 -0.03 6.23
CA PHE A 570 -29.09 1.29 6.64
C PHE A 570 -29.88 2.41 5.96
N ALA A 571 -29.93 3.57 6.63
CA ALA A 571 -30.25 4.82 5.96
C ALA A 571 -28.99 5.38 5.28
N ASN A 572 -29.19 6.01 4.13
CA ASN A 572 -28.14 6.65 3.36
C ASN A 572 -27.93 8.10 3.83
N ILE A 573 -26.79 8.69 3.49
CA ILE A 573 -26.48 10.11 3.73
C ILE A 573 -25.99 10.72 2.41
N THR A 574 -26.56 11.84 2.01
CA THR A 574 -26.16 12.55 0.78
C THR A 574 -24.82 13.29 0.94
N GLU A 575 -24.22 13.73 -0.17
CA GLU A 575 -23.06 14.64 -0.13
C GLU A 575 -23.34 15.98 0.57
N SER A 576 -24.61 16.40 0.66
CA SER A 576 -25.08 17.57 1.43
C SER A 576 -25.28 17.26 2.93
N PHE A 577 -24.97 16.05 3.38
CA PHE A 577 -25.18 15.53 4.73
C PHE A 577 -26.66 15.49 5.17
N GLU A 578 -27.57 15.31 4.21
CA GLU A 578 -28.99 15.06 4.48
C GLU A 578 -29.23 13.55 4.57
N VAL A 579 -30.20 13.14 5.40
CA VAL A 579 -30.58 11.72 5.52
C VAL A 579 -31.47 11.35 4.34
N ASP A 580 -31.11 10.26 3.66
CA ASP A 580 -31.86 9.70 2.55
C ASP A 580 -32.28 8.26 2.84
N VAL A 581 -33.58 8.00 2.72
CA VAL A 581 -34.20 6.67 2.85
C VAL A 581 -35.01 6.31 1.60
N SER A 582 -34.86 7.07 0.51
CA SER A 582 -35.69 6.92 -0.70
C SER A 582 -35.57 5.57 -1.38
N SER A 583 -34.42 4.90 -1.25
CA SER A 583 -34.17 3.53 -1.76
C SER A 583 -34.81 2.42 -0.93
N VAL A 584 -35.25 2.72 0.31
CA VAL A 584 -35.82 1.78 1.29
C VAL A 584 -37.06 2.39 1.98
N GLN A 585 -37.81 3.19 1.21
CA GLN A 585 -38.83 4.10 1.75
C GLN A 585 -40.03 3.34 2.31
N ASP A 586 -40.42 2.24 1.68
CA ASP A 586 -41.55 1.40 2.10
C ASP A 586 -41.19 0.63 3.38
N GLU A 587 -40.01 0.00 3.41
CA GLU A 587 -39.46 -0.67 4.60
C GLU A 587 -39.30 0.30 5.78
N PHE A 588 -38.86 1.54 5.53
CA PHE A 588 -38.74 2.56 6.56
C PHE A 588 -40.11 3.04 7.08
N ASP A 589 -41.10 3.15 6.20
CA ASP A 589 -42.47 3.49 6.59
C ASP A 589 -43.14 2.36 7.39
N ASP A 590 -42.90 1.10 7.06
CA ASP A 590 -43.37 -0.04 7.84
C ASP A 590 -42.59 -0.23 9.15
N PHE A 591 -41.28 0.03 9.18
CA PHE A 591 -40.49 0.08 10.42
C PHE A 591 -40.99 1.18 11.36
N LYS A 592 -41.43 2.34 10.83
CA LYS A 592 -42.09 3.37 11.66
C LYS A 592 -43.44 2.91 12.21
N LYS A 593 -44.23 2.16 11.45
CA LYS A 593 -45.53 1.59 11.89
C LYS A 593 -45.37 0.41 12.84
N PHE A 594 -44.26 -0.32 12.76
CA PHE A 594 -43.94 -1.48 13.60
C PHE A 594 -44.13 -1.13 15.09
N SER A 595 -45.04 -1.86 15.74
CA SER A 595 -45.38 -1.65 17.14
C SER A 595 -45.71 -2.97 17.81
N SER A 596 -44.85 -3.35 18.75
CA SER A 596 -44.98 -4.60 19.50
C SER A 596 -45.39 -4.35 20.96
N PRO A 597 -45.91 -5.36 21.67
CA PRO A 597 -46.23 -5.22 23.09
C PRO A 597 -44.96 -4.92 23.91
N GLY A 598 -44.90 -3.69 24.46
CA GLY A 598 -43.69 -3.13 25.05
C GLY A 598 -42.92 -2.29 24.01
N LYS A 599 -42.78 -0.99 24.27
CA LYS A 599 -42.13 -0.05 23.35
C LYS A 599 -40.65 -0.44 23.18
N LYS A 600 -40.30 -0.94 22.00
CA LYS A 600 -38.92 -1.20 21.60
C LYS A 600 -38.36 0.04 20.90
N PRO A 601 -37.26 0.64 21.41
CA PRO A 601 -36.50 1.64 20.69
C PRO A 601 -36.21 1.29 19.22
N LYS A 602 -36.80 2.08 18.32
CA LYS A 602 -36.48 2.08 16.88
C LYS A 602 -35.24 2.93 16.62
N VAL A 603 -34.12 2.29 16.31
CA VAL A 603 -32.83 2.93 16.06
C VAL A 603 -32.59 2.98 14.54
N LEU A 604 -32.17 4.14 14.03
CA LEU A 604 -31.76 4.28 12.64
C LEU A 604 -30.25 4.21 12.53
N SER A 605 -29.75 3.29 11.69
CA SER A 605 -28.31 3.07 11.52
C SER A 605 -27.83 3.69 10.22
N PHE A 606 -26.68 4.36 10.28
CA PHE A 606 -26.01 4.94 9.11
C PHE A 606 -24.67 4.25 8.89
N GLY A 607 -24.37 3.92 7.63
CA GLY A 607 -23.08 3.35 7.24
C GLY A 607 -23.15 1.87 6.85
N GLY A 608 -22.41 1.04 7.57
CA GLY A 608 -22.03 -0.31 7.16
C GLY A 608 -20.91 -0.30 6.14
N TRP A 609 -20.42 -1.50 5.80
CA TRP A 609 -19.25 -1.72 4.94
C TRP A 609 -19.32 -0.94 3.64
N SER A 610 -20.29 -1.25 2.76
CA SER A 610 -20.40 -0.62 1.42
C SER A 610 -20.42 0.90 1.47
N PHE A 611 -21.28 1.53 2.29
CA PHE A 611 -21.32 2.99 2.38
C PHE A 611 -20.01 3.60 2.91
N SER A 612 -19.27 2.85 3.74
CA SER A 612 -18.00 3.31 4.30
C SER A 612 -16.81 3.09 3.36
N THR A 613 -16.90 2.12 2.44
CA THR A 613 -15.78 1.70 1.57
C THR A 613 -15.96 1.98 0.09
N ASP A 614 -17.18 2.18 -0.42
CA ASP A 614 -17.44 2.31 -1.85
C ASP A 614 -17.07 3.71 -2.37
N LEU A 615 -16.62 3.75 -3.64
CA LEU A 615 -16.03 4.93 -4.26
C LEU A 615 -16.92 6.19 -4.28
N ASP A 616 -18.24 6.02 -4.22
CA ASP A 616 -19.21 7.13 -4.25
C ASP A 616 -19.60 7.65 -2.84
N SER A 617 -19.27 6.91 -1.78
CA SER A 617 -19.81 7.15 -0.43
C SER A 617 -18.74 7.20 0.68
N TYR A 618 -17.57 6.56 0.52
CA TYR A 618 -16.48 6.52 1.51
C TYR A 618 -16.03 7.90 2.03
N ALA A 619 -16.20 8.94 1.21
CA ALA A 619 -15.81 10.31 1.52
C ALA A 619 -16.82 11.04 2.41
N ILE A 620 -18.05 10.55 2.56
CA ILE A 620 -19.15 11.27 3.21
C ILE A 620 -18.92 11.34 4.72
N PHE A 621 -18.65 10.23 5.42
CA PHE A 621 -18.28 10.32 6.84
C PHE A 621 -17.00 11.13 7.06
N ARG A 622 -15.95 10.91 6.24
CA ARG A 622 -14.66 11.62 6.33
C ARG A 622 -14.81 13.14 6.23
N LYS A 623 -15.63 13.63 5.27
CA LYS A 623 -15.96 15.05 5.12
C LYS A 623 -16.93 15.52 6.21
N GLY A 624 -17.90 14.70 6.58
CA GLY A 624 -18.97 15.04 7.53
C GLY A 624 -18.49 15.29 8.96
N VAL A 625 -17.40 14.66 9.40
CA VAL A 625 -16.85 14.85 10.75
C VAL A 625 -15.90 16.05 10.90
N THR A 626 -15.49 16.71 9.81
CA THR A 626 -14.55 17.85 9.87
C THR A 626 -15.15 19.07 10.58
N ASP A 627 -14.29 19.97 11.06
CA ASP A 627 -14.72 21.15 11.82
C ASP A 627 -15.69 22.07 11.04
N GLU A 628 -15.64 22.03 9.70
CA GLU A 628 -16.49 22.81 8.81
C GLU A 628 -17.91 22.24 8.66
N GLN A 629 -18.06 20.90 8.62
CA GLN A 629 -19.32 20.23 8.27
C GLN A 629 -20.04 19.56 9.45
N ARG A 630 -19.30 19.23 10.51
CA ARG A 630 -19.78 18.44 11.65
C ARG A 630 -21.10 18.93 12.25
N SER A 631 -21.25 20.24 12.47
CA SER A 631 -22.47 20.79 13.06
C SER A 631 -23.68 20.74 12.12
N LEU A 632 -23.47 20.81 10.80
CA LEU A 632 -24.54 20.61 9.81
C LEU A 632 -25.00 19.14 9.83
N PHE A 633 -24.06 18.22 9.63
CA PHE A 633 -24.35 16.78 9.60
C PHE A 633 -25.01 16.30 10.90
N ALA A 634 -24.45 16.67 12.06
CA ALA A 634 -25.02 16.32 13.36
C ALA A 634 -26.41 16.92 13.61
N SER A 635 -26.72 18.08 13.03
CA SER A 635 -28.06 18.67 13.11
C SER A 635 -29.07 17.96 12.21
N ASN A 636 -28.66 17.55 11.02
CA ASN A 636 -29.55 16.87 10.07
C ASN A 636 -29.97 15.48 10.57
N VAL A 637 -29.03 14.67 11.06
CA VAL A 637 -29.34 13.33 11.60
C VAL A 637 -30.19 13.38 12.87
N ALA A 638 -29.88 14.29 13.81
CA ALA A 638 -30.68 14.46 15.03
C ALA A 638 -32.10 14.97 14.71
N LYS A 639 -32.22 15.93 13.78
CA LYS A 639 -33.53 16.42 13.31
C LYS A 639 -34.34 15.31 12.63
N PHE A 640 -33.73 14.47 11.80
CA PHE A 640 -34.42 13.36 11.15
C PHE A 640 -34.95 12.34 12.17
N ALA A 641 -34.19 12.07 13.24
CA ALA A 641 -34.61 11.22 14.34
C ALA A 641 -35.84 11.76 15.08
N ASP A 642 -35.86 13.05 15.41
CA ASP A 642 -36.99 13.72 16.06
C ASP A 642 -38.22 13.79 15.13
N ASP A 643 -38.05 14.22 13.87
CA ASP A 643 -39.13 14.36 12.88
C ASP A 643 -39.87 13.04 12.60
N ASN A 644 -39.14 11.92 12.59
CA ASN A 644 -39.68 10.59 12.32
C ASN A 644 -40.09 9.80 13.58
N GLY A 645 -39.93 10.37 14.78
CA GLY A 645 -40.27 9.70 16.03
C GLY A 645 -39.43 8.45 16.32
N LEU A 646 -38.16 8.46 15.90
CA LEU A 646 -37.18 7.41 16.16
C LEU A 646 -36.68 7.51 17.60
N ASP A 647 -36.26 6.39 18.17
CA ASP A 647 -35.81 6.29 19.57
C ASP A 647 -34.29 6.27 19.72
N GLY A 648 -33.53 6.28 18.61
CA GLY A 648 -32.09 6.42 18.65
C GLY A 648 -31.44 6.48 17.28
N LEU A 649 -30.13 6.71 17.30
CA LEU A 649 -29.24 6.70 16.13
C LEU A 649 -28.04 5.79 16.37
N ASP A 650 -27.61 5.09 15.33
CA ASP A 650 -26.41 4.27 15.31
C ASP A 650 -25.50 4.70 14.14
N PHE A 651 -24.19 4.71 14.37
CA PHE A 651 -23.20 5.07 13.35
C PHE A 651 -22.17 3.95 13.17
N ASP A 652 -22.29 3.28 12.04
CA ASP A 652 -21.47 2.16 11.63
C ASP A 652 -20.49 2.61 10.53
N TRP A 653 -19.46 3.36 10.94
CA TRP A 653 -18.44 3.86 10.03
C TRP A 653 -17.24 2.90 9.99
N GLU A 654 -17.03 2.28 8.84
CA GLU A 654 -16.02 1.23 8.61
C GLU A 654 -14.83 1.66 7.70
N TYR A 655 -13.69 2.12 8.22
CA TYR A 655 -13.41 2.56 9.59
C TYR A 655 -12.69 3.92 9.58
N PRO A 656 -12.91 4.80 10.59
CA PRO A 656 -12.12 6.01 10.78
C PRO A 656 -10.62 5.69 10.88
N SER A 657 -9.80 6.47 10.18
CA SER A 657 -8.34 6.29 10.11
C SER A 657 -7.86 4.94 9.53
N ALA A 658 -8.73 4.17 8.86
CA ALA A 658 -8.35 2.89 8.23
C ALA A 658 -7.21 3.10 7.20
N PRO A 659 -6.08 2.36 7.30
CA PRO A 659 -4.89 2.70 6.54
C PRO A 659 -4.82 2.11 5.13
N ASP A 660 -5.65 1.11 4.82
CA ASP A 660 -5.36 0.08 3.80
C ASP A 660 -6.60 -0.57 3.14
N ILE A 661 -7.81 0.02 3.28
CA ILE A 661 -9.00 -0.44 2.56
C ILE A 661 -8.76 -0.35 1.04
N PRO A 662 -8.88 -1.46 0.27
CA PRO A 662 -8.68 -1.45 -1.17
C PRO A 662 -9.62 -0.48 -1.91
N GLY A 663 -9.16 0.06 -3.04
CA GLY A 663 -9.97 0.92 -3.91
C GLY A 663 -10.09 2.39 -3.47
N ILE A 664 -9.93 2.71 -2.18
CA ILE A 664 -10.07 4.08 -1.66
C ILE A 664 -8.77 4.66 -1.06
N PRO A 665 -8.64 5.99 -0.96
CA PRO A 665 -7.51 6.61 -0.28
C PRO A 665 -7.44 6.23 1.20
N LYS A 666 -6.21 6.19 1.73
CA LYS A 666 -5.91 6.06 3.16
C LYS A 666 -6.73 7.05 4.02
N GLY A 667 -7.29 6.58 5.14
CA GLY A 667 -7.96 7.43 6.13
C GLY A 667 -7.01 8.43 6.82
N ASP A 668 -7.56 9.55 7.31
CA ASP A 668 -6.78 10.55 8.04
C ASP A 668 -6.54 10.04 9.47
N PRO A 669 -5.29 10.06 10.00
CA PRO A 669 -5.01 9.73 11.40
C PRO A 669 -5.83 10.52 12.44
N ASP A 670 -6.37 11.69 12.09
CA ASP A 670 -7.24 12.50 12.96
C ASP A 670 -8.74 12.14 12.87
N ASP A 671 -9.16 11.28 11.92
CA ASP A 671 -10.58 10.92 11.69
C ASP A 671 -11.27 10.46 12.97
N GLY A 672 -10.66 9.56 13.76
CA GLY A 672 -11.24 9.11 15.02
C GLY A 672 -11.39 10.22 16.08
N ALA A 673 -10.50 11.21 16.09
CA ALA A 673 -10.60 12.37 16.98
C ALA A 673 -11.73 13.31 16.55
N ARG A 674 -11.93 13.50 15.25
CA ARG A 674 -13.04 14.26 14.65
C ARG A 674 -14.38 13.55 14.87
N TYR A 675 -14.42 12.23 14.70
CA TYR A 675 -15.58 11.39 14.95
C TYR A 675 -16.07 11.49 16.40
N LEU A 676 -15.17 11.48 17.38
CA LEU A 676 -15.51 11.73 18.79
C LEU A 676 -16.17 13.10 19.01
N GLN A 677 -15.77 14.15 18.28
CA GLN A 677 -16.46 15.45 18.38
C GLN A 677 -17.83 15.40 17.70
N PHE A 678 -17.96 14.69 16.56
CA PHE A 678 -19.24 14.50 15.88
C PHE A 678 -20.26 13.81 16.77
N LEU A 679 -19.87 12.71 17.42
CA LEU A 679 -20.74 11.97 18.35
C LEU A 679 -21.18 12.83 19.55
N LYS A 680 -20.34 13.77 20.02
CA LYS A 680 -20.76 14.75 21.04
C LYS A 680 -21.76 15.76 20.50
N GLU A 681 -21.53 16.31 19.31
CA GLU A 681 -22.48 17.24 18.70
C GLU A 681 -23.82 16.57 18.36
N VAL A 682 -23.82 15.29 17.98
CA VAL A 682 -25.06 14.51 17.87
C VAL A 682 -25.71 14.36 19.25
N ARG A 683 -24.96 13.93 20.28
CA ARG A 683 -25.49 13.78 21.65
C ARG A 683 -26.09 15.07 22.21
N ASP A 684 -25.45 16.21 21.98
CA ASP A 684 -25.91 17.52 22.46
C ASP A 684 -27.19 18.00 21.75
N LYS A 685 -27.47 17.49 20.53
CA LYS A 685 -28.65 17.83 19.73
C LYS A 685 -29.78 16.81 19.86
N LEU A 686 -29.46 15.56 20.16
CA LEU A 686 -30.41 14.46 20.30
C LEU A 686 -31.15 14.54 21.65
N SER A 687 -32.46 14.33 21.66
CA SER A 687 -33.25 14.33 22.89
C SER A 687 -32.77 13.25 23.89
N SER A 688 -32.73 13.58 25.19
CA SER A 688 -32.08 12.75 26.22
C SER A 688 -32.75 11.40 26.52
N ASP A 689 -33.95 11.17 25.98
CA ASP A 689 -34.66 9.90 26.00
C ASP A 689 -34.28 8.95 24.85
N LYS A 690 -33.46 9.43 23.89
CA LYS A 690 -33.03 8.65 22.73
C LYS A 690 -31.63 8.08 22.90
N THR A 691 -31.39 6.89 22.34
CA THR A 691 -30.07 6.28 22.35
C THR A 691 -29.16 6.80 21.23
N LEU A 692 -27.87 6.84 21.51
CA LEU A 692 -26.81 7.01 20.52
C LEU A 692 -25.81 5.86 20.68
N SER A 693 -25.56 5.12 19.61
CA SER A 693 -24.56 4.05 19.57
C SER A 693 -23.61 4.20 18.39
N ILE A 694 -22.57 3.36 18.38
CA ILE A 694 -21.71 3.14 17.22
C ILE A 694 -21.45 1.65 17.06
N ALA A 695 -21.12 1.22 15.84
CA ALA A 695 -20.39 -0.03 15.65
C ALA A 695 -18.88 0.19 15.81
N ALA A 696 -18.16 -0.86 16.21
CA ALA A 696 -16.70 -0.85 16.34
C ALA A 696 -16.10 -2.24 16.01
N PRO A 697 -14.97 -2.30 15.29
CA PRO A 697 -14.37 -3.56 14.83
C PRO A 697 -13.64 -4.33 15.93
N ALA A 698 -13.75 -5.66 15.92
CA ALA A 698 -13.01 -6.53 16.84
C ALA A 698 -11.48 -6.58 16.59
N SER A 699 -11.01 -6.11 15.43
CA SER A 699 -9.59 -6.06 15.07
C SER A 699 -8.82 -4.90 15.72
N PHE A 700 -7.66 -5.20 16.31
CA PHE A 700 -6.72 -4.19 16.82
C PHE A 700 -6.29 -3.19 15.74
N TRP A 701 -6.14 -3.66 14.50
CA TRP A 701 -5.61 -2.85 13.39
C TRP A 701 -6.54 -1.69 13.03
N TYR A 702 -7.85 -1.91 13.07
CA TYR A 702 -8.85 -0.87 12.80
C TYR A 702 -9.29 -0.15 14.08
N LEU A 703 -9.50 -0.86 15.20
CA LEU A 703 -9.97 -0.25 16.45
C LEU A 703 -9.00 0.80 16.99
N LYS A 704 -7.68 0.69 16.73
CA LYS A 704 -6.68 1.66 17.20
C LYS A 704 -6.89 3.09 16.67
N GLY A 705 -7.64 3.27 15.58
CA GLY A 705 -8.05 4.59 15.08
C GLY A 705 -9.09 5.28 15.97
N PHE A 706 -9.86 4.51 16.73
CA PHE A 706 -10.93 5.01 17.58
C PHE A 706 -10.37 5.46 18.94
N PRO A 707 -10.71 6.67 19.43
CA PRO A 707 -10.52 7.04 20.83
C PRO A 707 -11.60 6.36 21.71
N ILE A 708 -11.69 5.03 21.66
CA ILE A 708 -12.88 4.24 22.02
C ILE A 708 -13.35 4.44 23.46
N ALA A 709 -12.43 4.56 24.44
CA ALA A 709 -12.78 4.86 25.83
C ALA A 709 -13.35 6.28 26.04
N LYS A 710 -13.02 7.23 25.15
CA LYS A 710 -13.68 8.56 25.16
C LYS A 710 -15.03 8.49 24.47
N ILE A 711 -15.19 7.66 23.43
CA ILE A 711 -16.47 7.44 22.76
C ILE A 711 -17.47 6.77 23.71
N SER A 712 -17.05 5.76 24.48
CA SER A 712 -17.90 5.05 25.46
C SER A 712 -18.48 5.93 26.57
N SER A 713 -17.92 7.13 26.79
CA SER A 713 -18.47 8.13 27.73
C SER A 713 -19.48 9.09 27.10
N VAL A 714 -19.74 8.99 25.79
CA VAL A 714 -20.69 9.81 25.01
C VAL A 714 -21.87 8.96 24.49
N VAL A 715 -21.59 7.75 24.00
CA VAL A 715 -22.59 6.81 23.50
C VAL A 715 -23.24 6.00 24.63
N ASP A 716 -24.45 5.48 24.41
CA ASP A 716 -25.15 4.61 25.36
C ASP A 716 -24.53 3.22 25.41
N TYR A 717 -24.20 2.67 24.24
CA TYR A 717 -23.47 1.42 24.06
C TYR A 717 -22.65 1.45 22.76
N ILE A 718 -21.72 0.51 22.65
CA ILE A 718 -20.92 0.22 21.46
C ILE A 718 -21.31 -1.19 21.00
N VAL A 719 -21.79 -1.30 19.77
CA VAL A 719 -21.94 -2.58 19.08
C VAL A 719 -20.54 -3.02 18.65
N TYR A 720 -20.04 -4.09 19.28
CA TYR A 720 -18.69 -4.56 19.07
C TYR A 720 -18.73 -5.79 18.16
N MET A 721 -18.25 -5.63 16.93
CA MET A 721 -18.42 -6.60 15.85
C MET A 721 -17.49 -7.80 16.02
N THR A 722 -17.86 -8.70 16.93
CA THR A 722 -17.15 -9.93 17.30
C THR A 722 -17.52 -11.11 16.38
N TYR A 723 -17.51 -10.83 15.09
CA TYR A 723 -17.70 -11.73 13.96
C TYR A 723 -16.81 -11.24 12.80
N ASP A 724 -16.70 -12.01 11.71
CA ASP A 724 -15.83 -11.69 10.58
C ASP A 724 -14.36 -11.48 10.97
N LEU A 725 -13.92 -12.26 11.96
CA LEU A 725 -12.52 -12.38 12.35
C LEU A 725 -11.67 -13.00 11.23
N HIS A 726 -12.32 -13.81 10.37
CA HIS A 726 -11.74 -14.57 9.28
C HIS A 726 -12.68 -14.62 8.08
N GLY A 727 -12.12 -14.78 6.87
CA GLY A 727 -12.90 -14.81 5.63
C GLY A 727 -12.02 -14.95 4.38
N GLN A 728 -12.62 -14.84 3.19
CA GLN A 728 -11.89 -15.00 1.92
C GLN A 728 -10.69 -14.03 1.78
N TRP A 729 -10.79 -12.83 2.38
CA TRP A 729 -9.74 -11.80 2.43
C TRP A 729 -8.49 -12.22 3.22
N ASP A 730 -8.50 -13.36 3.90
CA ASP A 730 -7.32 -13.90 4.56
C ASP A 730 -6.28 -14.38 3.54
N TRP A 731 -6.72 -14.72 2.31
CA TRP A 731 -5.84 -15.19 1.24
C TRP A 731 -4.67 -14.24 0.96
N ASP A 732 -3.46 -14.79 0.94
CA ASP A 732 -2.19 -14.07 0.75
C ASP A 732 -1.91 -12.95 1.80
N ASN A 733 -2.79 -12.74 2.78
CA ASN A 733 -2.64 -11.72 3.80
C ASN A 733 -1.78 -12.22 4.97
N SER A 734 -0.53 -11.78 5.06
CA SER A 734 0.41 -12.21 6.10
C SER A 734 0.01 -11.82 7.55
N TRP A 735 -1.09 -11.08 7.73
CA TRP A 735 -1.55 -10.53 9.01
C TRP A 735 -2.92 -11.04 9.47
N SER A 736 -3.64 -11.80 8.64
CA SER A 736 -4.94 -12.38 8.99
C SER A 736 -4.84 -13.61 9.88
N ASP A 737 -3.80 -14.43 9.68
CA ASP A 737 -3.75 -15.79 10.22
C ASP A 737 -2.37 -16.15 10.79
N ASN A 738 -2.25 -16.13 12.11
CA ASN A 738 -1.02 -16.53 12.82
C ASN A 738 -0.83 -18.05 12.75
N GLY A 739 0.34 -18.52 12.34
CA GLY A 739 0.54 -19.95 12.02
C GLY A 739 0.15 -20.33 10.58
N CYS A 740 -0.60 -19.45 9.92
CA CYS A 740 -0.99 -19.44 8.52
C CYS A 740 0.15 -19.53 7.47
N ASP A 741 0.71 -20.72 7.18
CA ASP A 741 1.67 -20.89 6.08
C ASP A 741 0.99 -20.62 4.72
N GLY A 742 1.07 -19.39 4.21
CA GLY A 742 0.30 -18.89 3.06
C GLY A 742 -1.01 -18.14 3.41
N SER A 743 -1.35 -18.00 4.70
CA SER A 743 -2.62 -17.45 5.25
C SER A 743 -3.88 -17.87 4.50
N ALA A 744 -3.86 -19.07 3.94
CA ALA A 744 -4.97 -19.61 3.17
C ALA A 744 -5.68 -20.70 3.97
N CYS A 745 -5.70 -20.62 5.31
CA CYS A 745 -6.12 -21.73 6.16
C CYS A 745 -7.56 -21.55 6.66
N LEU A 746 -8.24 -22.67 6.92
CA LEU A 746 -9.65 -22.70 7.28
C LEU A 746 -9.83 -22.24 8.72
N ARG A 747 -10.22 -20.98 8.91
CA ARG A 747 -10.44 -20.37 10.23
C ARG A 747 -11.89 -19.99 10.44
N SER A 748 -12.34 -20.03 11.69
CA SER A 748 -13.73 -19.74 12.05
C SER A 748 -13.91 -18.25 12.32
N HIS A 749 -14.75 -17.58 11.52
CA HIS A 749 -15.02 -16.14 11.66
C HIS A 749 -15.68 -15.73 12.98
N VAL A 750 -16.10 -16.71 13.79
CA VAL A 750 -16.75 -16.56 15.11
C VAL A 750 -15.96 -17.27 16.23
N ASN A 751 -14.66 -17.47 16.05
CA ASN A 751 -13.76 -18.14 17.00
C ASN A 751 -13.80 -17.45 18.39
N TYR A 752 -14.35 -18.17 19.38
CA TYR A 752 -14.56 -17.64 20.73
C TYR A 752 -13.26 -17.20 21.42
N THR A 753 -12.14 -17.88 21.19
CA THR A 753 -10.85 -17.49 21.80
C THR A 753 -10.35 -16.14 21.32
N GLU A 754 -10.64 -15.79 20.06
CA GLU A 754 -10.31 -14.49 19.48
C GLU A 754 -11.32 -13.42 19.88
N ILE A 755 -12.60 -13.79 20.07
CA ILE A 755 -13.61 -12.92 20.68
C ILE A 755 -13.22 -12.56 22.12
N GLU A 756 -12.73 -13.50 22.92
CA GLU A 756 -12.20 -13.21 24.27
C GLU A 756 -11.00 -12.27 24.23
N ASN A 757 -10.08 -12.45 23.27
CA ASN A 757 -8.95 -11.54 23.03
C ASN A 757 -9.42 -10.12 22.65
N SER A 758 -10.44 -10.01 21.80
CA SER A 758 -11.06 -8.72 21.43
C SER A 758 -11.77 -8.06 22.62
N LEU A 759 -12.51 -8.82 23.43
CA LEU A 759 -13.14 -8.34 24.66
C LEU A 759 -12.10 -7.87 25.70
N SER A 760 -10.97 -8.58 25.79
CA SER A 760 -9.81 -8.16 26.59
C SER A 760 -9.22 -6.85 26.09
N MET A 761 -9.02 -6.70 24.78
CA MET A 761 -8.53 -5.47 24.16
C MET A 761 -9.42 -4.25 24.45
N ILE A 762 -10.73 -4.34 24.20
CA ILE A 762 -11.64 -3.19 24.35
C ILE A 762 -11.83 -2.79 25.82
N THR A 763 -11.86 -3.74 26.75
CA THR A 763 -11.92 -3.46 28.20
C THR A 763 -10.60 -2.86 28.71
N LYS A 764 -9.44 -3.37 28.26
CA LYS A 764 -8.11 -2.78 28.52
C LYS A 764 -7.95 -1.37 27.94
N ALA A 765 -8.61 -1.06 26.82
CA ALA A 765 -8.65 0.29 26.28
C ALA A 765 -9.35 1.29 27.22
N GLY A 766 -10.15 0.80 28.19
CA GLY A 766 -10.88 1.59 29.18
C GLY A 766 -12.37 1.74 28.86
N VAL A 767 -12.95 0.84 28.06
CA VAL A 767 -14.40 0.77 27.85
C VAL A 767 -15.02 -0.06 28.98
N PRO A 768 -16.02 0.47 29.72
CA PRO A 768 -16.72 -0.29 30.76
C PRO A 768 -17.44 -1.52 30.20
N ASN A 769 -17.52 -2.61 30.96
CA ASN A 769 -18.25 -3.81 30.52
C ASN A 769 -19.74 -3.50 30.24
N SER A 770 -20.35 -2.60 31.03
CA SER A 770 -21.71 -2.10 30.83
C SER A 770 -21.88 -1.13 29.64
N LYS A 771 -20.89 -1.04 28.74
CA LYS A 771 -20.95 -0.24 27.49
C LYS A 771 -20.75 -1.08 26.23
N ILE A 772 -20.42 -2.37 26.36
CA ILE A 772 -20.11 -3.25 25.22
C ILE A 772 -21.35 -4.10 24.92
N VAL A 773 -21.79 -4.14 23.66
CA VAL A 773 -22.80 -5.06 23.14
C VAL A 773 -22.10 -5.96 22.14
N ALA A 774 -21.88 -7.23 22.47
CA ALA A 774 -21.07 -8.14 21.64
C ALA A 774 -21.85 -8.71 20.45
N GLY A 775 -21.26 -8.66 19.27
CA GLY A 775 -21.85 -9.13 18.02
C GLY A 775 -21.92 -10.65 17.91
N LEU A 776 -23.06 -11.13 17.42
CA LEU A 776 -23.33 -12.52 17.05
C LEU A 776 -23.76 -12.56 15.58
N ALA A 777 -23.19 -13.49 14.81
CA ALA A 777 -23.53 -13.70 13.41
C ALA A 777 -24.71 -14.66 13.23
N SER A 778 -25.63 -14.32 12.31
CA SER A 778 -26.68 -15.21 11.78
C SER A 778 -26.34 -15.76 10.40
N TYR A 779 -25.04 -15.93 10.13
CA TYR A 779 -24.48 -16.44 8.88
C TYR A 779 -23.16 -17.15 9.20
N GLY A 780 -22.64 -17.91 8.23
CA GLY A 780 -21.30 -18.46 8.23
C GLY A 780 -20.43 -17.87 7.14
N ARG A 781 -19.11 -17.90 7.36
CA ARG A 781 -18.11 -17.68 6.29
C ARG A 781 -17.70 -19.02 5.70
N SER A 782 -17.73 -19.10 4.36
CA SER A 782 -17.49 -20.32 3.59
C SER A 782 -16.23 -20.25 2.72
N PHE A 783 -15.69 -21.41 2.38
CA PHE A 783 -14.47 -21.61 1.60
C PHE A 783 -14.57 -22.91 0.75
N GLU A 784 -13.95 -22.99 -0.42
CA GLU A 784 -13.63 -24.28 -1.07
C GLU A 784 -12.28 -24.79 -0.54
N MET A 785 -12.25 -26.02 -0.06
CA MET A 785 -11.05 -26.69 0.44
C MET A 785 -10.14 -27.17 -0.72
N VAL A 786 -8.83 -26.92 -0.62
CA VAL A 786 -7.80 -27.46 -1.53
C VAL A 786 -7.77 -28.99 -1.51
N ASP A 787 -8.00 -29.58 -0.34
CA ASP A 787 -8.15 -31.02 -0.14
C ASP A 787 -9.46 -31.24 0.63
N PRO A 788 -10.53 -31.73 -0.01
CA PRO A 788 -11.81 -32.02 0.65
C PRO A 788 -11.75 -33.07 1.76
N THR A 789 -10.62 -33.76 1.95
CA THR A 789 -10.38 -34.65 3.10
C THR A 789 -9.72 -33.95 4.29
N CYS A 790 -9.25 -32.72 4.13
CA CYS A 790 -8.61 -31.89 5.14
C CYS A 790 -9.56 -30.75 5.56
N HIS A 791 -10.23 -30.92 6.69
CA HIS A 791 -11.27 -30.02 7.21
C HIS A 791 -10.92 -29.33 8.54
N GLY A 792 -9.69 -29.54 9.05
CA GLY A 792 -9.19 -28.93 10.28
C GLY A 792 -8.59 -27.55 10.08
N PRO A 793 -8.19 -26.85 11.16
CA PRO A 793 -7.83 -25.43 11.08
C PRO A 793 -6.54 -25.15 10.28
N GLU A 794 -5.64 -26.13 10.16
CA GLU A 794 -4.38 -26.02 9.37
C GLU A 794 -4.57 -26.42 7.89
N CYS A 795 -5.78 -26.81 7.49
CA CYS A 795 -6.11 -27.15 6.11
C CYS A 795 -6.37 -25.87 5.30
N LYS A 796 -6.25 -25.94 3.96
CA LYS A 796 -6.21 -24.74 3.11
C LYS A 796 -7.41 -24.60 2.17
N PHE A 797 -7.74 -23.35 1.82
CA PHE A 797 -8.72 -22.99 0.79
C PHE A 797 -8.08 -22.53 -0.53
N THR A 798 -8.85 -22.50 -1.63
CA THR A 798 -8.30 -22.55 -3.00
C THR A 798 -7.76 -21.24 -3.59
N GLY A 799 -8.14 -20.07 -3.08
CA GLY A 799 -7.73 -18.78 -3.67
C GLY A 799 -8.46 -17.56 -3.11
N PRO A 800 -8.25 -16.36 -3.68
CA PRO A 800 -8.94 -15.13 -3.26
C PRO A 800 -10.42 -15.10 -3.68
N ASP A 801 -10.77 -15.74 -4.79
CA ASP A 801 -12.15 -16.03 -5.20
C ASP A 801 -12.70 -17.31 -4.54
N SER A 802 -11.82 -18.01 -3.81
CA SER A 802 -11.91 -19.28 -3.03
C SER A 802 -12.86 -20.39 -3.48
N GLY A 803 -13.48 -20.34 -4.66
CA GLY A 803 -14.51 -21.30 -5.10
C GLY A 803 -15.71 -21.41 -4.16
N ALA A 804 -15.82 -20.53 -3.15
CA ALA A 804 -16.73 -20.72 -2.03
C ALA A 804 -18.18 -20.73 -2.48
N MET A 805 -18.93 -21.73 -2.01
CA MET A 805 -20.35 -21.81 -2.26
C MET A 805 -21.04 -20.54 -1.77
N SER A 806 -21.76 -19.92 -2.70
CA SER A 806 -22.64 -18.79 -2.48
C SER A 806 -24.01 -19.31 -2.00
N GLY A 807 -24.66 -18.63 -1.05
CA GLY A 807 -26.04 -18.94 -0.69
C GLY A 807 -27.02 -18.60 -1.83
N GLU A 808 -28.12 -19.35 -1.95
CA GLU A 808 -29.11 -19.16 -3.02
C GLU A 808 -29.81 -17.78 -2.94
N CYS A 809 -30.03 -17.30 -1.71
CA CYS A 809 -30.66 -16.04 -1.36
C CYS A 809 -29.65 -14.93 -1.06
N THR A 810 -28.54 -15.21 -0.37
CA THR A 810 -27.51 -14.20 -0.07
C THR A 810 -26.58 -13.90 -1.24
N GLN A 811 -26.46 -14.82 -2.20
CA GLN A 811 -25.79 -14.67 -3.50
C GLN A 811 -24.34 -14.14 -3.46
N THR A 812 -23.71 -14.20 -2.29
CA THR A 812 -22.35 -13.73 -2.05
C THR A 812 -21.44 -14.93 -1.75
N PRO A 813 -20.48 -15.29 -2.62
CA PRO A 813 -19.48 -16.30 -2.32
C PRO A 813 -18.78 -16.04 -0.97
N GLY A 814 -18.54 -17.09 -0.19
CA GLY A 814 -17.92 -16.97 1.12
C GLY A 814 -18.83 -16.43 2.22
N TYR A 815 -20.14 -16.28 1.98
CA TYR A 815 -21.14 -15.82 2.93
C TYR A 815 -22.44 -16.61 2.73
N ILE A 816 -22.92 -17.28 3.78
CA ILE A 816 -24.12 -18.12 3.70
C ILE A 816 -24.95 -17.87 4.97
N ALA A 817 -26.22 -17.48 4.83
CA ALA A 817 -27.11 -17.23 5.95
C ALA A 817 -27.36 -18.51 6.78
N ASN A 818 -27.64 -18.39 8.08
CA ASN A 818 -27.97 -19.55 8.91
C ASN A 818 -29.24 -20.27 8.42
N ALA A 819 -30.18 -19.55 7.81
CA ALA A 819 -31.33 -20.12 7.11
C ALA A 819 -30.91 -21.05 5.96
N GLU A 820 -30.02 -20.57 5.09
CA GLU A 820 -29.51 -21.31 3.92
C GLU A 820 -28.61 -22.47 4.33
N ILE A 821 -27.76 -22.31 5.35
CA ILE A 821 -26.98 -23.41 5.94
C ILE A 821 -27.94 -24.50 6.45
N SER A 822 -29.04 -24.11 7.11
CA SER A 822 -30.04 -25.06 7.64
C SER A 822 -30.79 -25.82 6.55
N GLU A 823 -30.96 -25.24 5.36
CA GLU A 823 -31.49 -25.92 4.18
C GLU A 823 -30.42 -26.82 3.52
N TRP A 824 -29.22 -26.30 3.30
CA TRP A 824 -28.09 -27.05 2.73
C TRP A 824 -27.80 -28.33 3.52
N LEU A 825 -27.82 -28.28 4.86
CA LEU A 825 -27.65 -29.46 5.74
C LEU A 825 -28.67 -30.59 5.52
N GLN A 826 -29.78 -30.32 4.81
CA GLN A 826 -30.80 -31.32 4.47
C GLN A 826 -30.55 -31.97 3.09
N ASP A 827 -29.63 -31.43 2.28
CA ASP A 827 -29.20 -31.99 1.01
C ASP A 827 -28.42 -33.31 1.23
N LYS A 828 -29.03 -34.40 0.78
CA LYS A 828 -28.46 -35.76 0.90
C LYS A 828 -27.50 -36.10 -0.22
N ASP A 829 -27.54 -35.39 -1.33
CA ASP A 829 -26.70 -35.66 -2.50
C ASP A 829 -25.30 -35.03 -2.33
N GLN A 830 -25.17 -33.98 -1.50
CA GLN A 830 -23.88 -33.36 -1.15
C GLN A 830 -23.10 -34.07 -0.02
N ASN A 831 -23.71 -35.03 0.69
CA ASN A 831 -23.10 -35.84 1.74
C ASN A 831 -22.35 -35.01 2.81
N ILE A 832 -23.06 -34.05 3.40
CA ILE A 832 -22.49 -33.06 4.32
C ILE A 832 -22.20 -33.68 5.69
N THR A 833 -21.02 -33.36 6.24
CA THR A 833 -20.61 -33.70 7.60
C THR A 833 -20.61 -32.43 8.45
N THR A 834 -21.04 -32.53 9.71
CA THR A 834 -21.06 -31.40 10.65
C THR A 834 -20.50 -31.82 12.00
N TYR A 835 -19.70 -30.96 12.62
CA TYR A 835 -19.21 -31.11 13.99
C TYR A 835 -19.14 -29.76 14.70
N PHE A 836 -19.14 -29.80 16.03
CA PHE A 836 -18.85 -28.64 16.86
C PHE A 836 -17.37 -28.67 17.24
N ASP A 837 -16.64 -27.60 16.97
CA ASP A 837 -15.26 -27.46 17.43
C ASP A 837 -15.22 -26.82 18.82
N GLU A 838 -14.76 -27.60 19.80
CA GLU A 838 -14.74 -27.20 21.22
C GLU A 838 -13.72 -26.08 21.51
N VAL A 839 -12.73 -25.84 20.65
CA VAL A 839 -11.72 -24.79 20.83
C VAL A 839 -12.25 -23.44 20.38
N SER A 840 -12.69 -23.33 19.12
CA SER A 840 -13.30 -22.11 18.58
C SER A 840 -14.74 -21.88 19.05
N ARG A 841 -15.36 -22.90 19.69
CA ARG A 841 -16.78 -22.95 20.05
C ARG A 841 -17.66 -22.55 18.86
N SER A 842 -17.41 -23.15 17.71
CA SER A 842 -18.16 -22.89 16.48
C SER A 842 -18.60 -24.19 15.81
N THR A 843 -19.67 -24.10 15.02
CA THR A 843 -20.20 -25.25 14.28
C THR A 843 -19.59 -25.22 12.89
N ILE A 844 -18.95 -26.32 12.51
CA ILE A 844 -18.25 -26.47 11.23
C ILE A 844 -18.98 -27.55 10.41
N SER A 845 -19.38 -27.18 9.21
CA SER A 845 -20.06 -28.06 8.27
C SER A 845 -19.30 -28.08 6.94
N TYR A 846 -19.14 -29.25 6.34
CA TYR A 846 -18.43 -29.41 5.09
C TYR A 846 -18.97 -30.56 4.24
N SER A 847 -18.97 -30.38 2.93
CA SER A 847 -19.46 -31.35 1.94
C SER A 847 -18.34 -32.16 1.32
N ALA A 848 -18.69 -33.30 0.72
CA ALA A 848 -17.73 -34.19 0.09
C ALA A 848 -17.09 -33.63 -1.20
N ASN A 849 -17.65 -32.55 -1.77
CA ASN A 849 -17.15 -31.88 -2.97
C ASN A 849 -16.23 -30.67 -2.70
N GLY A 850 -16.04 -30.26 -1.43
CA GLY A 850 -15.05 -29.24 -1.06
C GLY A 850 -15.56 -28.01 -0.32
N THR A 851 -16.87 -27.76 -0.27
CA THR A 851 -17.40 -26.62 0.52
C THR A 851 -17.16 -26.85 2.01
N TRP A 852 -16.66 -25.84 2.70
CA TRP A 852 -16.52 -25.76 4.16
C TRP A 852 -17.16 -24.45 4.64
N VAL A 853 -17.87 -24.47 5.76
CA VAL A 853 -18.47 -23.27 6.39
C VAL A 853 -18.37 -23.38 7.90
N ALA A 854 -18.00 -22.27 8.55
CA ALA A 854 -18.03 -22.12 10.00
C ALA A 854 -19.00 -21.01 10.40
N TYR A 855 -19.83 -21.29 11.40
CA TYR A 855 -20.94 -20.44 11.83
C TYR A 855 -21.26 -20.66 13.32
N THR A 856 -22.11 -19.80 13.89
CA THR A 856 -22.64 -20.00 15.26
C THR A 856 -24.06 -20.58 15.19
N ASP A 857 -24.26 -21.79 15.72
CA ASP A 857 -25.60 -22.37 15.83
C ASP A 857 -26.44 -21.76 16.98
N HIS A 858 -27.75 -22.00 16.96
CA HIS A 858 -28.69 -21.45 17.94
C HIS A 858 -28.36 -21.84 19.38
N LYS A 859 -27.81 -23.04 19.63
CA LYS A 859 -27.49 -23.51 20.98
C LYS A 859 -26.28 -22.75 21.50
N GLU A 860 -25.22 -22.62 20.70
CA GLU A 860 -24.02 -21.91 21.12
C GLU A 860 -24.25 -20.40 21.20
N ARG A 861 -25.03 -19.81 20.29
CA ARG A 861 -25.51 -18.42 20.40
C ARG A 861 -26.15 -18.16 21.77
N ASN A 862 -27.05 -19.05 22.19
CA ASN A 862 -27.75 -18.94 23.46
C ASN A 862 -26.82 -19.18 24.67
N ASN A 863 -25.83 -20.06 24.55
CA ASN A 863 -24.77 -20.23 25.57
C ASN A 863 -23.98 -18.93 25.76
N ARG A 864 -23.50 -18.31 24.67
CA ARG A 864 -22.70 -17.07 24.69
C ARG A 864 -23.45 -15.92 25.38
N ILE A 865 -24.72 -15.67 25.00
CA ILE A 865 -25.59 -14.69 25.67
C ILE A 865 -25.68 -14.95 27.18
N THR A 866 -25.90 -16.21 27.55
CA THR A 866 -26.07 -16.63 28.96
C THR A 866 -24.79 -16.44 29.77
N GLU A 867 -23.67 -16.89 29.22
CA GLU A 867 -22.35 -16.83 29.85
C GLU A 867 -21.88 -15.39 30.06
N TRP A 868 -21.91 -14.58 29.00
CA TRP A 868 -21.53 -13.17 29.06
C TRP A 868 -22.40 -12.37 30.02
N TRP A 869 -23.70 -12.67 30.11
CA TRP A 869 -24.60 -12.05 31.06
C TRP A 869 -24.27 -12.41 32.51
N TYR A 870 -24.18 -13.71 32.85
CA TYR A 870 -23.90 -14.14 34.22
C TYR A 870 -22.50 -13.73 34.70
N ASN A 871 -21.51 -13.74 33.81
CA ASN A 871 -20.15 -13.31 34.12
C ASN A 871 -19.96 -11.78 34.07
N ARG A 872 -20.99 -11.01 33.65
CA ARG A 872 -20.92 -9.55 33.49
C ARG A 872 -19.81 -9.09 32.54
N THR A 873 -19.57 -9.88 31.50
CA THR A 873 -18.51 -9.65 30.52
C THR A 873 -18.84 -8.48 29.59
N VAL A 874 -20.10 -8.39 29.14
CA VAL A 874 -20.65 -7.35 28.26
C VAL A 874 -22.09 -7.02 28.62
N LEU A 875 -22.56 -5.80 28.33
CA LEU A 875 -23.92 -5.29 28.60
C LEU A 875 -25.01 -6.20 27.99
N GLY A 876 -24.70 -6.81 26.85
CA GLY A 876 -25.60 -7.65 26.10
C GLY A 876 -25.02 -8.01 24.74
N THR A 877 -25.87 -8.31 23.77
CA THR A 877 -25.46 -8.82 22.45
C THR A 877 -26.24 -8.21 21.29
N SER A 878 -25.58 -8.00 20.15
CA SER A 878 -26.23 -7.69 18.89
C SER A 878 -26.31 -8.92 17.99
N LEU A 879 -27.31 -8.97 17.10
CA LEU A 879 -27.43 -9.99 16.06
C LEU A 879 -27.32 -9.35 14.67
N TRP A 880 -26.29 -9.74 13.91
CA TRP A 880 -26.10 -9.37 12.50
C TRP A 880 -26.35 -10.61 11.61
N ALA A 881 -27.43 -10.69 10.84
CA ALA A 881 -28.65 -9.89 10.88
C ALA A 881 -29.87 -10.76 11.18
N MET A 882 -30.95 -10.14 11.65
CA MET A 882 -32.15 -10.84 12.12
C MET A 882 -32.79 -11.68 11.02
N ASP A 883 -32.92 -11.07 9.84
CA ASP A 883 -33.54 -11.61 8.63
C ASP A 883 -32.77 -12.75 7.95
N LEU A 884 -31.51 -13.00 8.37
CA LEU A 884 -30.69 -14.12 7.91
C LEU A 884 -30.87 -15.42 8.74
N THR A 885 -31.59 -15.33 9.86
CA THR A 885 -31.63 -16.41 10.87
C THR A 885 -32.40 -17.64 10.40
N GLU A 886 -33.60 -17.46 9.84
CA GLU A 886 -34.52 -18.53 9.45
C GLU A 886 -35.48 -18.05 8.35
N PHE A 887 -35.96 -18.97 7.49
CA PHE A 887 -36.98 -18.65 6.49
C PHE A 887 -38.34 -18.39 7.14
N VAL A 888 -38.86 -17.18 6.99
CA VAL A 888 -40.18 -16.81 7.52
C VAL A 888 -41.28 -17.13 6.50
N ALA A 889 -41.99 -18.24 6.71
CA ALA A 889 -43.11 -18.65 5.85
C ALA A 889 -44.48 -18.08 6.27
N GLU A 890 -44.63 -17.69 7.53
CA GLU A 890 -45.88 -17.17 8.11
C GLU A 890 -45.62 -15.93 8.97
N LEU A 891 -46.40 -14.87 8.77
CA LEU A 891 -46.41 -13.69 9.65
C LEU A 891 -46.95 -14.06 11.05
N PRO A 892 -46.64 -13.29 12.11
CA PRO A 892 -47.15 -13.51 13.47
C PRO A 892 -48.68 -13.52 13.64
N ASP A 893 -49.45 -13.08 12.63
CA ASP A 893 -50.91 -13.16 12.60
C ASP A 893 -51.46 -14.42 11.91
N GLY A 894 -50.59 -15.29 11.40
CA GLY A 894 -50.92 -16.51 10.65
C GLY A 894 -51.04 -16.32 9.13
N THR A 895 -50.66 -15.15 8.59
CA THR A 895 -50.63 -14.93 7.15
C THR A 895 -49.43 -15.63 6.51
N VAL A 896 -49.70 -16.70 5.74
CA VAL A 896 -48.68 -17.34 4.90
C VAL A 896 -48.19 -16.35 3.85
N LEU A 897 -46.90 -16.06 3.81
CA LEU A 897 -46.30 -15.25 2.75
C LEU A 897 -46.32 -16.06 1.44
N PRO A 898 -46.89 -15.54 0.34
CA PRO A 898 -47.03 -16.30 -0.89
C PRO A 898 -45.65 -16.56 -1.51
N PRO A 899 -45.36 -17.78 -1.99
CA PRO A 899 -44.14 -18.03 -2.75
C PRO A 899 -44.15 -17.21 -4.04
N THR A 900 -43.03 -16.58 -4.36
CA THR A 900 -42.83 -15.77 -5.56
C THR A 900 -43.10 -16.60 -6.82
N THR A 901 -44.22 -16.34 -7.50
CA THR A 901 -44.52 -16.97 -8.79
C THR A 901 -43.67 -16.33 -9.88
N ILE A 902 -42.68 -17.06 -10.39
CA ILE A 902 -41.86 -16.64 -11.54
C ILE A 902 -42.77 -16.35 -12.75
N PRO A 903 -42.73 -15.14 -13.35
CA PRO A 903 -43.52 -14.80 -14.53
C PRO A 903 -43.13 -15.68 -15.74
N ASN A 904 -44.12 -16.06 -16.57
CA ASN A 904 -43.85 -16.67 -17.87
C ASN A 904 -43.62 -15.58 -18.92
N CYS A 905 -42.42 -15.54 -19.49
CA CYS A 905 -41.99 -14.56 -20.49
C CYS A 905 -41.49 -15.23 -21.79
N ASP A 906 -42.22 -16.25 -22.28
CA ASP A 906 -41.79 -17.11 -23.40
C ASP A 906 -41.78 -16.45 -24.80
N GLN A 907 -42.10 -15.16 -24.93
CA GLN A 907 -42.08 -14.47 -26.24
C GLN A 907 -40.65 -14.05 -26.65
N VAL A 908 -40.43 -13.85 -27.95
CA VAL A 908 -39.14 -13.44 -28.50
C VAL A 908 -39.33 -12.26 -29.45
N PHE A 909 -38.57 -11.19 -29.23
CA PHE A 909 -38.60 -9.97 -30.03
C PHE A 909 -37.25 -9.68 -30.69
N THR A 910 -37.29 -9.23 -31.95
CA THR A 910 -36.10 -9.04 -32.80
C THR A 910 -35.74 -7.58 -33.07
N SER A 911 -36.63 -6.65 -32.73
CA SER A 911 -36.42 -5.20 -32.83
C SER A 911 -37.27 -4.46 -31.78
N LEU A 912 -36.96 -3.20 -31.52
CA LEU A 912 -37.77 -2.38 -30.62
C LEU A 912 -39.14 -2.03 -31.21
N ASP A 913 -39.23 -1.95 -32.54
CA ASP A 913 -40.52 -1.80 -33.26
C ASP A 913 -41.44 -3.00 -33.03
N ASP A 914 -40.90 -4.23 -32.96
CA ASP A 914 -41.68 -5.43 -32.64
C ASP A 914 -42.21 -5.39 -31.20
N VAL A 915 -41.39 -4.93 -30.25
CA VAL A 915 -41.79 -4.74 -28.84
C VAL A 915 -42.85 -3.65 -28.72
N GLU A 916 -42.68 -2.54 -29.45
CA GLU A 916 -43.62 -1.41 -29.46
C GLU A 916 -44.98 -1.81 -30.07
N ALA A 917 -44.98 -2.60 -31.15
CA ALA A 917 -46.20 -3.12 -31.76
C ALA A 917 -46.96 -4.11 -30.84
N ALA A 918 -46.26 -4.74 -29.89
CA ALA A 918 -46.83 -5.70 -28.94
C ALA A 918 -47.05 -5.13 -27.53
N ALA A 919 -46.71 -3.86 -27.28
CA ALA A 919 -46.61 -3.29 -25.93
C ALA A 919 -47.89 -3.48 -25.09
N ASP A 920 -49.08 -3.28 -25.67
CA ASP A 920 -50.39 -3.47 -25.01
C ASP A 920 -50.70 -4.92 -24.62
N SER A 921 -49.88 -5.89 -25.03
CA SER A 921 -50.07 -7.34 -24.82
C SER A 921 -48.94 -8.02 -24.04
N ILE A 922 -47.91 -7.26 -23.67
CA ILE A 922 -46.78 -7.71 -22.86
C ILE A 922 -47.14 -7.58 -21.37
N GLN A 923 -46.86 -8.62 -20.58
CA GLN A 923 -46.95 -8.54 -19.11
C GLN A 923 -45.89 -7.55 -18.59
N PRO A 924 -46.20 -6.63 -17.66
CA PRO A 924 -45.26 -5.61 -17.18
C PRO A 924 -43.91 -6.19 -16.75
N GLU A 925 -43.93 -7.33 -16.07
CA GLU A 925 -42.78 -8.06 -15.55
C GLU A 925 -41.86 -8.62 -16.67
N CYS A 926 -42.39 -8.78 -17.88
CA CYS A 926 -41.64 -9.28 -19.04
C CYS A 926 -41.08 -8.17 -19.94
N MET A 927 -41.53 -6.91 -19.80
CA MET A 927 -41.17 -5.83 -20.73
C MET A 927 -39.66 -5.61 -20.80
N ASN A 928 -38.98 -5.54 -19.66
CA ASN A 928 -37.53 -5.31 -19.60
C ASN A 928 -36.77 -6.45 -20.30
N LEU A 929 -37.20 -7.71 -20.14
CA LEU A 929 -36.60 -8.86 -20.81
C LEU A 929 -36.70 -8.74 -22.33
N TYR A 930 -37.84 -8.30 -22.85
CA TYR A 930 -38.04 -8.12 -24.29
C TYR A 930 -37.27 -6.91 -24.84
N LEU A 931 -37.12 -5.84 -24.06
CA LEU A 931 -36.24 -4.71 -24.41
C LEU A 931 -34.76 -5.13 -24.48
N ILE A 932 -34.28 -5.96 -23.55
CA ILE A 932 -32.91 -6.52 -23.58
C ILE A 932 -32.70 -7.37 -24.84
N GLN A 933 -33.65 -8.24 -25.18
CA GLN A 933 -33.59 -9.06 -26.41
C GLN A 933 -33.50 -8.19 -27.67
N ALA A 934 -34.33 -7.15 -27.77
CA ALA A 934 -34.37 -6.23 -28.89
C ALA A 934 -33.08 -5.39 -29.01
N LEU A 935 -32.54 -4.87 -27.90
CA LEU A 935 -31.27 -4.15 -27.87
C LEU A 935 -30.09 -5.03 -28.31
N ARG A 936 -30.03 -6.29 -27.84
CA ARG A 936 -29.02 -7.26 -28.29
C ARG A 936 -29.14 -7.52 -29.80
N SER A 937 -30.35 -7.73 -30.30
CA SER A 937 -30.61 -7.95 -31.73
C SER A 937 -30.12 -6.78 -32.59
N ASN A 938 -30.39 -5.55 -32.14
CA ASN A 938 -29.90 -4.33 -32.81
C ASN A 938 -28.35 -4.30 -32.85
N LEU A 939 -27.69 -4.56 -31.72
CA LEU A 939 -26.22 -4.63 -31.65
C LEU A 939 -25.64 -5.68 -32.62
N THR A 940 -26.18 -6.90 -32.63
CA THR A 940 -25.76 -7.98 -33.54
C THR A 940 -25.93 -7.56 -35.01
N SER A 941 -27.04 -6.90 -35.35
CA SER A 941 -27.28 -6.37 -36.69
C SER A 941 -26.22 -5.33 -37.06
N SER A 942 -25.99 -4.33 -36.21
CA SER A 942 -24.96 -3.31 -36.42
C SER A 942 -23.57 -3.93 -36.61
N VAL A 943 -23.17 -4.86 -35.74
CA VAL A 943 -21.87 -5.56 -35.84
C VAL A 943 -21.77 -6.37 -37.14
N SER A 944 -22.87 -6.95 -37.66
CA SER A 944 -22.88 -7.61 -38.96
C SER A 944 -22.72 -6.61 -40.11
N GLU A 945 -23.44 -5.50 -40.09
CA GLU A 945 -23.36 -4.45 -41.11
C GLU A 945 -21.97 -3.81 -41.17
N TYR A 946 -21.33 -3.60 -40.02
CA TYR A 946 -19.92 -3.20 -39.96
C TYR A 946 -19.02 -4.20 -40.69
N LYS A 947 -19.17 -5.51 -40.39
CA LYS A 947 -18.44 -6.59 -41.06
C LYS A 947 -18.73 -6.67 -42.57
N ASP A 948 -19.86 -6.14 -43.03
CA ASP A 948 -20.18 -6.05 -44.46
C ASP A 948 -19.56 -4.81 -45.13
N VAL A 949 -19.56 -3.65 -44.47
CA VAL A 949 -18.78 -2.46 -44.91
C VAL A 949 -17.28 -2.78 -44.99
N LEU A 950 -16.75 -3.60 -44.08
CA LEU A 950 -15.36 -4.07 -44.17
C LEU A 950 -15.06 -4.99 -45.37
N LYS A 951 -16.08 -5.51 -46.08
CA LYS A 951 -15.91 -6.32 -47.30
C LYS A 951 -15.99 -5.48 -48.58
N THR A 952 -16.36 -4.20 -48.49
CA THR A 952 -16.32 -3.27 -49.62
C THR A 952 -14.94 -2.64 -49.77
N ASP A 953 -14.78 -1.83 -50.80
CA ASP A 953 -13.66 -0.94 -51.11
C ASP A 953 -13.60 0.31 -50.21
N TYR A 954 -14.01 0.18 -48.94
CA TYR A 954 -14.11 1.28 -47.96
C TYR A 954 -12.82 2.10 -47.82
N ASP A 955 -11.64 1.48 -47.81
CA ASP A 955 -10.36 2.20 -47.68
C ASP A 955 -10.07 3.10 -48.90
N GLU A 956 -10.50 2.68 -50.10
CA GLU A 956 -10.32 3.44 -51.34
C GLU A 956 -11.25 4.67 -51.36
N LYS A 957 -12.52 4.45 -50.98
CA LYS A 957 -13.54 5.50 -50.86
C LYS A 957 -13.23 6.47 -49.72
N PHE A 958 -12.72 5.98 -48.61
CA PHE A 958 -12.21 6.81 -47.53
C PHE A 958 -11.01 7.66 -48.01
N GLY A 959 -10.14 7.12 -48.86
CA GLY A 959 -9.10 7.91 -49.54
C GLY A 959 -9.68 9.08 -50.34
N TRP A 960 -10.73 8.86 -51.14
CA TRP A 960 -11.43 9.92 -51.87
C TRP A 960 -12.06 10.97 -50.94
N TYR A 961 -12.64 10.52 -49.81
CA TYR A 961 -13.15 11.40 -48.76
C TYR A 961 -12.04 12.23 -48.09
N GLN A 962 -10.88 11.64 -47.79
CA GLN A 962 -9.72 12.37 -47.24
C GLN A 962 -9.24 13.47 -48.21
N ASP A 963 -9.20 13.19 -49.51
CA ASP A 963 -8.76 14.17 -50.50
C ASP A 963 -9.75 15.33 -50.64
N ALA A 964 -11.05 15.06 -50.60
CA ALA A 964 -12.08 16.11 -50.55
C ALA A 964 -11.97 16.99 -49.29
N VAL A 965 -11.70 16.38 -48.13
CA VAL A 965 -11.46 17.09 -46.87
C VAL A 965 -10.21 17.98 -46.95
N ARG A 966 -9.12 17.47 -47.55
CA ARG A 966 -7.86 18.24 -47.77
C ARG A 966 -8.04 19.42 -48.73
N GLU A 967 -8.89 19.29 -49.75
CA GLU A 967 -9.18 20.39 -50.68
C GLU A 967 -10.05 21.48 -50.02
N GLN A 968 -11.02 21.09 -49.18
CA GLN A 968 -12.00 22.01 -48.60
C GLN A 968 -11.50 22.76 -47.34
N PHE A 969 -10.76 22.11 -46.44
CA PHE A 969 -10.36 22.69 -45.16
C PHE A 969 -9.58 24.03 -45.28
N PRO A 970 -8.66 24.23 -46.24
CA PRO A 970 -8.00 25.52 -46.44
C PRO A 970 -8.96 26.66 -46.79
N ALA A 971 -10.03 26.37 -47.55
CA ALA A 971 -11.06 27.35 -47.89
C ALA A 971 -11.93 27.69 -46.67
N SER A 972 -12.32 26.69 -45.88
CA SER A 972 -13.10 26.87 -44.65
C SER A 972 -12.35 27.64 -43.58
N LEU A 973 -11.08 27.31 -43.30
CA LEU A 973 -10.23 28.06 -42.36
C LEU A 973 -10.07 29.53 -42.78
N ARG A 974 -9.83 29.78 -44.08
CA ARG A 974 -9.72 31.15 -44.60
C ARG A 974 -11.02 31.93 -44.42
N ALA A 975 -12.17 31.34 -44.77
CA ALA A 975 -13.48 31.98 -44.60
C ALA A 975 -13.80 32.29 -43.12
N PHE A 976 -13.43 31.39 -42.20
CA PHE A 976 -13.61 31.60 -40.77
C PHE A 976 -12.71 32.72 -40.23
N LEU A 977 -11.43 32.77 -40.65
CA LEU A 977 -10.52 33.85 -40.31
C LEU A 977 -10.96 35.20 -40.89
N GLU A 978 -11.48 35.22 -42.13
CA GLU A 978 -12.06 36.39 -42.77
C GLU A 978 -13.25 36.97 -42.00
N ALA A 979 -14.10 36.10 -41.44
CA ALA A 979 -15.28 36.50 -40.67
C ALA A 979 -14.99 36.88 -39.21
N ASN A 980 -14.10 36.13 -38.54
CA ASN A 980 -14.02 36.15 -37.07
C ASN A 980 -12.64 36.52 -36.48
N SER A 981 -11.61 36.78 -37.29
CA SER A 981 -10.25 37.04 -36.76
C SER A 981 -10.18 38.19 -35.75
N SER A 982 -10.99 39.25 -35.91
CA SER A 982 -11.06 40.37 -34.96
C SER A 982 -11.61 40.01 -33.58
N ASN A 983 -12.26 38.86 -33.41
CA ASN A 983 -12.83 38.43 -32.14
C ASN A 983 -11.77 37.78 -31.24
N TYR A 984 -10.73 37.16 -31.83
CA TYR A 984 -9.76 36.34 -31.11
C TYR A 984 -8.29 36.78 -31.30
N PHE A 985 -8.02 37.77 -32.15
CA PHE A 985 -6.66 38.24 -32.44
C PHE A 985 -6.54 39.77 -32.46
N GLU A 986 -5.47 40.27 -31.83
CA GLU A 986 -4.95 41.62 -32.05
C GLU A 986 -3.74 41.56 -32.99
N CYS A 987 -3.68 42.46 -33.98
CA CYS A 987 -2.59 42.51 -34.95
C CYS A 987 -1.78 43.80 -34.89
N THR A 988 -0.45 43.66 -34.82
CA THR A 988 0.49 44.78 -35.01
C THR A 988 1.07 44.74 -36.41
N SER A 989 0.93 45.83 -37.17
CA SER A 989 1.48 45.97 -38.52
C SER A 989 2.85 46.67 -38.53
N TYR A 990 3.71 46.25 -39.46
CA TYR A 990 5.01 46.87 -39.74
C TYR A 990 5.21 47.00 -41.25
N THR A 991 5.73 48.14 -41.70
CA THR A 991 6.29 48.28 -43.05
C THR A 991 7.55 47.42 -43.19
N MET A 992 7.67 46.72 -44.31
CA MET A 992 8.83 45.87 -44.62
C MET A 992 9.86 46.64 -45.43
N GLU A 993 11.14 46.53 -45.06
CA GLU A 993 12.23 47.13 -45.83
C GLU A 993 12.47 46.35 -47.13
N PRO A 994 12.37 46.97 -48.33
CA PRO A 994 12.47 46.27 -49.61
C PRO A 994 13.83 45.59 -49.86
N TRP A 995 14.86 45.94 -49.09
CA TRP A 995 16.25 45.49 -49.29
C TRP A 995 16.68 44.36 -48.35
N SER A 996 16.18 44.34 -47.12
CA SER A 996 16.48 43.31 -46.13
C SER A 996 15.36 42.28 -45.97
N GLN A 997 14.14 42.59 -46.41
CA GLN A 997 12.91 41.86 -46.06
C GLN A 997 12.72 41.70 -44.54
N GLU A 998 13.16 42.71 -43.77
CA GLU A 998 12.99 42.79 -42.32
C GLU A 998 12.01 43.92 -41.97
N PRO A 999 11.26 43.83 -40.86
CA PRO A 999 10.36 44.89 -40.42
C PRO A 999 11.12 46.16 -40.00
N ALA A 1000 10.75 47.32 -40.56
CA ALA A 1000 11.20 48.62 -40.04
C ALA A 1000 10.15 49.71 -40.24
N GLY A 1001 9.73 50.36 -39.15
CA GLY A 1001 8.72 51.41 -39.20
C GLY A 1001 7.91 51.51 -37.92
N LYS A 1002 7.01 52.51 -37.85
CA LYS A 1002 6.15 52.75 -36.68
C LYS A 1002 5.04 51.71 -36.56
N ASN A 1003 4.82 51.23 -35.34
CA ASN A 1003 3.69 50.39 -34.99
C ASN A 1003 2.37 51.18 -35.10
N GLU A 1004 1.41 50.65 -35.87
CA GLU A 1004 -0.01 50.92 -35.68
C GLU A 1004 -0.71 49.59 -35.37
N SER A 1005 -1.48 49.57 -34.27
CA SER A 1005 -2.30 48.44 -33.86
C SER A 1005 -3.62 48.50 -34.63
N SER A 1006 -3.98 47.43 -35.33
CA SER A 1006 -5.18 47.38 -36.17
C SER A 1006 -5.92 46.06 -36.00
N SER A 1007 -7.13 45.98 -36.54
CA SER A 1007 -7.76 44.69 -36.82
C SER A 1007 -6.84 43.85 -37.72
N CYS A 1008 -6.84 42.53 -37.52
CA CYS A 1008 -6.11 41.62 -38.38
C CYS A 1008 -6.63 41.68 -39.83
N PRO A 1009 -5.76 41.56 -40.84
CA PRO A 1009 -6.16 41.66 -42.24
C PRO A 1009 -7.00 40.45 -42.64
N SER A 1010 -8.22 40.67 -43.12
CA SER A 1010 -9.07 39.61 -43.65
C SER A 1010 -8.51 38.99 -44.93
N ASN A 1011 -7.77 39.74 -45.74
CA ASN A 1011 -7.00 39.20 -46.87
C ASN A 1011 -5.58 39.78 -46.86
N PRO A 1012 -4.53 38.96 -46.69
CA PRO A 1012 -3.14 39.42 -46.67
C PRO A 1012 -2.63 39.97 -48.02
N ARG A 1013 -3.27 39.63 -49.15
CA ARG A 1013 -2.87 40.13 -50.48
C ARG A 1013 -3.55 41.46 -50.81
N GLY A 1014 -2.76 42.47 -51.16
CA GLY A 1014 -3.22 43.81 -51.53
C GLY A 1014 -3.05 44.90 -50.47
N THR A 1015 -2.38 44.61 -49.34
CA THR A 1015 -2.06 45.60 -48.29
C THR A 1015 -0.73 46.35 -48.54
N GLY A 1016 0.02 45.98 -49.58
CA GLY A 1016 1.42 46.37 -49.78
C GLY A 1016 2.38 45.53 -48.93
N TYR A 1017 3.69 45.62 -49.19
CA TYR A 1017 4.67 44.77 -48.53
C TYR A 1017 4.80 45.08 -47.02
N ALA A 1018 4.17 44.24 -46.20
CA ALA A 1018 4.01 44.44 -44.77
C ALA A 1018 4.21 43.14 -43.97
N ALA A 1019 4.54 43.28 -42.68
CA ALA A 1019 4.54 42.21 -41.71
C ALA A 1019 3.44 42.43 -40.67
N PHE A 1020 2.67 41.38 -40.38
CA PHE A 1020 1.65 41.40 -39.33
C PHE A 1020 2.01 40.39 -38.24
N TYR A 1021 1.99 40.83 -36.98
CA TYR A 1021 2.16 39.96 -35.83
C TYR A 1021 0.79 39.72 -35.19
N TRP A 1022 0.29 38.50 -35.36
CA TRP A 1022 -0.99 38.03 -34.86
C TRP A 1022 -0.81 37.57 -33.40
N THR A 1023 -1.48 38.26 -32.48
CA THR A 1023 -1.45 37.95 -31.05
C THR A 1023 -2.83 37.45 -30.63
N ALA A 1024 -2.92 36.16 -30.27
CA ALA A 1024 -4.18 35.56 -29.83
C ALA A 1024 -4.62 36.15 -28.47
N THR A 1025 -5.80 36.77 -28.43
CA THR A 1025 -6.45 37.24 -27.19
C THR A 1025 -7.24 36.11 -26.53
N ASP A 1026 -7.94 35.30 -27.33
CA ASP A 1026 -8.51 34.02 -26.90
C ASP A 1026 -8.23 32.90 -27.91
N LYS A 1027 -7.09 32.25 -27.72
CA LYS A 1027 -6.67 31.09 -28.51
C LYS A 1027 -7.59 29.87 -28.33
N LYS A 1028 -8.28 29.75 -27.19
CA LYS A 1028 -9.11 28.58 -26.88
C LYS A 1028 -10.48 28.72 -27.51
N GLY A 1029 -11.12 29.88 -27.36
CA GLY A 1029 -12.36 30.24 -28.05
C GLY A 1029 -12.23 30.16 -29.57
N PHE A 1030 -11.13 30.67 -30.15
CA PHE A 1030 -10.88 30.56 -31.59
C PHE A 1030 -10.95 29.11 -32.10
N VAL A 1031 -10.27 28.19 -31.42
CA VAL A 1031 -10.21 26.77 -31.84
C VAL A 1031 -11.56 26.09 -31.65
N ALA A 1032 -12.27 26.38 -30.56
CA ALA A 1032 -13.61 25.85 -30.32
C ALA A 1032 -14.60 26.30 -31.42
N ASP A 1033 -14.69 27.60 -31.66
CA ASP A 1033 -15.65 28.18 -32.61
C ASP A 1033 -15.28 27.83 -34.07
N LEU A 1034 -13.99 27.65 -34.38
CA LEU A 1034 -13.52 27.15 -35.68
C LEU A 1034 -13.91 25.67 -35.87
N GLU A 1035 -13.69 24.82 -34.86
CA GLU A 1035 -14.03 23.41 -34.95
C GLU A 1035 -15.54 23.21 -35.03
N GLU A 1036 -16.34 24.02 -34.34
CA GLU A 1036 -17.80 24.08 -34.46
C GLU A 1036 -18.25 24.50 -35.86
N ALA A 1037 -17.69 25.59 -36.40
CA ALA A 1037 -18.11 26.14 -37.69
C ALA A 1037 -17.58 25.39 -38.93
N THR A 1038 -16.46 24.68 -38.81
CA THR A 1038 -15.74 24.09 -39.96
C THR A 1038 -15.27 22.65 -39.78
N GLY A 1039 -15.35 22.10 -38.57
CA GLY A 1039 -14.85 20.77 -38.24
C GLY A 1039 -13.32 20.64 -38.15
N ILE A 1040 -12.57 21.73 -38.25
CA ILE A 1040 -11.09 21.76 -38.20
C ILE A 1040 -10.62 21.77 -36.74
N SER A 1041 -9.88 20.74 -36.33
CA SER A 1041 -9.48 20.53 -34.93
C SER A 1041 -8.11 21.11 -34.57
N ALA A 1042 -7.84 21.23 -33.27
CA ALA A 1042 -6.63 21.84 -32.72
C ALA A 1042 -5.31 21.22 -33.21
N ASP A 1043 -5.30 19.90 -33.41
CA ASP A 1043 -4.16 19.08 -33.84
C ASP A 1043 -3.89 19.17 -35.35
N GLN A 1044 -4.86 19.63 -36.13
CA GLN A 1044 -4.72 19.89 -37.57
C GLN A 1044 -4.10 21.28 -37.84
N LEU A 1045 -3.93 22.11 -36.80
CA LEU A 1045 -3.43 23.48 -36.88
C LEU A 1045 -1.99 23.63 -36.35
N SER A 1046 -1.21 24.40 -37.10
CA SER A 1046 0.07 24.96 -36.68
C SER A 1046 -0.04 26.47 -36.48
N TRP A 1047 0.86 27.01 -35.65
CA TRP A 1047 0.92 28.42 -35.28
C TRP A 1047 2.32 28.93 -35.60
N GLY A 1048 2.46 29.81 -36.58
CA GLY A 1048 3.78 30.13 -37.11
C GLY A 1048 3.78 31.29 -38.11
N THR A 1049 4.80 31.33 -38.95
CA THR A 1049 4.93 32.35 -39.98
C THR A 1049 4.32 31.86 -41.28
N VAL A 1050 3.28 32.52 -41.77
CA VAL A 1050 2.70 32.31 -43.10
C VAL A 1050 3.17 33.45 -44.00
N ASP A 1051 3.96 33.10 -45.01
CA ASP A 1051 4.51 34.05 -45.99
C ASP A 1051 3.67 34.01 -47.26
N ASP A 1052 2.75 34.98 -47.39
CA ASP A 1052 1.94 35.19 -48.59
C ASP A 1052 2.60 36.16 -49.58
N SER A 1053 3.87 36.55 -49.35
CA SER A 1053 4.54 37.54 -50.18
C SER A 1053 5.10 36.97 -51.48
N LEU A 1054 4.76 37.64 -52.59
CA LEU A 1054 5.25 37.34 -53.92
C LEU A 1054 6.33 38.36 -54.27
N CYS A 1055 7.59 37.96 -54.14
CA CYS A 1055 8.77 38.76 -54.43
C CYS A 1055 9.32 38.47 -55.83
N VAL A 1056 9.23 39.43 -56.74
CA VAL A 1056 9.78 39.36 -58.10
C VAL A 1056 11.08 40.15 -58.16
N ASN A 1057 12.19 39.48 -58.51
CA ASN A 1057 13.48 40.14 -58.67
C ASN A 1057 13.49 41.03 -59.93
N ASN A 1058 13.75 42.32 -59.74
CA ASN A 1058 13.91 43.28 -60.82
C ASN A 1058 15.40 43.31 -61.23
N PRO A 1059 15.75 42.87 -62.46
CA PRO A 1059 17.15 42.79 -62.90
C PRO A 1059 17.80 44.15 -63.23
N ASP A 1060 17.04 45.26 -63.21
CA ASP A 1060 17.57 46.61 -63.44
C ASP A 1060 17.60 47.44 -62.14
N HIS A 1061 18.76 47.44 -61.49
CA HIS A 1061 19.02 48.19 -60.26
C HIS A 1061 18.98 49.73 -60.41
N SER A 1062 18.65 50.29 -61.58
CA SER A 1062 18.65 51.74 -61.81
C SER A 1062 17.31 52.45 -61.55
N GLN A 1063 16.22 51.71 -61.28
CA GLN A 1063 14.86 52.27 -61.14
C GLN A 1063 14.20 52.06 -59.76
N GLY A 1064 14.73 51.20 -58.89
CA GLY A 1064 14.10 50.86 -57.61
C GLY A 1064 14.85 49.78 -56.83
N PRO A 1065 14.25 49.24 -55.74
CA PRO A 1065 14.81 48.08 -55.05
C PRO A 1065 14.89 46.85 -55.98
N PRO A 1066 15.87 45.94 -55.74
CA PRO A 1066 16.16 44.78 -56.60
C PRO A 1066 15.06 43.71 -56.60
N THR A 1067 14.07 43.86 -55.74
CA THR A 1067 12.96 42.93 -55.59
C THR A 1067 11.69 43.75 -55.31
N GLU A 1068 10.70 43.63 -56.19
CA GLU A 1068 9.35 44.13 -55.93
C GLU A 1068 8.58 43.01 -55.24
N CYS A 1069 8.17 43.23 -53.99
CA CYS A 1069 7.35 42.30 -53.23
C CYS A 1069 5.94 42.89 -53.03
N ASP A 1070 4.92 42.05 -53.17
CA ASP A 1070 3.53 42.33 -52.77
C ASP A 1070 3.01 41.19 -51.90
N GLY A 1071 1.96 41.42 -51.10
CA GLY A 1071 1.52 40.52 -50.04
C GLY A 1071 2.28 40.71 -48.72
N SER A 1072 2.04 39.83 -47.74
CA SER A 1072 2.50 40.04 -46.37
C SER A 1072 3.09 38.80 -45.69
N LYS A 1073 3.98 39.04 -44.72
CA LYS A 1073 4.45 37.99 -43.78
C LYS A 1073 3.63 38.04 -42.49
N ASN A 1074 2.87 36.99 -42.22
CA ASN A 1074 1.99 36.88 -41.06
C ASN A 1074 2.65 35.99 -39.98
N TYR A 1075 3.12 36.59 -38.90
CA TYR A 1075 3.77 35.91 -37.78
C TYR A 1075 2.74 35.57 -36.69
N GLY A 1076 2.70 34.31 -36.25
CA GLY A 1076 1.78 33.83 -35.22
C GLY A 1076 0.40 33.41 -35.72
N MET A 1077 0.19 33.38 -37.05
CA MET A 1077 -1.10 33.07 -37.67
C MET A 1077 -1.39 31.56 -37.64
N PRO A 1078 -2.64 31.13 -37.36
CA PRO A 1078 -3.04 29.74 -37.51
C PRO A 1078 -3.07 29.34 -38.98
N HIS A 1079 -2.58 28.14 -39.27
CA HIS A 1079 -2.62 27.52 -40.60
C HIS A 1079 -2.71 26.01 -40.45
N LEU A 1080 -3.27 25.33 -41.45
CA LEU A 1080 -3.31 23.86 -41.46
C LEU A 1080 -1.90 23.28 -41.58
N LEU A 1081 -1.67 22.13 -40.95
CA LEU A 1081 -0.48 21.32 -41.21
C LEU A 1081 -0.50 20.82 -42.68
N PRO A 1082 0.65 20.77 -43.38
CA PRO A 1082 0.69 20.35 -44.79
C PRO A 1082 0.10 18.96 -45.04
N ASP A 1083 0.27 18.04 -44.09
CA ASP A 1083 -0.23 16.67 -44.13
C ASP A 1083 -1.10 16.41 -42.88
N PHE A 1084 -2.15 17.22 -42.66
CA PHE A 1084 -3.01 17.07 -41.48
C PHE A 1084 -3.75 15.71 -41.48
N PRO A 1085 -3.89 15.04 -40.33
CA PRO A 1085 -4.55 13.75 -40.25
C PRO A 1085 -6.06 13.88 -40.45
N VAL A 1086 -6.63 12.95 -41.22
CA VAL A 1086 -8.08 12.73 -41.34
C VAL A 1086 -8.35 11.33 -40.84
N SER A 1087 -8.89 11.22 -39.62
CA SER A 1087 -9.08 9.96 -38.89
C SER A 1087 -9.97 8.98 -39.63
N ASN A 1088 -9.53 7.73 -39.80
CA ASN A 1088 -10.28 6.68 -40.46
C ASN A 1088 -11.29 6.01 -39.49
N PRO A 1089 -12.61 6.15 -39.69
CA PRO A 1089 -13.61 5.55 -38.79
C PRO A 1089 -13.49 4.02 -38.69
N LYS A 1090 -13.04 3.38 -39.78
CA LYS A 1090 -12.78 1.94 -39.80
C LYS A 1090 -11.68 1.54 -38.81
N GLU A 1091 -10.60 2.31 -38.69
CA GLU A 1091 -9.50 2.02 -37.76
C GLU A 1091 -9.94 2.17 -36.31
N ILE A 1092 -10.73 3.20 -36.01
CA ILE A 1092 -11.31 3.44 -34.68
C ILE A 1092 -12.21 2.27 -34.26
N ILE A 1093 -13.14 1.85 -35.13
CA ILE A 1093 -14.06 0.76 -34.81
C ILE A 1093 -13.33 -0.60 -34.84
N SER A 1094 -12.38 -0.83 -35.75
CA SER A 1094 -11.57 -2.07 -35.79
C SER A 1094 -10.75 -2.25 -34.50
N ALA A 1095 -10.18 -1.17 -33.97
CA ALA A 1095 -9.42 -1.20 -32.71
C ALA A 1095 -10.31 -1.49 -31.48
N ARG A 1096 -11.63 -1.32 -31.58
CA ARG A 1096 -12.60 -1.56 -30.49
C ARG A 1096 -13.53 -2.75 -30.74
N LEU A 1097 -13.52 -3.32 -31.95
CA LEU A 1097 -14.35 -4.45 -32.34
C LEU A 1097 -14.25 -5.64 -31.37
N PRO A 1098 -13.06 -6.04 -30.85
CA PRO A 1098 -12.99 -7.12 -29.86
C PRO A 1098 -13.85 -6.85 -28.63
N ASN A 1099 -13.79 -5.62 -28.07
CA ASN A 1099 -14.58 -5.23 -26.90
C ASN A 1099 -16.08 -5.18 -27.23
N ILE A 1100 -16.46 -4.71 -28.42
CA ILE A 1100 -17.87 -4.69 -28.88
C ILE A 1100 -18.40 -6.12 -29.05
N THR A 1101 -17.61 -7.05 -29.60
CA THR A 1101 -18.00 -8.47 -29.69
C THR A 1101 -18.03 -9.16 -28.32
N THR A 1102 -17.13 -8.79 -27.40
CA THR A 1102 -17.20 -9.24 -26.01
C THR A 1102 -18.50 -8.75 -25.36
N PHE A 1103 -18.87 -7.48 -25.55
CA PHE A 1103 -20.13 -6.93 -25.06
C PHE A 1103 -21.37 -7.58 -25.71
N GLU A 1104 -21.29 -8.01 -26.97
CA GLU A 1104 -22.33 -8.80 -27.65
C GLU A 1104 -22.53 -10.18 -26.98
N ASP A 1105 -21.45 -10.92 -26.74
CA ASP A 1105 -21.46 -12.21 -26.03
C ASP A 1105 -21.96 -12.07 -24.57
N GLN A 1106 -21.53 -10.99 -23.89
CA GLN A 1106 -21.96 -10.65 -22.53
C GLN A 1106 -23.45 -10.29 -22.47
N SER A 1107 -23.93 -9.45 -23.41
CA SER A 1107 -25.36 -9.09 -23.52
C SER A 1107 -26.23 -10.30 -23.84
N SER A 1108 -25.70 -11.27 -24.60
CA SER A 1108 -26.36 -12.56 -24.83
C SER A 1108 -26.45 -13.39 -23.55
N THR A 1109 -25.38 -13.43 -22.75
CA THR A 1109 -25.36 -14.11 -21.45
C THR A 1109 -26.33 -13.46 -20.46
N VAL A 1110 -26.32 -12.14 -20.32
CA VAL A 1110 -27.25 -11.40 -19.46
C VAL A 1110 -28.70 -11.57 -19.91
N SER A 1111 -28.99 -11.51 -21.22
CA SER A 1111 -30.33 -11.79 -21.75
C SER A 1111 -30.80 -13.21 -21.41
N MET A 1112 -29.91 -14.22 -21.47
CA MET A 1112 -30.23 -15.60 -21.12
C MET A 1112 -30.50 -15.75 -19.62
N LEU A 1113 -29.63 -15.18 -18.78
CA LEU A 1113 -29.79 -15.19 -17.32
C LEU A 1113 -31.08 -14.50 -16.89
N ALA A 1114 -31.37 -13.31 -17.45
CA ALA A 1114 -32.56 -12.54 -17.14
C ALA A 1114 -33.83 -13.31 -17.57
N SER A 1115 -33.84 -13.91 -18.77
CA SER A 1115 -34.94 -14.78 -19.21
C SER A 1115 -35.11 -16.08 -18.40
N SER A 1116 -34.09 -16.45 -17.61
CA SER A 1116 -34.11 -17.62 -16.72
C SER A 1116 -34.33 -17.27 -15.24
N ASN A 1117 -34.54 -15.99 -14.92
CA ASN A 1117 -34.58 -15.45 -13.55
C ASN A 1117 -33.29 -15.74 -12.73
N LEU A 1118 -32.14 -15.79 -13.41
CA LEU A 1118 -30.79 -16.03 -12.88
C LEU A 1118 -29.87 -14.80 -13.03
N TYR A 1119 -30.42 -13.64 -13.40
CA TYR A 1119 -29.66 -12.39 -13.45
C TYR A 1119 -29.82 -11.65 -12.11
N LEU A 1120 -28.70 -11.40 -11.43
CA LEU A 1120 -28.66 -10.93 -10.04
C LEU A 1120 -28.71 -9.39 -9.91
N GLY A 1121 -29.29 -8.71 -10.89
CA GLY A 1121 -29.40 -7.25 -10.95
C GLY A 1121 -30.70 -6.82 -11.58
N ASP A 1122 -31.03 -5.52 -11.50
CA ASP A 1122 -32.27 -5.04 -12.12
C ASP A 1122 -32.17 -5.11 -13.66
N THR A 1123 -33.15 -5.75 -14.27
CA THR A 1123 -33.30 -5.81 -15.73
C THR A 1123 -33.48 -4.43 -16.35
N ILE A 1124 -34.00 -3.44 -15.62
CA ILE A 1124 -34.08 -2.05 -16.09
C ILE A 1124 -32.68 -1.41 -16.21
N ASP A 1125 -31.73 -1.84 -15.39
CA ASP A 1125 -30.35 -1.35 -15.43
C ASP A 1125 -29.58 -1.94 -16.62
N VAL A 1126 -29.93 -3.15 -17.05
CA VAL A 1126 -29.45 -3.69 -18.33
C VAL A 1126 -29.97 -2.84 -19.49
N VAL A 1127 -31.27 -2.50 -19.50
CA VAL A 1127 -31.87 -1.66 -20.55
C VAL A 1127 -31.26 -0.26 -20.58
N ASP A 1128 -31.16 0.39 -19.42
CA ASP A 1128 -30.61 1.75 -19.30
C ASP A 1128 -29.10 1.79 -19.57
N GLY A 1129 -28.34 0.84 -19.04
CA GLY A 1129 -26.90 0.76 -19.27
C GLY A 1129 -26.54 0.43 -20.72
N ALA A 1130 -27.18 -0.58 -21.32
CA ALA A 1130 -26.85 -1.04 -22.67
C ALA A 1130 -27.29 -0.08 -23.78
N SER A 1131 -28.47 0.52 -23.64
CA SER A 1131 -29.16 1.22 -24.75
C SER A 1131 -28.31 2.30 -25.42
N LEU A 1132 -27.67 3.18 -24.65
CA LEU A 1132 -26.83 4.24 -25.21
C LEU A 1132 -25.67 3.68 -26.04
N LEU A 1133 -24.97 2.67 -25.51
CA LEU A 1133 -23.84 2.03 -26.19
C LEU A 1133 -24.29 1.36 -27.49
N VAL A 1134 -25.41 0.62 -27.46
CA VAL A 1134 -25.97 -0.04 -28.65
C VAL A 1134 -26.29 0.98 -29.75
N PHE A 1135 -26.99 2.07 -29.44
CA PHE A 1135 -27.33 3.08 -30.46
C PHE A 1135 -26.11 3.90 -30.92
N MET A 1136 -25.12 4.14 -30.07
CA MET A 1136 -23.87 4.80 -30.49
C MET A 1136 -23.04 3.91 -31.43
N VAL A 1137 -23.01 2.60 -31.21
CA VAL A 1137 -22.39 1.64 -32.15
C VAL A 1137 -23.14 1.67 -33.49
N SER A 1138 -24.47 1.54 -33.47
CA SER A 1138 -25.32 1.62 -34.67
C SER A 1138 -25.06 2.92 -35.47
N SER A 1139 -25.11 4.07 -34.80
CA SER A 1139 -24.93 5.37 -35.46
C SER A 1139 -23.53 5.58 -36.03
N SER A 1140 -22.49 5.03 -35.37
CA SER A 1140 -21.12 5.04 -35.92
C SER A 1140 -21.02 4.28 -37.25
N ILE A 1141 -21.80 3.21 -37.42
CA ILE A 1141 -21.83 2.39 -38.64
C ILE A 1141 -22.67 3.06 -39.73
N THR A 1142 -23.77 3.72 -39.36
CA THR A 1142 -24.50 4.63 -40.26
C THR A 1142 -23.56 5.71 -40.81
N SER A 1143 -22.77 6.37 -39.95
CA SER A 1143 -21.79 7.38 -40.37
C SER A 1143 -20.70 6.81 -41.30
N MET A 1144 -20.26 5.55 -41.11
CA MET A 1144 -19.33 4.92 -42.05
C MET A 1144 -19.93 4.79 -43.45
N LYS A 1145 -21.18 4.34 -43.58
CA LYS A 1145 -21.85 4.22 -44.89
C LYS A 1145 -21.95 5.58 -45.58
N SER A 1146 -22.26 6.64 -44.85
CA SER A 1146 -22.27 7.99 -45.42
C SER A 1146 -20.88 8.47 -45.87
N VAL A 1147 -19.80 8.14 -45.15
CA VAL A 1147 -18.42 8.40 -45.60
C VAL A 1147 -18.09 7.61 -46.88
N GLU A 1148 -18.58 6.37 -46.98
CA GLU A 1148 -18.44 5.54 -48.18
C GLU A 1148 -19.17 6.16 -49.41
N GLU A 1149 -20.42 6.59 -49.22
CA GLU A 1149 -21.24 7.25 -50.24
C GLU A 1149 -20.65 8.59 -50.70
N ILE A 1150 -20.22 9.45 -49.76
CA ILE A 1150 -19.62 10.76 -50.04
C ILE A 1150 -18.28 10.63 -50.78
N GLY A 1151 -17.44 9.65 -50.39
CA GLY A 1151 -16.21 9.33 -51.11
C GLY A 1151 -16.49 8.91 -52.55
N GLU A 1152 -17.47 8.04 -52.77
CA GLU A 1152 -17.92 7.65 -54.11
C GLU A 1152 -18.45 8.84 -54.94
N GLU A 1153 -19.21 9.75 -54.33
CA GLU A 1153 -19.83 10.90 -55.02
C GLU A 1153 -18.75 11.91 -55.48
N TYR A 1154 -17.83 12.29 -54.59
CA TYR A 1154 -16.69 13.15 -54.91
C TYR A 1154 -15.80 12.58 -56.03
N HIS A 1155 -15.59 11.25 -56.04
CA HIS A 1155 -14.82 10.60 -57.10
C HIS A 1155 -15.56 10.55 -58.46
N LYS A 1156 -16.90 10.50 -58.45
CA LYS A 1156 -17.73 10.47 -59.67
C LYS A 1156 -17.87 11.86 -60.31
N GLU A 1157 -17.98 12.93 -59.53
CA GLU A 1157 -18.24 14.27 -60.03
C GLU A 1157 -17.01 15.20 -59.96
N LYS A 1158 -16.22 15.23 -61.05
CA LYS A 1158 -15.38 16.40 -61.32
C LYS A 1158 -16.25 17.58 -61.76
N VAL A 1159 -16.40 18.57 -60.87
CA VAL A 1159 -16.52 20.04 -61.10
C VAL A 1159 -17.57 20.68 -60.18
N GLU A 1160 -17.09 21.54 -59.26
CA GLU A 1160 -17.70 22.73 -58.62
C GLU A 1160 -19.09 22.64 -57.94
N GLU A 1161 -20.11 21.94 -58.45
CA GLU A 1161 -21.45 21.91 -57.83
C GLU A 1161 -21.55 20.93 -56.64
N ALA A 1162 -20.82 19.81 -56.68
CA ALA A 1162 -20.75 18.85 -55.56
C ALA A 1162 -20.21 19.47 -54.25
N ILE A 1163 -19.41 20.54 -54.33
CA ILE A 1163 -18.73 21.16 -53.18
C ILE A 1163 -19.73 21.71 -52.15
N LEU A 1164 -20.85 22.31 -52.60
CA LEU A 1164 -21.90 22.83 -51.70
C LEU A 1164 -22.77 21.72 -51.10
N LEU A 1165 -22.98 20.62 -51.83
CA LEU A 1165 -23.64 19.42 -51.31
C LEU A 1165 -22.77 18.76 -50.23
N PHE A 1166 -21.47 18.65 -50.50
CA PHE A 1166 -20.45 18.08 -49.61
C PHE A 1166 -20.35 18.83 -48.28
N VAL A 1167 -20.32 20.17 -48.29
CA VAL A 1167 -20.35 20.98 -47.05
C VAL A 1167 -21.63 20.72 -46.23
N SER A 1168 -22.77 20.54 -46.90
CA SER A 1168 -24.05 20.24 -46.24
C SER A 1168 -24.08 18.83 -45.63
N ALA A 1169 -23.50 17.84 -46.32
CA ALA A 1169 -23.39 16.46 -45.83
C ALA A 1169 -22.34 16.29 -44.72
N PHE A 1170 -21.22 17.03 -44.79
CA PHE A 1170 -20.17 17.00 -43.77
C PHE A 1170 -20.65 17.54 -42.42
N LEU A 1171 -21.51 18.57 -42.41
CA LEU A 1171 -22.16 19.08 -41.19
C LEU A 1171 -23.16 18.10 -40.57
N LEU A 1172 -23.73 17.16 -41.35
CA LEU A 1172 -24.62 16.10 -40.86
C LEU A 1172 -23.87 14.91 -40.23
N LEU A 1173 -22.57 14.76 -40.49
CA LEU A 1173 -21.72 13.72 -39.91
C LEU A 1173 -21.19 14.05 -38.51
N ILE A 1174 -21.41 15.27 -38.02
CA ILE A 1174 -21.11 15.67 -36.65
C ILE A 1174 -22.44 15.77 -35.89
N PRO A 1175 -22.69 14.88 -34.92
CA PRO A 1175 -23.86 14.97 -34.05
C PRO A 1175 -24.05 16.38 -33.45
N GLY A 1176 -25.19 17.01 -33.75
CA GLY A 1176 -25.63 18.26 -33.12
C GLY A 1176 -25.48 19.57 -33.90
N LEU A 1177 -24.69 19.65 -34.98
CA LEU A 1177 -24.39 20.93 -35.66
C LEU A 1177 -25.55 21.55 -36.49
N GLY A 1178 -26.72 20.91 -36.56
CA GLY A 1178 -27.82 21.38 -37.40
C GLY A 1178 -28.53 22.65 -36.90
N GLU A 1179 -28.88 22.72 -35.61
CA GLU A 1179 -29.79 23.73 -35.06
C GLU A 1179 -29.55 24.02 -33.56
N ILE A 1180 -28.36 24.49 -33.15
CA ILE A 1180 -28.18 25.11 -31.82
C ILE A 1180 -27.36 26.39 -31.93
N VAL A 1181 -28.05 27.51 -32.19
CA VAL A 1181 -27.50 28.85 -31.91
C VAL A 1181 -27.76 29.13 -30.42
N ASP A 1182 -26.68 29.33 -29.65
CA ASP A 1182 -26.60 29.67 -28.22
C ASP A 1182 -26.10 28.56 -27.27
N SER A 1183 -24.80 28.18 -27.33
CA SER A 1183 -23.91 28.13 -26.13
C SER A 1183 -22.48 27.62 -26.42
N VAL A 1184 -21.47 28.41 -26.03
CA VAL A 1184 -20.02 28.17 -26.23
C VAL A 1184 -19.45 27.11 -25.26
N GLU A 1185 -20.26 26.15 -24.81
CA GLU A 1185 -19.81 25.00 -23.98
C GLU A 1185 -19.92 23.65 -24.71
N LEU A 1186 -20.43 23.63 -25.95
CA LEU A 1186 -20.87 22.42 -26.66
C LEU A 1186 -19.77 21.59 -27.35
N THR A 1187 -18.54 22.10 -27.47
CA THR A 1187 -17.49 21.48 -28.32
C THR A 1187 -16.78 20.26 -27.70
N SER A 1188 -16.81 20.09 -26.37
CA SER A 1188 -15.92 19.15 -25.66
C SER A 1188 -16.09 17.67 -26.01
N LEU A 1189 -17.31 17.22 -26.32
CA LEU A 1189 -17.64 15.79 -26.41
C LEU A 1189 -17.24 15.20 -27.77
N ALA A 1190 -17.55 15.89 -28.87
CA ALA A 1190 -17.13 15.50 -30.22
C ALA A 1190 -15.60 15.51 -30.38
N ILE A 1191 -14.92 16.51 -29.77
CA ILE A 1191 -13.45 16.59 -29.73
C ILE A 1191 -12.84 15.38 -29.02
N THR A 1192 -13.44 14.94 -27.91
CA THR A 1192 -12.90 13.80 -27.13
C THR A 1192 -13.04 12.47 -27.89
N LEU A 1193 -14.15 12.27 -28.60
CA LEU A 1193 -14.33 11.10 -29.47
C LEU A 1193 -13.36 11.08 -30.65
N ARG A 1194 -13.00 12.25 -31.21
CA ARG A 1194 -11.94 12.37 -32.23
C ARG A 1194 -10.54 12.08 -31.68
N ALA A 1195 -10.22 12.56 -30.47
CA ALA A 1195 -8.90 12.41 -29.85
C ALA A 1195 -8.49 10.93 -29.59
N ILE A 1196 -9.46 10.01 -29.52
CA ILE A 1196 -9.21 8.57 -29.39
C ILE A 1196 -8.57 7.97 -30.67
N GLY A 1197 -8.73 8.63 -31.83
CA GLY A 1197 -8.27 8.12 -33.13
C GLY A 1197 -6.83 8.48 -33.55
N ALA A 1198 -6.12 9.37 -32.83
CA ALA A 1198 -4.86 9.95 -33.31
C ALA A 1198 -3.58 9.45 -32.61
N ALA A 1199 -3.68 8.63 -31.55
CA ALA A 1199 -2.54 8.24 -30.71
C ALA A 1199 -2.12 6.76 -30.92
N GLY A 1200 -1.59 6.47 -32.10
CA GLY A 1200 -1.04 5.15 -32.45
C GLY A 1200 0.36 4.88 -31.91
N ASP A 1201 0.57 4.90 -30.59
CA ASP A 1201 1.72 4.24 -29.94
C ASP A 1201 1.49 4.03 -28.43
N ALA A 1202 2.17 3.04 -27.85
CA ALA A 1202 1.87 2.54 -26.50
C ALA A 1202 2.06 3.61 -25.38
N GLY A 1203 0.97 3.94 -24.66
CA GLY A 1203 1.08 4.79 -23.45
C GLY A 1203 -0.21 5.37 -22.86
N PHE A 1204 -1.31 5.50 -23.62
CA PHE A 1204 -2.53 6.16 -23.15
C PHE A 1204 -3.75 5.22 -23.05
N GLY A 1205 -3.72 4.33 -22.07
CA GLY A 1205 -4.91 3.62 -21.62
C GLY A 1205 -5.76 4.49 -20.68
N ILE A 1206 -7.08 4.49 -20.90
CA ILE A 1206 -8.14 4.94 -19.97
C ILE A 1206 -8.21 6.47 -19.68
N TYR A 1207 -7.09 7.17 -19.52
CA TYR A 1207 -7.10 8.53 -18.94
C TYR A 1207 -7.67 9.64 -19.86
N SER A 1208 -7.67 9.47 -21.19
CA SER A 1208 -8.18 10.51 -22.12
C SER A 1208 -9.71 10.59 -22.20
N VAL A 1209 -10.43 9.54 -21.77
CA VAL A 1209 -11.90 9.56 -21.66
C VAL A 1209 -12.34 10.40 -20.45
N VAL A 1210 -11.49 10.49 -19.41
CA VAL A 1210 -11.77 11.17 -18.13
C VAL A 1210 -11.70 12.70 -18.22
N SER A 1211 -11.13 13.25 -19.31
CA SER A 1211 -10.94 14.71 -19.47
C SER A 1211 -12.06 15.45 -20.22
N ALA A 1212 -13.11 14.76 -20.67
CA ALA A 1212 -14.31 15.42 -21.21
C ALA A 1212 -15.20 15.95 -20.07
N LYS A 1213 -15.89 17.08 -20.32
CA LYS A 1213 -16.80 17.68 -19.33
C LYS A 1213 -18.06 16.84 -19.05
N ASP A 1214 -18.43 15.93 -19.96
CA ASP A 1214 -19.65 15.10 -19.89
C ASP A 1214 -19.31 13.66 -19.48
N ALA A 1215 -19.20 13.42 -18.16
CA ALA A 1215 -18.72 12.14 -17.61
C ALA A 1215 -19.60 10.92 -17.96
N GLY A 1216 -20.92 11.09 -18.07
CA GLY A 1216 -21.89 9.98 -18.16
C GLY A 1216 -21.66 9.02 -19.33
N ALA A 1217 -21.44 9.53 -20.55
CA ALA A 1217 -21.19 8.67 -21.71
C ALA A 1217 -19.84 7.93 -21.61
N GLY A 1218 -18.80 8.59 -21.07
CA GLY A 1218 -17.50 7.97 -20.82
C GLY A 1218 -17.58 6.86 -19.77
N GLU A 1219 -18.37 7.05 -18.71
CA GLU A 1219 -18.61 6.04 -17.67
C GLU A 1219 -19.36 4.82 -18.18
N ILE A 1220 -20.37 4.98 -19.04
CA ILE A 1220 -21.08 3.85 -19.68
C ILE A 1220 -20.12 3.00 -20.51
N PHE A 1221 -19.30 3.63 -21.34
CA PHE A 1221 -18.32 2.93 -22.16
C PHE A 1221 -17.22 2.29 -21.31
N LEU A 1222 -16.79 2.91 -20.21
CA LEU A 1222 -15.81 2.33 -19.30
C LEU A 1222 -16.40 1.13 -18.53
N ALA A 1223 -17.66 1.22 -18.07
CA ALA A 1223 -18.34 0.15 -17.36
C ALA A 1223 -18.60 -1.07 -18.25
N LEU A 1224 -19.02 -0.87 -19.50
CA LEU A 1224 -19.45 -1.96 -20.38
C LEU A 1224 -18.38 -2.46 -21.37
N LEU A 1225 -17.37 -1.64 -21.71
CA LEU A 1225 -16.27 -2.01 -22.63
C LEU A 1225 -14.87 -1.94 -22.01
N GLY A 1226 -14.73 -1.50 -20.76
CA GLY A 1226 -13.42 -1.26 -20.13
C GLY A 1226 -12.73 -2.46 -19.50
N GLY A 1227 -13.45 -3.58 -19.31
CA GLY A 1227 -12.94 -4.78 -18.65
C GLY A 1227 -12.21 -5.76 -19.58
N LEU A 1228 -10.96 -6.09 -19.28
CA LEU A 1228 -10.25 -7.25 -19.86
C LEU A 1228 -10.64 -8.53 -19.11
N GLY A 1229 -11.81 -9.08 -19.43
CA GLY A 1229 -12.28 -10.35 -18.88
C GLY A 1229 -13.60 -10.79 -19.49
N ILE A 1230 -13.80 -12.10 -19.63
CA ILE A 1230 -15.15 -12.66 -19.80
C ILE A 1230 -15.91 -12.29 -18.52
N LEU A 1231 -17.10 -11.71 -18.64
CA LEU A 1231 -17.87 -11.30 -17.47
C LEU A 1231 -18.23 -12.55 -16.67
N ASP A 1232 -17.82 -12.59 -15.41
CA ASP A 1232 -18.42 -13.49 -14.45
C ASP A 1232 -19.87 -13.02 -14.17
N VAL A 1233 -20.77 -13.97 -13.93
CA VAL A 1233 -22.21 -13.75 -13.72
C VAL A 1233 -22.43 -12.75 -12.59
N PHE A 1234 -21.57 -12.77 -11.58
CA PHE A 1234 -21.61 -11.90 -10.39
C PHE A 1234 -21.22 -10.43 -10.65
N GLN A 1235 -20.43 -10.13 -11.69
CA GLN A 1235 -19.97 -8.75 -11.97
C GLN A 1235 -20.93 -7.98 -12.89
N ALA A 1236 -21.75 -8.67 -13.68
CA ALA A 1236 -22.65 -8.04 -14.63
C ALA A 1236 -23.68 -7.07 -13.98
N PRO A 1237 -24.31 -7.38 -12.83
CA PRO A 1237 -25.19 -6.45 -12.11
C PRO A 1237 -24.52 -5.10 -11.81
N ALA A 1238 -23.30 -5.13 -11.26
CA ALA A 1238 -22.58 -3.91 -10.87
C ALA A 1238 -22.18 -3.05 -12.08
N LEU A 1239 -21.74 -3.67 -13.18
CA LEU A 1239 -21.37 -2.92 -14.40
C LEU A 1239 -22.58 -2.32 -15.10
N PHE A 1240 -23.68 -3.07 -15.25
CA PHE A 1240 -24.91 -2.54 -15.83
C PHE A 1240 -25.58 -1.50 -14.93
N GLY A 1241 -25.61 -1.69 -13.61
CA GLY A 1241 -26.10 -0.69 -12.66
C GLY A 1241 -25.30 0.62 -12.68
N LYS A 1242 -23.96 0.54 -12.80
CA LYS A 1242 -23.11 1.72 -12.98
C LYS A 1242 -23.40 2.44 -14.30
N ALA A 1243 -23.51 1.69 -15.41
CA ALA A 1243 -23.87 2.26 -16.71
C ALA A 1243 -25.28 2.89 -16.70
N ALA A 1244 -26.24 2.26 -16.02
CA ALA A 1244 -27.59 2.77 -15.87
C ALA A 1244 -27.66 4.05 -15.04
N LYS A 1245 -26.93 4.13 -13.91
CA LYS A 1245 -26.77 5.35 -13.10
C LYS A 1245 -26.20 6.49 -13.95
N ALA A 1246 -25.12 6.23 -14.68
CA ALA A 1246 -24.51 7.19 -15.59
C ALA A 1246 -25.46 7.62 -16.72
N ARG A 1247 -26.25 6.70 -17.31
CA ARG A 1247 -27.24 7.02 -18.35
C ARG A 1247 -28.41 7.84 -17.81
N ARG A 1248 -28.93 7.51 -16.64
CA ARG A 1248 -30.05 8.24 -16.00
C ARG A 1248 -29.65 9.65 -15.55
N ALA A 1249 -28.36 9.90 -15.34
CA ALA A 1249 -27.82 11.22 -15.03
C ALA A 1249 -27.65 12.15 -16.26
N MET A 1250 -27.77 11.64 -17.49
CA MET A 1250 -27.64 12.45 -18.71
C MET A 1250 -28.93 13.22 -19.01
N GLU A 1251 -28.83 14.51 -19.30
CA GLU A 1251 -29.99 15.31 -19.69
C GLU A 1251 -30.46 14.99 -21.12
N ALA A 1252 -31.73 15.31 -21.42
CA ALA A 1252 -32.28 15.19 -22.77
C ALA A 1252 -31.48 15.99 -23.83
N GLY A 1253 -30.83 17.08 -23.40
CA GLY A 1253 -29.88 17.83 -24.22
C GLY A 1253 -28.63 17.01 -24.55
N ASP A 1254 -28.04 16.32 -23.58
CA ASP A 1254 -26.81 15.53 -23.77
C ASP A 1254 -27.02 14.35 -24.71
N ILE A 1255 -28.17 13.68 -24.59
CA ILE A 1255 -28.56 12.58 -25.48
C ILE A 1255 -28.80 13.11 -26.91
N ALA A 1256 -29.37 14.31 -27.04
CA ALA A 1256 -29.57 14.93 -28.35
C ALA A 1256 -28.24 15.33 -29.04
N LYS A 1257 -27.21 15.73 -28.27
CA LYS A 1257 -25.84 15.97 -28.77
C LYS A 1257 -25.19 14.73 -29.36
N LEU A 1258 -25.65 13.52 -29.02
CA LEU A 1258 -25.11 12.25 -29.54
C LEU A 1258 -25.71 11.80 -30.88
N GLY A 1259 -26.66 12.56 -31.43
CA GLY A 1259 -27.16 12.40 -32.80
C GLY A 1259 -28.60 11.90 -32.88
N ASN A 1260 -29.23 12.10 -34.04
CA ASN A 1260 -30.67 11.81 -34.24
C ASN A 1260 -31.02 10.33 -34.06
N GLU A 1261 -30.11 9.41 -34.42
CA GLU A 1261 -30.31 7.97 -34.25
C GLU A 1261 -30.29 7.56 -32.78
N VAL A 1262 -29.29 8.03 -32.01
CA VAL A 1262 -29.21 7.83 -30.55
C VAL A 1262 -30.40 8.46 -29.83
N LYS A 1263 -30.75 9.70 -30.19
CA LYS A 1263 -31.91 10.42 -29.64
C LYS A 1263 -33.23 9.70 -29.93
N GLY A 1264 -33.41 9.20 -31.16
CA GLY A 1264 -34.60 8.45 -31.57
C GLY A 1264 -34.75 7.14 -30.82
N GLY A 1265 -33.70 6.31 -30.84
CA GLY A 1265 -33.67 5.03 -30.15
C GLY A 1265 -33.86 5.16 -28.63
N MET A 1266 -33.22 6.16 -28.01
CA MET A 1266 -33.40 6.43 -26.58
C MET A 1266 -34.82 6.90 -26.26
N GLY A 1267 -35.41 7.76 -27.09
CA GLY A 1267 -36.80 8.18 -26.94
C GLY A 1267 -37.81 7.02 -27.09
N GLN A 1268 -37.49 6.02 -27.92
CA GLN A 1268 -38.28 4.79 -28.05
C GLN A 1268 -38.19 3.93 -26.79
N ILE A 1269 -36.99 3.72 -26.23
CA ILE A 1269 -36.80 3.05 -24.93
C ILE A 1269 -37.56 3.77 -23.81
N ASP A 1270 -37.42 5.09 -23.69
CA ASP A 1270 -38.08 5.88 -22.64
C ASP A 1270 -39.62 5.84 -22.76
N LYS A 1271 -40.16 5.71 -23.99
CA LYS A 1271 -41.58 5.50 -24.24
C LYS A 1271 -42.03 4.10 -23.80
N LEU A 1272 -41.29 3.05 -24.15
CA LEU A 1272 -41.65 1.67 -23.82
C LEU A 1272 -41.57 1.39 -22.31
N LYS A 1273 -40.59 1.98 -21.62
CA LYS A 1273 -40.49 1.95 -20.14
C LYS A 1273 -41.69 2.62 -19.44
N GLN A 1274 -42.33 3.61 -20.05
CA GLN A 1274 -43.52 4.26 -19.47
C GLN A 1274 -44.78 3.38 -19.52
N SER A 1275 -44.81 2.37 -20.39
CA SER A 1275 -45.87 1.36 -20.43
C SER A 1275 -45.78 0.32 -19.29
N CYS A 1276 -44.73 0.38 -18.45
CA CYS A 1276 -44.52 -0.53 -17.32
C CYS A 1276 -45.15 -0.04 -15.99
N ARG A 1277 -46.05 0.96 -16.01
CA ARG A 1277 -46.65 1.59 -14.81
C ARG A 1277 -48.15 1.38 -14.67
#